data_AF-G0S7B6-F1
#
_entry.id   AF-G0S7B6-F1
#
_cell.length_a   1.000
_cell.length_b   1.000
_cell.length_c   1.000
_cell.angle_alpha   90.00
_cell.angle_beta   90.00
_cell.angle_gamma   90.00
#
_symmetry.space_group_name_H-M   'P 1'
#
loop_
_entity.id
_entity.type
_entity.pdbx_description
1 polymer ?
#
loop_
_entity_poly.entity_id
_entity_poly.type
_entity_poly.pdbx_seq_one_letter_code
_entity_poly.pdbx_strand_id
1 'polypeptide(L)'
;MEPMTPMRPIPGAYVNTPAPPTANPARRRLFTEASSSGAAATTQLGAAPAPLASTMAPGPEINSGLMTPQAREDLPPVAKAAQVVNQTLQLDDSYPDLDSYCRPGASSDYEMQSSDSSWAPFHVVRHHNIPDKVFEHLNAGEVFTKLGLFAEIGYAWASIDSSLFLWDYTHPNPELIGYEEATHTITAVALVPPKPGVFVKTITHVLVVATTSEIILLGVSATPTPSGSKSLTLYSTRMSVHRGGSDVSFIVGTKDGRIFLGGESDTDIHEIFYQQEERWFSSRCGKINHSHPGWSAVVPSLAGLPFGSRQQEWLRGLYVDDTRNLLYSLSNRSTIRTYHMEGPEKLTKVIEKDKTSCLRDFAHMADSSPLFTDKTNIVALSPIPATEASKLHLMALTDTGCRLFLSATSSASYTMGGATSLAPQSMQLQFVKFPPRESPTRIRTLNGQIIDSQLDKTSRALDPSALGFRFSPGYFFDVVRKHPNQDMLFVSAPDTGRIKVTQPASALKYFEQGTWIELENGNRTIEIGLTTAPFAAAKQPLGFGNELAVQFDQVPGEFAVLTNTGVHIVRRRRLVDIFAKALGNCVSASDDALEREVRKFINQYGRVETIAAALAVACGQGSDLRTGTGRGMDRNTENLARAAFIEYGGQPRLAESDGKQSVSESVRLSSRHDALALYLTRLVRTLWKAKVVQVGSGSDISSTIPTSKLVTIQENVERLRNFLEANKSTIQGLAPPSERLFGRQEDIANQKEHQALHALQKLMESISEGISFVLMLFDERVSDIYARLDAVSQQQLKDLTYEQLFSQTPGKELAKVLVKAIVNRNIASGANVETVADALRRRCGSFCSPDDVVTFKAQEQLQRASEQAHNSPVLRALLAESLRLFEQVAGSLTPANLTTAVEQYISLKYYAGAIQLCLTVAQQKDRGNTALSWVNDGKPANDSRKKAFDERKICYNLIHQVLDKLESDFAGEPELVDGRPTLAATKRMEAYNVVNDSSDEVFHFDLYEWYIEKGWTDRILSIDSPHVITYLQRLAETDFRHAELLCRFYTTRSRFFEAAQVQTNLAKSDLNISLKDRIILLSRAKGNASVNTIGISRQQQQQLNHEASELLEIAHIQDDLLERLVADPRIPEERKAEIEEFLDGPIRTLTDLFNDYADQANYYDLCLLIFHAADFHNPRTILDTWNNLINQSHFEAEQRREYWEIVQAGGDLPAGVIAPIAEPPLPYVYVSQQIQLIAHRTSLDSLIFPVNSLLPVVCAYAINNGQDASIGADPCWPIQLFLNLGVPHALVVQVLENVLDTQEAPFTGRRRKLVVQWIAMAVDMWVREVERRGAMAAAAASGASGSEAVMGSWVSELLGRADQVLTQIAGTGATLRGGAASDAEEIASLRRTVKGLKRSVDMLLGGEMARMSFFR
;
A
#
# COMPACT_ATOMS: atom_id res chain seq x y z
N MET A 1 24.32 47.99 6.81
CA MET A 1 23.92 49.38 7.08
C MET A 1 22.47 49.29 7.55
N GLU A 2 22.04 49.57 8.78
CA GLU A 2 22.55 50.29 9.97
C GLU A 2 22.36 49.43 11.25
N PRO A 3 22.95 49.81 12.42
CA PRO A 3 23.53 48.85 13.38
C PRO A 3 23.11 49.00 14.88
N MET A 4 23.61 48.05 15.71
CA MET A 4 23.94 48.13 17.16
C MET A 4 22.80 48.37 18.18
N THR A 5 22.59 47.51 19.19
CA THR A 5 23.40 47.46 20.44
C THR A 5 23.07 46.23 21.34
N PRO A 6 24.07 45.64 22.04
CA PRO A 6 23.88 44.60 23.08
C PRO A 6 24.29 45.07 24.50
N MET A 7 23.70 44.47 25.57
CA MET A 7 24.26 44.46 26.94
C MET A 7 24.01 43.11 27.66
N ARG A 8 25.09 42.64 28.31
CA ARG A 8 25.37 41.45 29.15
C ARG A 8 24.90 41.67 30.64
N PRO A 9 25.23 40.85 31.69
CA PRO A 9 25.09 39.38 31.94
C PRO A 9 24.83 38.93 33.45
N ILE A 10 24.74 37.60 33.72
CA ILE A 10 25.02 36.75 34.94
C ILE A 10 24.10 36.66 36.23
N PRO A 11 24.24 35.65 37.15
CA PRO A 11 23.16 34.71 37.55
C PRO A 11 22.98 34.49 39.10
N GLY A 12 22.09 33.57 39.50
CA GLY A 12 22.02 32.97 40.86
C GLY A 12 20.78 32.08 41.00
N ALA A 13 20.61 31.14 41.94
CA ALA A 13 21.43 30.35 42.85
C ALA A 13 20.48 29.26 43.44
N TYR A 14 21.00 28.10 43.84
CA TYR A 14 20.30 26.91 44.39
C TYR A 14 19.55 27.15 45.73
N VAL A 15 18.40 26.47 45.96
CA VAL A 15 17.83 26.14 47.30
C VAL A 15 17.11 24.77 47.29
N ASN A 16 17.27 24.04 48.41
CA ASN A 16 17.00 22.64 48.74
C ASN A 16 15.52 22.17 48.96
N THR A 17 15.29 20.86 48.71
CA THR A 17 14.46 19.84 49.46
C THR A 17 12.92 19.94 49.53
N PRO A 18 12.16 18.85 49.88
CA PRO A 18 12.43 17.39 49.98
C PRO A 18 11.33 16.45 49.38
N ALA A 19 11.60 15.14 49.29
CA ALA A 19 10.64 14.08 48.89
C ALA A 19 9.77 13.52 50.05
N PRO A 20 8.58 12.93 49.77
CA PRO A 20 7.86 12.01 50.68
C PRO A 20 7.75 10.54 50.13
N PRO A 21 7.35 9.55 50.97
CA PRO A 21 7.86 8.17 50.91
C PRO A 21 6.86 7.04 50.53
N THR A 22 7.46 5.87 50.29
CA THR A 22 7.07 4.42 50.17
C THR A 22 5.67 3.85 50.51
N ALA A 23 5.40 2.69 49.87
CA ALA A 23 4.48 1.54 50.16
C ALA A 23 3.22 1.48 49.26
N ASN A 24 2.76 0.36 48.66
CA ASN A 24 2.74 -1.06 49.03
C ASN A 24 2.29 -1.94 47.80
N PRO A 25 2.13 -3.30 47.84
CA PRO A 25 2.93 -4.25 47.05
C PRO A 25 2.14 -5.37 46.29
N ALA A 26 2.78 -6.08 45.33
CA ALA A 26 2.39 -7.46 44.95
C ALA A 26 3.58 -8.30 44.42
N ARG A 27 4.00 -9.23 45.28
CA ARG A 27 4.98 -10.37 45.22
C ARG A 27 5.25 -11.01 43.85
N ARG A 28 6.52 -11.22 43.46
CA ARG A 28 7.45 -12.35 43.76
C ARG A 28 6.96 -13.75 43.30
N ARG A 29 7.75 -14.40 42.41
CA ARG A 29 8.45 -15.68 42.64
C ARG A 29 9.59 -15.89 41.62
N LEU A 30 10.74 -16.30 42.14
CA LEU A 30 12.04 -16.57 41.51
C LEU A 30 12.33 -18.08 41.61
N PHE A 31 12.95 -18.62 40.55
CA PHE A 31 13.72 -19.87 40.41
C PHE A 31 13.12 -21.24 40.80
N THR A 32 13.10 -22.16 39.81
CA THR A 32 13.64 -23.53 39.92
C THR A 32 13.89 -24.10 38.52
N GLU A 33 15.10 -24.61 38.32
CA GLU A 33 15.63 -25.31 37.16
C GLU A 33 14.94 -26.66 36.90
N ALA A 34 14.88 -27.10 35.64
CA ALA A 34 15.17 -28.49 35.24
C ALA A 34 15.37 -28.59 33.73
N SER A 35 16.61 -28.91 33.37
CA SER A 35 17.15 -29.41 32.11
C SER A 35 16.31 -30.48 31.39
N SER A 36 16.31 -30.47 30.05
CA SER A 36 16.92 -31.55 29.23
C SER A 36 16.68 -31.34 27.71
N SER A 37 17.78 -31.40 26.94
CA SER A 37 17.96 -32.01 25.59
C SER A 37 16.79 -32.06 24.60
N GLY A 38 16.91 -31.75 23.30
CA GLY A 38 18.05 -31.73 22.39
C GLY A 38 17.59 -32.20 20.99
N ALA A 39 18.33 -31.79 19.96
CA ALA A 39 18.32 -32.24 18.54
C ALA A 39 17.07 -31.88 17.69
N ALA A 40 17.11 -31.03 16.66
CA ALA A 40 17.89 -31.08 15.40
C ALA A 40 17.56 -32.28 14.49
N ALA A 41 16.82 -32.03 13.39
CA ALA A 41 17.16 -32.44 12.01
C ALA A 41 15.99 -32.11 11.05
N THR A 42 16.10 -31.14 10.14
CA THR A 42 16.53 -31.26 8.72
C THR A 42 15.58 -32.04 7.79
N THR A 43 14.98 -31.29 6.85
CA THR A 43 14.86 -31.53 5.39
C THR A 43 13.87 -32.54 4.77
N GLN A 44 13.13 -31.97 3.80
CA GLN A 44 12.92 -32.41 2.41
C GLN A 44 11.60 -33.08 1.99
N LEU A 45 10.90 -32.33 1.11
CA LEU A 45 10.38 -32.68 -0.23
C LEU A 45 9.35 -33.82 -0.37
N GLY A 46 8.21 -33.49 -1.00
CA GLY A 46 7.35 -34.48 -1.65
C GLY A 46 5.98 -33.95 -2.06
N ALA A 47 5.72 -33.91 -3.37
CA ALA A 47 4.57 -33.33 -4.05
C ALA A 47 3.28 -34.20 -4.04
N ALA A 48 2.11 -33.52 -4.16
CA ALA A 48 0.83 -33.76 -4.87
C ALA A 48 0.39 -35.21 -5.31
N PRO A 49 -0.87 -35.48 -5.79
CA PRO A 49 -2.08 -34.65 -6.02
C PRO A 49 -3.43 -35.28 -5.52
N ALA A 50 -4.55 -34.55 -5.72
CA ALA A 50 -5.96 -34.94 -5.45
C ALA A 50 -6.47 -36.11 -6.36
N PRO A 51 -7.66 -36.75 -6.11
CA PRO A 51 -8.94 -36.19 -6.63
C PRO A 51 -10.30 -36.63 -5.97
N LEU A 52 -11.35 -35.84 -6.29
CA LEU A 52 -12.77 -36.17 -6.64
C LEU A 52 -13.69 -37.07 -5.76
N ALA A 53 -14.87 -36.52 -5.40
CA ALA A 53 -16.26 -37.10 -5.49
C ALA A 53 -17.17 -36.51 -4.37
N SER A 54 -18.07 -35.56 -4.63
CA SER A 54 -19.46 -35.66 -5.11
C SER A 54 -20.56 -35.60 -4.01
N THR A 55 -21.30 -34.49 -4.04
CA THR A 55 -22.78 -34.36 -3.90
C THR A 55 -23.49 -34.68 -2.58
N MET A 56 -24.08 -33.63 -1.96
CA MET A 56 -25.51 -33.43 -1.61
C MET A 56 -25.67 -32.65 -0.28
N ALA A 57 -26.36 -31.49 -0.35
CA ALA A 57 -26.76 -30.65 0.79
C ALA A 57 -27.84 -31.34 1.65
N PRO A 58 -28.01 -31.00 2.95
CA PRO A 58 -28.90 -29.87 3.33
C PRO A 58 -28.55 -29.10 4.63
N GLY A 59 -28.90 -27.81 4.67
CA GLY A 59 -29.28 -26.94 5.83
C GLY A 59 -28.40 -26.82 7.09
N PRO A 60 -28.06 -25.61 7.59
CA PRO A 60 -27.53 -25.46 8.94
C PRO A 60 -28.67 -25.14 9.91
N GLU A 61 -29.08 -26.16 10.68
CA GLU A 61 -29.64 -25.96 12.01
C GLU A 61 -28.53 -25.57 12.99
N ILE A 62 -28.94 -24.69 13.89
CA ILE A 62 -28.22 -24.05 14.97
C ILE A 62 -27.55 -25.09 15.87
N ASN A 63 -26.24 -24.99 16.06
CA ASN A 63 -25.62 -25.54 17.26
C ASN A 63 -24.62 -24.55 17.85
N SER A 64 -25.04 -24.00 18.99
CA SER A 64 -24.30 -23.14 19.90
C SER A 64 -23.05 -23.85 20.45
N GLY A 65 -21.88 -23.33 20.11
CA GLY A 65 -20.59 -23.70 20.71
C GLY A 65 -19.90 -22.45 21.24
N LEU A 66 -19.66 -22.41 22.55
CA LEU A 66 -19.02 -21.31 23.27
C LEU A 66 -17.63 -20.99 22.69
N MET A 67 -17.42 -19.74 22.29
CA MET A 67 -16.08 -19.16 22.12
C MET A 67 -15.96 -17.84 22.89
N THR A 68 -14.85 -17.77 23.61
CA THR A 68 -14.32 -16.75 24.52
C THR A 68 -14.35 -15.30 23.98
N PRO A 69 -14.50 -14.27 24.84
CA PRO A 69 -14.51 -12.88 24.41
C PRO A 69 -13.09 -12.42 24.05
N GLN A 70 -12.77 -12.41 22.74
CA GLN A 70 -11.62 -11.68 22.20
C GLN A 70 -11.96 -10.20 22.01
N ALA A 71 -10.95 -9.36 22.23
CA ALA A 71 -10.98 -7.91 22.35
C ALA A 71 -11.87 -7.20 21.31
N ARG A 72 -12.79 -6.34 21.81
CA ARG A 72 -13.52 -5.38 20.98
C ARG A 72 -12.54 -4.33 20.46
N GLU A 73 -12.11 -4.44 19.20
CA GLU A 73 -11.46 -3.33 18.48
C GLU A 73 -12.41 -2.12 18.44
N ASP A 74 -11.91 -0.95 18.83
CA ASP A 74 -12.66 0.30 18.85
C ASP A 74 -13.02 0.76 17.42
N LEU A 75 -14.28 0.55 17.00
CA LEU A 75 -14.76 1.05 15.71
C LEU A 75 -14.62 2.60 15.64
N PRO A 76 -14.08 3.15 14.53
CA PRO A 76 -13.95 4.59 14.35
C PRO A 76 -15.33 5.26 14.21
N PRO A 77 -15.44 6.59 14.44
CA PRO A 77 -16.72 7.30 14.43
C PRO A 77 -17.52 7.12 13.11
N VAL A 78 -16.87 7.25 11.95
CA VAL A 78 -17.54 7.11 10.64
C VAL A 78 -18.12 5.71 10.41
N ALA A 79 -17.46 4.66 10.91
CA ALA A 79 -17.95 3.29 10.80
C ALA A 79 -19.14 3.04 11.74
N LYS A 80 -19.11 3.60 12.96
CA LYS A 80 -20.28 3.56 13.88
C LYS A 80 -21.48 4.27 13.27
N ALA A 81 -21.30 5.45 12.70
CA ALA A 81 -22.36 6.19 12.03
C ALA A 81 -22.89 5.44 10.80
N ALA A 82 -22.01 4.84 9.99
CA ALA A 82 -22.41 4.01 8.85
C ALA A 82 -23.25 2.79 9.26
N GLN A 83 -22.97 2.18 10.42
CA GLN A 83 -23.80 1.11 10.96
C GLN A 83 -25.21 1.60 11.28
N VAL A 84 -25.35 2.80 11.86
CA VAL A 84 -26.66 3.43 12.10
C VAL A 84 -27.38 3.70 10.78
N VAL A 85 -26.70 4.24 9.78
CA VAL A 85 -27.29 4.47 8.44
C VAL A 85 -27.78 3.17 7.81
N ASN A 86 -26.99 2.10 7.87
CA ASN A 86 -27.38 0.78 7.34
C ASN A 86 -28.62 0.20 8.03
N GLN A 87 -28.67 0.28 9.37
CA GLN A 87 -29.84 -0.15 10.14
C GLN A 87 -31.06 0.71 9.82
N THR A 88 -30.86 2.01 9.61
CA THR A 88 -31.94 2.94 9.24
C THR A 88 -32.48 2.67 7.84
N LEU A 89 -31.61 2.36 6.86
CA LEU A 89 -32.03 1.94 5.52
C LEU A 89 -32.88 0.67 5.58
N GLN A 90 -32.43 -0.34 6.34
CA GLN A 90 -33.19 -1.58 6.54
C GLN A 90 -34.54 -1.33 7.20
N LEU A 91 -34.60 -0.41 8.17
CA LEU A 91 -35.86 -0.02 8.83
C LEU A 91 -36.83 0.64 7.83
N ASP A 92 -36.34 1.55 6.98
CA ASP A 92 -37.17 2.19 5.94
C ASP A 92 -37.62 1.18 4.87
N ASP A 93 -36.75 0.24 4.46
CA ASP A 93 -37.07 -0.82 3.50
C ASP A 93 -37.96 -1.93 4.09
N SER A 94 -38.15 -1.96 5.42
CA SER A 94 -39.07 -2.87 6.11
C SER A 94 -40.49 -2.33 6.30
N TYR A 95 -40.80 -1.16 5.72
CA TYR A 95 -42.16 -0.61 5.74
C TYR A 95 -43.17 -1.66 5.22
N PRO A 96 -44.30 -1.87 5.92
CA PRO A 96 -45.27 -2.89 5.56
C PRO A 96 -45.75 -2.78 4.11
N ASP A 97 -45.74 -3.91 3.40
CA ASP A 97 -46.28 -3.99 2.04
C ASP A 97 -47.82 -3.93 2.01
N LEU A 98 -48.40 -3.71 0.83
CA LEU A 98 -49.84 -3.58 0.66
C LEU A 98 -50.62 -4.84 1.08
N ASP A 99 -50.09 -6.05 0.85
CA ASP A 99 -50.77 -7.29 1.25
C ASP A 99 -50.86 -7.41 2.78
N SER A 100 -49.89 -6.84 3.52
CA SER A 100 -49.81 -6.89 4.98
C SER A 100 -50.86 -6.02 5.70
N TYR A 101 -51.23 -4.86 5.15
CA TYR A 101 -52.26 -3.99 5.73
C TYR A 101 -53.62 -4.05 5.01
N CYS A 102 -53.71 -4.72 3.86
CA CYS A 102 -54.94 -5.11 3.16
C CYS A 102 -55.17 -6.63 3.22
N ARG A 103 -55.06 -7.22 4.42
CA ARG A 103 -55.33 -8.65 4.68
C ARG A 103 -56.79 -9.00 4.36
N PRO A 104 -57.12 -10.28 4.09
CA PRO A 104 -58.50 -10.68 3.79
C PRO A 104 -59.50 -10.16 4.83
N GLY A 105 -60.48 -9.37 4.38
CA GLY A 105 -61.37 -8.59 5.26
C GLY A 105 -61.74 -7.23 4.69
N ALA A 106 -62.08 -6.26 5.53
CA ALA A 106 -62.47 -4.93 5.09
C ALA A 106 -61.99 -3.81 6.03
N SER A 107 -61.96 -2.58 5.51
CA SER A 107 -61.66 -1.37 6.30
C SER A 107 -62.54 -0.20 5.86
N SER A 108 -62.73 0.73 6.79
CA SER A 108 -63.35 2.05 6.58
C SER A 108 -62.58 3.11 7.35
N ASP A 109 -61.29 2.88 7.61
CA ASP A 109 -60.44 3.77 8.40
C ASP A 109 -60.00 4.96 7.54
N TYR A 110 -60.58 6.13 7.80
CA TYR A 110 -60.22 7.41 7.19
C TYR A 110 -60.05 8.48 8.25
N GLU A 111 -59.06 9.35 8.05
CA GLU A 111 -58.97 10.65 8.70
C GLU A 111 -59.23 11.72 7.63
N MET A 112 -60.38 12.37 7.74
CA MET A 112 -60.82 13.38 6.77
C MET A 112 -60.25 14.74 7.12
N GLN A 113 -59.66 15.38 6.13
CA GLN A 113 -59.08 16.71 6.22
C GLN A 113 -59.87 17.65 5.31
N SER A 114 -60.11 18.87 5.76
CA SER A 114 -60.63 19.91 4.88
C SER A 114 -59.57 20.30 3.85
N SER A 115 -59.98 20.68 2.63
CA SER A 115 -59.06 21.04 1.55
C SER A 115 -58.22 22.29 1.85
N ASP A 116 -58.71 23.16 2.72
CA ASP A 116 -58.00 24.36 3.19
C ASP A 116 -57.05 24.08 4.38
N SER A 117 -57.06 22.86 4.91
CA SER A 117 -56.28 22.46 6.08
C SER A 117 -54.79 22.40 5.78
N SER A 118 -53.96 22.72 6.78
CA SER A 118 -52.52 22.44 6.70
C SER A 118 -52.24 20.94 6.57
N TRP A 119 -53.16 20.08 7.00
CA TRP A 119 -53.09 18.62 6.99
C TRP A 119 -53.68 17.97 5.73
N ALA A 120 -54.20 18.75 4.78
CA ALA A 120 -54.77 18.21 3.55
C ALA A 120 -53.74 17.32 2.82
N PRO A 121 -54.07 16.06 2.48
CA PRO A 121 -53.13 15.13 1.83
C PRO A 121 -52.78 15.57 0.40
N PHE A 122 -53.69 16.31 -0.26
CA PHE A 122 -53.53 16.86 -1.60
C PHE A 122 -54.10 18.27 -1.66
N HIS A 123 -53.64 19.07 -2.62
CA HIS A 123 -54.19 20.39 -2.89
C HIS A 123 -54.02 20.75 -4.38
N VAL A 124 -54.90 21.61 -4.89
CA VAL A 124 -54.78 22.19 -6.22
C VAL A 124 -53.71 23.27 -6.19
N VAL A 125 -52.69 23.16 -7.06
CA VAL A 125 -51.56 24.10 -7.10
C VAL A 125 -51.70 25.17 -8.18
N ARG A 126 -52.29 24.79 -9.33
CA ARG A 126 -52.54 25.68 -10.48
C ARG A 126 -53.63 25.10 -11.36
N HIS A 127 -54.17 25.94 -12.23
CA HIS A 127 -55.19 25.60 -13.22
C HIS A 127 -54.80 26.23 -14.56
N HIS A 128 -54.90 25.43 -15.63
CA HIS A 128 -54.61 25.83 -17.00
C HIS A 128 -55.88 25.70 -17.84
N ASN A 129 -56.45 26.81 -18.30
CA ASN A 129 -57.63 26.78 -19.17
C ASN A 129 -57.34 26.06 -20.49
N ILE A 130 -58.35 25.43 -21.08
CA ILE A 130 -58.30 25.02 -22.49
C ILE A 130 -58.14 26.29 -23.34
N PRO A 131 -57.21 26.34 -24.32
CA PRO A 131 -57.03 27.51 -25.17
C PRO A 131 -58.30 27.85 -25.96
N ASP A 132 -58.63 29.14 -26.09
CA ASP A 132 -59.85 29.58 -26.79
C ASP A 132 -59.96 29.02 -28.21
N LYS A 133 -58.83 28.89 -28.92
CA LYS A 133 -58.78 28.27 -30.26
C LYS A 133 -59.26 26.82 -30.26
N VAL A 134 -58.98 26.04 -29.21
CA VAL A 134 -59.48 24.67 -29.09
C VAL A 134 -61.00 24.70 -28.87
N PHE A 135 -61.52 25.65 -28.10
CA PHE A 135 -62.97 25.83 -27.95
C PHE A 135 -63.66 26.23 -29.27
N GLU A 136 -63.04 27.08 -30.08
CA GLU A 136 -63.53 27.42 -31.42
C GLU A 136 -63.72 26.15 -32.27
N HIS A 137 -62.73 25.25 -32.27
CA HIS A 137 -62.83 23.96 -32.97
C HIS A 137 -63.85 23.01 -32.33
N LEU A 138 -63.87 22.88 -30.99
CA LEU A 138 -64.82 22.00 -30.29
C LEU A 138 -66.28 22.41 -30.56
N ASN A 139 -66.58 23.71 -30.57
CA ASN A 139 -67.92 24.23 -30.85
C ASN A 139 -68.31 24.07 -32.33
N ALA A 140 -67.33 23.90 -33.21
CA ALA A 140 -67.52 23.63 -34.63
C ALA A 140 -67.66 22.13 -34.95
N GLY A 141 -67.52 21.23 -33.96
CA GLY A 141 -67.67 19.78 -34.17
C GLY A 141 -69.09 19.39 -34.55
N GLU A 142 -69.23 18.61 -35.62
CA GLU A 142 -70.53 18.24 -36.18
C GLU A 142 -71.04 16.90 -35.64
N VAL A 143 -70.14 15.93 -35.40
CA VAL A 143 -70.51 14.54 -35.09
C VAL A 143 -69.98 14.10 -33.74
N PHE A 144 -68.68 14.23 -33.50
CA PHE A 144 -68.04 13.66 -32.32
C PHE A 144 -66.85 14.51 -31.86
N THR A 145 -66.81 14.77 -30.55
CA THR A 145 -65.69 15.43 -29.90
C THR A 145 -65.20 14.61 -28.72
N LYS A 146 -63.88 14.63 -28.50
CA LYS A 146 -63.26 13.94 -27.36
C LYS A 146 -62.03 14.70 -26.90
N LEU A 147 -61.80 14.69 -25.59
CA LEU A 147 -60.63 15.25 -24.95
C LEU A 147 -59.88 14.15 -24.19
N GLY A 148 -58.58 14.34 -23.99
CA GLY A 148 -57.79 13.47 -23.12
C GLY A 148 -56.42 14.06 -22.78
N LEU A 149 -55.65 13.31 -21.98
CA LEU A 149 -54.34 13.71 -21.48
C LEU A 149 -53.21 12.83 -21.99
N PHE A 150 -52.08 13.45 -22.26
CA PHE A 150 -50.75 12.82 -22.29
C PHE A 150 -49.92 13.38 -21.13
N ALA A 151 -50.36 13.04 -19.92
CA ALA A 151 -49.83 13.60 -18.67
C ALA A 151 -48.31 13.38 -18.51
N GLU A 152 -47.77 12.26 -19.01
CA GLU A 152 -46.33 11.93 -18.98
C GLU A 152 -45.43 12.98 -19.65
N ILE A 153 -45.95 13.66 -20.68
CA ILE A 153 -45.19 14.65 -21.44
C ILE A 153 -45.69 16.08 -21.25
N GLY A 154 -46.71 16.30 -20.43
CA GLY A 154 -47.28 17.63 -20.19
C GLY A 154 -48.24 18.14 -21.28
N TYR A 155 -48.84 17.24 -22.07
CA TYR A 155 -49.74 17.62 -23.16
C TYR A 155 -51.18 17.19 -22.89
N ALA A 156 -52.11 17.94 -23.47
CA ALA A 156 -53.51 17.55 -23.62
C ALA A 156 -53.86 17.48 -25.11
N TRP A 157 -54.94 16.78 -25.44
CA TRP A 157 -55.39 16.62 -26.81
C TRP A 157 -56.90 16.75 -26.94
N ALA A 158 -57.34 17.20 -28.12
CA ALA A 158 -58.74 17.32 -28.52
C ALA A 158 -58.93 16.74 -29.92
N SER A 159 -59.82 15.78 -30.07
CA SER A 159 -60.28 15.32 -31.38
C SER A 159 -61.64 15.91 -31.69
N ILE A 160 -61.77 16.51 -32.88
CA ILE A 160 -63.00 17.08 -33.40
C ILE A 160 -63.24 16.43 -34.76
N ASP A 161 -64.23 15.56 -34.84
CA ASP A 161 -64.52 14.75 -36.02
C ASP A 161 -63.27 14.04 -36.54
N SER A 162 -62.70 14.47 -37.66
CA SER A 162 -61.51 13.86 -38.27
C SER A 162 -60.20 14.61 -37.97
N SER A 163 -60.22 15.64 -37.13
CA SER A 163 -59.05 16.46 -36.79
C SER A 163 -58.60 16.22 -35.35
N LEU A 164 -57.28 16.21 -35.11
CA LEU A 164 -56.67 16.07 -33.78
C LEU A 164 -55.78 17.27 -33.48
N PHE A 165 -55.97 17.90 -32.33
CA PHE A 165 -55.14 19.00 -31.85
C PHE A 165 -54.46 18.61 -30.54
N LEU A 166 -53.15 18.85 -30.43
CA LEU A 166 -52.37 18.66 -29.21
C LEU A 166 -51.82 20.00 -28.73
N TRP A 167 -51.74 20.20 -27.41
CA TRP A 167 -51.14 21.40 -26.84
C TRP A 167 -50.43 21.12 -25.51
N ASP A 168 -49.37 21.88 -25.24
CA ASP A 168 -48.69 21.90 -23.94
C ASP A 168 -49.54 22.69 -22.94
N TYR A 169 -50.21 22.01 -22.01
CA TYR A 169 -51.06 22.72 -21.04
C TYR A 169 -50.25 23.52 -20.02
N THR A 170 -48.94 23.27 -19.89
CA THR A 170 -48.09 24.02 -18.94
C THR A 170 -47.70 25.39 -19.47
N HIS A 171 -47.74 25.58 -20.80
CA HIS A 171 -47.43 26.84 -21.45
C HIS A 171 -48.62 27.82 -21.30
N PRO A 172 -48.40 29.10 -20.94
CA PRO A 172 -49.48 30.06 -20.71
C PRO A 172 -50.26 30.45 -21.98
N ASN A 173 -49.63 30.34 -23.16
CA ASN A 173 -50.27 30.58 -24.46
C ASN A 173 -49.78 29.53 -25.47
N PRO A 174 -50.29 28.29 -25.40
CA PRO A 174 -49.71 27.18 -26.15
C PRO A 174 -50.01 27.28 -27.64
N GLU A 175 -49.05 26.80 -28.45
CA GLU A 175 -49.28 26.54 -29.87
C GLU A 175 -50.07 25.23 -30.02
N LEU A 176 -51.03 25.20 -30.96
CA LEU A 176 -51.79 24.00 -31.27
C LEU A 176 -51.10 23.20 -32.37
N ILE A 177 -50.73 21.97 -32.05
CA ILE A 177 -50.20 21.02 -33.03
C ILE A 177 -51.38 20.28 -33.65
N GLY A 178 -51.79 20.69 -34.85
CA GLY A 178 -52.88 20.07 -35.60
C GLY A 178 -52.42 18.88 -36.44
N TYR A 179 -53.19 17.80 -36.41
CA TYR A 179 -53.10 16.65 -37.31
C TYR A 179 -54.48 16.43 -37.96
N GLU A 180 -54.55 16.68 -39.26
CA GLU A 180 -55.80 16.68 -40.04
C GLU A 180 -55.73 15.71 -41.23
N GLU A 181 -54.76 14.79 -41.25
CA GLU A 181 -54.63 13.80 -42.34
C GLU A 181 -55.65 12.65 -42.22
N ALA A 182 -56.31 12.50 -41.07
CA ALA A 182 -57.36 11.50 -40.90
C ALA A 182 -58.60 11.90 -41.72
N THR A 183 -59.15 10.93 -42.46
CA THR A 183 -60.29 11.14 -43.37
C THR A 183 -61.65 10.85 -42.74
N HIS A 184 -61.64 10.18 -41.59
CA HIS A 184 -62.83 9.70 -40.89
C HIS A 184 -62.78 10.11 -39.43
N THR A 185 -63.94 10.07 -38.76
CA THR A 185 -64.08 10.43 -37.34
C THR A 185 -63.10 9.66 -36.46
N ILE A 186 -62.30 10.37 -35.66
CA ILE A 186 -61.37 9.83 -34.67
C ILE A 186 -62.17 9.33 -33.47
N THR A 187 -62.00 8.05 -33.13
CA THR A 187 -62.72 7.40 -32.02
C THR A 187 -61.83 7.22 -30.79
N ALA A 188 -60.53 7.02 -30.98
CA ALA A 188 -59.57 6.89 -29.89
C ALA A 188 -58.17 7.39 -30.27
N VAL A 189 -57.48 7.95 -29.29
CA VAL A 189 -56.10 8.43 -29.42
C VAL A 189 -55.31 7.99 -28.19
N ALA A 190 -54.09 7.49 -28.36
CA ALA A 190 -53.20 7.15 -27.25
C ALA A 190 -51.74 7.41 -27.58
N LEU A 191 -50.96 7.72 -26.55
CA LEU A 191 -49.50 7.83 -26.62
C LEU A 191 -48.89 6.57 -26.00
N VAL A 192 -48.08 5.84 -26.75
CA VAL A 192 -47.52 4.55 -26.32
C VAL A 192 -46.00 4.49 -26.51
N PRO A 193 -45.27 3.64 -25.77
CA PRO A 193 -43.85 3.40 -26.03
C PRO A 193 -43.60 2.80 -27.42
N PRO A 194 -42.47 3.14 -28.09
CA PRO A 194 -42.09 2.52 -29.36
C PRO A 194 -41.54 1.10 -29.15
N LYS A 195 -41.78 0.19 -30.09
CA LYS A 195 -41.10 -1.11 -30.13
C LYS A 195 -39.58 -0.89 -30.23
N PRO A 196 -38.79 -1.49 -29.34
CA PRO A 196 -37.33 -1.42 -29.42
C PRO A 196 -36.82 -1.86 -30.79
N GLY A 197 -35.91 -1.09 -31.38
CA GLY A 197 -35.26 -1.42 -32.66
C GLY A 197 -36.05 -1.08 -33.92
N VAL A 198 -37.26 -0.50 -33.83
CA VAL A 198 -38.06 -0.12 -35.01
C VAL A 198 -37.79 1.33 -35.45
N PHE A 199 -37.70 2.25 -34.48
CA PHE A 199 -37.48 3.68 -34.74
C PHE A 199 -36.09 4.14 -34.28
N VAL A 200 -35.65 5.29 -34.79
CA VAL A 200 -34.46 5.98 -34.26
C VAL A 200 -34.66 6.37 -32.79
N LYS A 201 -33.59 6.40 -32.00
CA LYS A 201 -33.65 6.68 -30.54
C LYS A 201 -34.26 8.04 -30.18
N THR A 202 -34.35 8.97 -31.13
CA THR A 202 -34.98 10.28 -30.93
C THR A 202 -36.51 10.20 -30.90
N ILE A 203 -37.12 9.15 -31.48
CA ILE A 203 -38.54 8.87 -31.32
C ILE A 203 -38.76 8.28 -29.93
N THR A 204 -39.36 9.09 -29.07
CA THR A 204 -39.62 8.77 -27.67
C THR A 204 -40.91 7.98 -27.47
N HIS A 205 -41.91 8.23 -28.32
CA HIS A 205 -43.26 7.65 -28.22
C HIS A 205 -43.85 7.41 -29.61
N VAL A 206 -44.94 6.67 -29.67
CA VAL A 206 -45.80 6.48 -30.84
C VAL A 206 -47.19 7.01 -30.50
N LEU A 207 -47.72 7.90 -31.35
CA LEU A 207 -49.10 8.36 -31.28
C LEU A 207 -49.97 7.45 -32.13
N VAL A 208 -50.93 6.79 -31.51
CA VAL A 208 -51.89 5.88 -32.16
C VAL A 208 -53.20 6.63 -32.34
N VAL A 209 -53.66 6.77 -33.58
CA VAL A 209 -54.92 7.45 -33.93
C VAL A 209 -55.85 6.43 -34.57
N ALA A 210 -56.93 6.04 -33.88
CA ALA A 210 -57.96 5.18 -34.43
C ALA A 210 -59.14 6.02 -34.92
N THR A 211 -59.58 5.76 -36.15
CA THR A 211 -60.77 6.35 -36.76
C THR A 211 -61.86 5.29 -36.94
N THR A 212 -63.01 5.68 -37.48
CA THR A 212 -64.05 4.71 -37.86
C THR A 212 -63.66 3.77 -39.01
N SER A 213 -62.54 4.03 -39.71
CA SER A 213 -62.09 3.24 -40.87
C SER A 213 -60.74 2.56 -40.65
N GLU A 214 -59.77 3.24 -40.01
CA GLU A 214 -58.38 2.79 -39.92
C GLU A 214 -57.72 3.16 -38.60
N ILE A 215 -56.57 2.54 -38.30
CA ILE A 215 -55.68 2.93 -37.21
C ILE A 215 -54.34 3.38 -37.81
N ILE A 216 -53.88 4.55 -37.41
CA ILE A 216 -52.68 5.24 -37.93
C ILE A 216 -51.66 5.36 -36.80
N LEU A 217 -50.38 5.08 -37.10
CA LEU A 217 -49.26 5.25 -36.16
C LEU A 217 -48.39 6.44 -36.59
N LEU A 218 -48.11 7.36 -35.67
CA LEU A 218 -47.20 8.48 -35.88
C LEU A 218 -46.04 8.40 -34.88
N GLY A 219 -44.81 8.68 -35.32
CA GLY A 219 -43.68 8.81 -34.42
C GLY A 219 -43.72 10.15 -33.67
N VAL A 220 -43.39 10.14 -32.38
CA VAL A 220 -43.38 11.35 -31.54
C VAL A 220 -42.00 11.53 -30.91
N SER A 221 -41.41 12.70 -31.12
CA SER A 221 -40.22 13.15 -30.40
C SER A 221 -40.63 14.20 -29.38
N ALA A 222 -40.59 13.86 -28.09
CA ALA A 222 -40.89 14.74 -26.96
C ALA A 222 -39.60 15.14 -26.23
N THR A 223 -38.88 16.13 -26.78
CA THR A 223 -37.59 16.56 -26.23
C THR A 223 -37.80 17.60 -25.11
N PRO A 224 -37.10 17.48 -23.97
CA PRO A 224 -37.21 18.47 -22.91
C PRO A 224 -36.67 19.84 -23.36
N THR A 225 -37.37 20.90 -22.99
CA THR A 225 -36.99 22.30 -23.26
C THR A 225 -36.39 22.96 -22.00
N PRO A 226 -35.68 24.09 -22.14
CA PRO A 226 -35.17 24.84 -20.99
C PRO A 226 -36.26 25.33 -20.02
N SER A 227 -37.51 25.47 -20.47
CA SER A 227 -38.65 25.85 -19.62
C SER A 227 -39.19 24.70 -18.76
N GLY A 228 -38.70 23.47 -18.97
CA GLY A 228 -39.15 22.27 -18.26
C GLY A 228 -40.33 21.54 -18.94
N SER A 229 -40.91 22.11 -20.00
CA SER A 229 -41.91 21.42 -20.82
C SER A 229 -41.24 20.56 -21.90
N LYS A 230 -42.03 19.81 -22.67
CA LYS A 230 -41.52 19.03 -23.81
C LYS A 230 -41.87 19.73 -25.12
N SER A 231 -40.92 19.87 -26.03
CA SER A 231 -41.19 20.24 -27.41
C SER A 231 -41.61 18.98 -28.16
N LEU A 232 -42.78 19.00 -28.81
CA LEU A 232 -43.36 17.84 -29.47
C LEU A 232 -43.28 18.01 -30.99
N THR A 233 -42.68 17.02 -31.66
CA THR A 233 -42.72 16.92 -33.13
C THR A 233 -43.29 15.57 -33.57
N LEU A 234 -44.19 15.61 -34.56
CA LEU A 234 -44.86 14.44 -35.13
C LEU A 234 -44.18 14.00 -36.43
N TYR A 235 -44.02 12.69 -36.61
CA TYR A 235 -43.40 12.08 -37.78
C TYR A 235 -44.33 11.04 -38.40
N SER A 236 -44.62 11.16 -39.70
CA SER A 236 -45.35 10.12 -40.43
C SER A 236 -44.52 8.84 -40.52
N THR A 237 -45.12 7.70 -40.18
CA THR A 237 -44.47 6.37 -40.24
C THR A 237 -44.85 5.58 -41.49
N ARG A 238 -45.89 6.01 -42.20
CA ARG A 238 -46.60 5.24 -43.25
C ARG A 238 -47.13 3.88 -42.75
N MET A 239 -47.32 3.71 -41.44
CA MET A 239 -47.90 2.52 -40.84
C MET A 239 -49.36 2.79 -40.51
N SER A 240 -50.27 2.17 -41.27
CA SER A 240 -51.70 2.14 -40.98
C SER A 240 -52.28 0.75 -41.22
N VAL A 241 -53.41 0.46 -40.57
CA VAL A 241 -54.15 -0.80 -40.72
C VAL A 241 -55.65 -0.51 -40.74
N HIS A 242 -56.38 -1.23 -41.58
CA HIS A 242 -57.84 -1.12 -41.61
C HIS A 242 -58.44 -1.58 -40.27
N ARG A 243 -59.39 -0.82 -39.72
CA ARG A 243 -60.00 -1.09 -38.41
C ARG A 243 -60.82 -2.37 -38.42
N GLY A 244 -61.61 -2.59 -39.47
CA GLY A 244 -62.58 -3.69 -39.53
C GLY A 244 -63.91 -3.35 -38.84
N GLY A 245 -64.68 -4.38 -38.53
CA GLY A 245 -66.04 -4.25 -37.98
C GLY A 245 -66.12 -3.81 -36.53
N SER A 246 -65.12 -4.15 -35.70
CA SER A 246 -65.09 -3.78 -34.28
C SER A 246 -64.70 -2.31 -34.10
N ASP A 247 -65.49 -1.59 -33.30
CA ASP A 247 -65.12 -0.28 -32.78
C ASP A 247 -63.77 -0.30 -32.03
N VAL A 248 -63.08 0.84 -32.00
CA VAL A 248 -61.86 1.05 -31.22
C VAL A 248 -62.04 2.31 -30.38
N SER A 249 -62.29 2.10 -29.09
CA SER A 249 -62.47 3.15 -28.09
C SER A 249 -61.37 3.17 -27.03
N PHE A 250 -60.62 2.06 -26.89
CA PHE A 250 -59.55 1.90 -25.90
C PHE A 250 -58.27 1.41 -26.57
N ILE A 251 -57.17 2.10 -26.30
CA ILE A 251 -55.84 1.78 -26.82
C ILE A 251 -54.88 1.82 -25.63
N VAL A 252 -54.10 0.75 -25.45
CA VAL A 252 -53.08 0.67 -24.40
C VAL A 252 -51.76 0.16 -24.97
N GLY A 253 -50.66 0.74 -24.49
CA GLY A 253 -49.30 0.33 -24.81
C GLY A 253 -48.65 -0.43 -23.67
N THR A 254 -47.81 -1.41 -23.98
CA THR A 254 -46.90 -2.03 -23.01
C THR A 254 -45.53 -1.35 -23.06
N LYS A 255 -44.71 -1.58 -22.03
CA LYS A 255 -43.33 -1.09 -21.98
C LYS A 255 -42.48 -1.54 -23.18
N ASP A 256 -42.77 -2.70 -23.75
CA ASP A 256 -42.08 -3.26 -24.93
C ASP A 256 -42.64 -2.76 -26.28
N GLY A 257 -43.60 -1.82 -26.24
CA GLY A 257 -44.21 -1.21 -27.41
C GLY A 257 -45.29 -2.07 -28.09
N ARG A 258 -45.84 -3.09 -27.43
CA ARG A 258 -47.03 -3.80 -27.92
C ARG A 258 -48.26 -2.91 -27.75
N ILE A 259 -49.16 -2.94 -28.73
CA ILE A 259 -50.33 -2.05 -28.77
C ILE A 259 -51.58 -2.90 -28.81
N PHE A 260 -52.40 -2.84 -27.76
CA PHE A 260 -53.68 -3.55 -27.68
C PHE A 260 -54.85 -2.60 -27.87
N LEU A 261 -55.88 -3.08 -28.58
CA LEU A 261 -57.08 -2.34 -28.92
C LEU A 261 -58.32 -3.07 -28.42
N GLY A 262 -59.33 -2.30 -28.03
CA GLY A 262 -60.67 -2.77 -27.72
C GLY A 262 -61.69 -1.64 -27.88
N GLY A 263 -62.99 -1.96 -27.83
CA GLY A 263 -64.02 -0.94 -28.06
C GLY A 263 -65.40 -1.29 -27.55
N GLU A 264 -66.38 -0.55 -28.03
CA GLU A 264 -67.77 -0.59 -27.55
C GLU A 264 -68.70 -1.49 -28.41
N SER A 265 -68.13 -2.27 -29.33
CA SER A 265 -68.88 -3.23 -30.17
C SER A 265 -68.93 -4.65 -29.60
N ASP A 266 -67.84 -5.08 -28.98
CA ASP A 266 -67.61 -6.45 -28.53
C ASP A 266 -66.57 -6.47 -27.39
N THR A 267 -66.25 -7.66 -26.89
CA THR A 267 -65.21 -7.86 -25.88
C THR A 267 -63.86 -8.28 -26.49
N ASP A 268 -63.70 -8.15 -27.81
CA ASP A 268 -62.56 -8.70 -28.51
C ASP A 268 -61.33 -7.81 -28.35
N ILE A 269 -60.23 -8.40 -27.88
CA ILE A 269 -58.93 -7.73 -27.82
C ILE A 269 -58.15 -8.00 -29.10
N HIS A 270 -57.76 -6.90 -29.74
CA HIS A 270 -56.89 -6.93 -30.90
C HIS A 270 -55.49 -6.42 -30.55
N GLU A 271 -54.48 -6.83 -31.30
CA GLU A 271 -53.11 -6.32 -31.19
C GLU A 271 -52.64 -5.77 -32.55
N ILE A 272 -51.96 -4.62 -32.52
CA ILE A 272 -51.25 -4.07 -33.68
C ILE A 272 -49.80 -4.53 -33.62
N PHE A 273 -49.32 -5.13 -34.70
CA PHE A 273 -47.91 -5.37 -34.93
C PHE A 273 -47.37 -4.39 -35.95
N TYR A 274 -46.15 -3.93 -35.71
CA TYR A 274 -45.45 -3.04 -36.60
C TYR A 274 -43.95 -3.33 -36.60
N GLN A 275 -43.34 -3.21 -37.77
CA GLN A 275 -41.94 -3.52 -38.03
C GLN A 275 -41.32 -2.53 -39.01
N GLN A 276 -40.00 -2.40 -39.00
CA GLN A 276 -39.28 -1.43 -39.84
C GLN A 276 -39.33 -1.81 -41.33
N GLU A 277 -39.16 -3.09 -41.65
CA GLU A 277 -39.05 -3.58 -43.02
C GLU A 277 -40.41 -3.98 -43.60
N GLU A 278 -40.66 -3.56 -44.84
CA GLU A 278 -41.74 -4.12 -45.64
C GLU A 278 -41.26 -5.47 -46.19
N ARG A 279 -42.00 -6.56 -45.96
CA ARG A 279 -41.66 -7.89 -46.47
C ARG A 279 -42.67 -8.29 -47.54
N TRP A 280 -42.23 -9.04 -48.56
CA TRP A 280 -43.10 -9.42 -49.69
C TRP A 280 -44.36 -10.20 -49.27
N PHE A 281 -44.34 -10.85 -48.10
CA PHE A 281 -45.44 -11.62 -47.52
C PHE A 281 -46.02 -10.98 -46.24
N SER A 282 -45.53 -9.83 -45.79
CA SER A 282 -45.98 -9.18 -44.56
C SER A 282 -45.78 -7.67 -44.65
N SER A 283 -46.88 -6.94 -44.52
CA SER A 283 -46.86 -5.48 -44.42
C SER A 283 -46.04 -4.99 -43.23
N ARG A 284 -45.60 -3.73 -43.26
CA ARG A 284 -44.99 -3.05 -42.11
C ARG A 284 -45.89 -2.97 -40.88
N CYS A 285 -47.21 -2.94 -41.08
CA CYS A 285 -48.21 -2.84 -40.02
C CYS A 285 -49.30 -3.90 -40.23
N GLY A 286 -49.70 -4.60 -39.18
CA GLY A 286 -50.72 -5.65 -39.20
C GLY A 286 -51.56 -5.63 -37.94
N LYS A 287 -52.74 -6.25 -38.00
CA LYS A 287 -53.68 -6.36 -36.89
C LYS A 287 -54.10 -7.82 -36.71
N ILE A 288 -54.12 -8.31 -35.48
CA ILE A 288 -54.64 -9.64 -35.14
C ILE A 288 -55.73 -9.55 -34.07
N ASN A 289 -56.68 -10.47 -34.08
CA ASN A 289 -57.67 -10.65 -33.00
C ASN A 289 -57.26 -11.84 -32.14
N HIS A 290 -56.96 -11.60 -30.86
CA HIS A 290 -56.52 -12.64 -29.92
C HIS A 290 -57.68 -13.38 -29.24
N SER A 291 -58.91 -12.88 -29.36
CA SER A 291 -60.08 -13.47 -28.67
C SER A 291 -60.58 -14.73 -29.36
N HIS A 292 -60.27 -14.88 -30.65
CA HIS A 292 -60.64 -16.01 -31.47
C HIS A 292 -59.42 -16.54 -32.26
N PRO A 293 -58.46 -17.23 -31.60
CA PRO A 293 -57.35 -17.84 -32.30
C PRO A 293 -57.84 -19.02 -33.16
N GLY A 294 -57.56 -19.00 -34.47
CA GLY A 294 -57.82 -20.12 -35.39
C GLY A 294 -59.01 -19.94 -36.34
N TRP A 295 -59.49 -21.06 -36.89
CA TRP A 295 -60.49 -21.10 -37.98
C TRP A 295 -61.87 -20.57 -37.56
N SER A 296 -62.13 -20.41 -36.26
CA SER A 296 -63.38 -19.86 -35.73
C SER A 296 -63.62 -18.38 -36.08
N ALA A 297 -62.58 -17.63 -36.48
CA ALA A 297 -62.74 -16.25 -36.92
C ALA A 297 -63.41 -16.11 -38.31
N VAL A 298 -63.44 -17.20 -39.10
CA VAL A 298 -63.91 -17.18 -40.50
C VAL A 298 -65.32 -17.76 -40.67
N VAL A 299 -65.92 -18.29 -39.60
CA VAL A 299 -67.26 -18.90 -39.66
C VAL A 299 -68.27 -17.96 -39.02
N PRO A 300 -69.25 -17.42 -39.77
CA PRO A 300 -70.35 -16.66 -39.19
C PRO A 300 -71.08 -17.55 -38.19
N SER A 301 -71.36 -17.04 -36.99
CA SER A 301 -72.17 -17.76 -36.01
C SER A 301 -73.57 -18.00 -36.58
N LEU A 302 -73.81 -19.19 -37.10
CA LEU A 302 -75.14 -19.67 -37.50
C LEU A 302 -76.00 -19.73 -36.23
N ALA A 303 -76.96 -18.81 -36.12
CA ALA A 303 -77.98 -18.81 -35.08
C ALA A 303 -78.76 -20.14 -35.13
N GLY A 304 -78.63 -20.99 -34.11
CA GLY A 304 -79.37 -22.26 -34.00
C GLY A 304 -78.56 -23.47 -33.51
N LEU A 305 -77.23 -23.40 -33.44
CA LEU A 305 -76.39 -24.45 -32.86
C LEU A 305 -76.16 -24.21 -31.35
N PRO A 306 -76.04 -25.26 -30.52
CA PRO A 306 -75.89 -25.16 -29.05
C PRO A 306 -74.54 -24.56 -28.59
N PHE A 307 -73.74 -24.03 -29.52
CA PHE A 307 -72.46 -23.39 -29.29
C PHE A 307 -72.58 -21.86 -29.42
N GLY A 308 -73.17 -21.25 -28.38
CA GLY A 308 -72.88 -19.88 -27.94
C GLY A 308 -73.51 -18.71 -28.71
N SER A 309 -74.78 -18.40 -28.43
CA SER A 309 -75.30 -17.03 -28.59
C SER A 309 -74.45 -16.07 -27.76
N ARG A 310 -73.68 -15.19 -28.41
CA ARG A 310 -72.96 -14.12 -27.71
C ARG A 310 -74.00 -13.10 -27.22
N GLN A 311 -74.16 -13.02 -25.91
CA GLN A 311 -74.91 -11.93 -25.31
C GLN A 311 -74.22 -10.60 -25.63
N GLN A 312 -75.01 -9.54 -25.79
CA GLN A 312 -74.47 -8.19 -25.99
C GLN A 312 -73.59 -7.79 -24.77
N GLU A 313 -72.28 -7.73 -24.98
CA GLU A 313 -71.27 -7.34 -24.00
C GLU A 313 -70.14 -6.60 -24.75
N TRP A 314 -69.65 -5.49 -24.20
CA TRP A 314 -68.57 -4.69 -24.78
C TRP A 314 -67.62 -4.18 -23.70
N LEU A 315 -66.47 -3.62 -24.08
CA LEU A 315 -65.48 -3.14 -23.13
C LEU A 315 -65.79 -1.73 -22.61
N ARG A 316 -65.38 -1.46 -21.36
CA ARG A 316 -65.34 -0.12 -20.75
C ARG A 316 -63.92 0.38 -20.53
N GLY A 317 -62.92 -0.50 -20.62
CA GLY A 317 -61.53 -0.13 -20.42
C GLY A 317 -60.58 -1.31 -20.60
N LEU A 318 -59.33 -0.97 -20.95
CA LEU A 318 -58.18 -1.87 -21.02
C LEU A 318 -57.09 -1.34 -20.07
N TYR A 319 -56.38 -2.24 -19.41
CA TYR A 319 -55.39 -1.89 -18.39
C TYR A 319 -54.20 -2.86 -18.43
N VAL A 320 -52.98 -2.34 -18.47
CA VAL A 320 -51.74 -3.15 -18.57
C VAL A 320 -51.03 -3.20 -17.21
N ASP A 321 -50.48 -4.38 -16.89
CA ASP A 321 -49.49 -4.56 -15.83
C ASP A 321 -48.22 -5.16 -16.42
N ASP A 322 -47.28 -4.29 -16.78
CA ASP A 322 -45.98 -4.67 -17.34
C ASP A 322 -45.15 -5.51 -16.37
N THR A 323 -45.34 -5.36 -15.05
CA THR A 323 -44.53 -6.09 -14.07
C THR A 323 -44.88 -7.58 -14.01
N ARG A 324 -46.07 -7.95 -14.49
CA ARG A 324 -46.57 -9.33 -14.54
C ARG A 324 -46.84 -9.82 -15.96
N ASN A 325 -46.60 -8.98 -16.97
CA ASN A 325 -46.97 -9.23 -18.35
C ASN A 325 -48.46 -9.60 -18.49
N LEU A 326 -49.34 -8.84 -17.82
CA LEU A 326 -50.79 -9.05 -17.82
C LEU A 326 -51.52 -7.88 -18.49
N LEU A 327 -52.62 -8.21 -19.16
CA LEU A 327 -53.60 -7.27 -19.69
C LEU A 327 -54.96 -7.58 -19.06
N TYR A 328 -55.64 -6.57 -18.56
CA TYR A 328 -56.98 -6.67 -17.99
C TYR A 328 -57.98 -5.94 -18.88
N SER A 329 -59.17 -6.50 -19.02
CA SER A 329 -60.31 -5.82 -19.63
C SER A 329 -61.50 -5.80 -18.68
N LEU A 330 -62.21 -4.66 -18.66
CA LEU A 330 -63.47 -4.48 -17.95
C LEU A 330 -64.59 -4.41 -18.98
N SER A 331 -65.67 -5.17 -18.79
CA SER A 331 -66.86 -5.05 -19.64
C SER A 331 -67.94 -4.14 -19.05
N ASN A 332 -68.91 -3.77 -19.89
CA ASN A 332 -70.13 -3.07 -19.48
C ASN A 332 -70.98 -3.86 -18.45
N ARG A 333 -70.80 -5.19 -18.40
CA ARG A 333 -71.46 -6.07 -17.42
C ARG A 333 -70.64 -6.27 -16.14
N SER A 334 -69.56 -5.50 -15.97
CA SER A 334 -68.61 -5.63 -14.85
C SER A 334 -67.88 -6.98 -14.82
N THR A 335 -67.67 -7.60 -15.99
CA THR A 335 -66.81 -8.78 -16.12
C THR A 335 -65.36 -8.34 -16.24
N ILE A 336 -64.48 -8.93 -15.42
CA ILE A 336 -63.04 -8.72 -15.46
C ILE A 336 -62.40 -9.90 -16.17
N ARG A 337 -61.71 -9.66 -17.29
CA ARG A 337 -60.92 -10.68 -17.98
C ARG A 337 -59.44 -10.37 -17.82
N THR A 338 -58.64 -11.39 -17.54
CA THR A 338 -57.18 -11.31 -17.43
C THR A 338 -56.55 -12.11 -18.55
N TYR A 339 -55.60 -11.50 -19.24
CA TYR A 339 -54.86 -12.08 -20.33
C TYR A 339 -53.37 -12.06 -19.98
N HIS A 340 -52.65 -13.11 -20.31
CA HIS A 340 -51.22 -13.24 -20.10
C HIS A 340 -50.46 -13.14 -21.42
N MET A 341 -49.43 -12.30 -21.42
CA MET A 341 -48.50 -12.13 -22.54
C MET A 341 -47.40 -13.19 -22.44
N GLU A 342 -47.72 -14.44 -22.80
CA GLU A 342 -46.81 -15.60 -22.71
C GLU A 342 -45.55 -15.48 -23.58
N GLY A 343 -45.58 -14.59 -24.57
CA GLY A 343 -44.47 -14.28 -25.47
C GLY A 343 -44.70 -12.95 -26.18
N PRO A 344 -43.75 -12.50 -27.02
CA PRO A 344 -43.74 -11.17 -27.61
C PRO A 344 -44.92 -10.87 -28.55
N GLU A 345 -45.56 -11.91 -29.12
CA GLU A 345 -46.68 -11.77 -30.08
C GLU A 345 -47.91 -12.60 -29.67
N LYS A 346 -47.92 -13.14 -28.45
CA LYS A 346 -49.01 -13.98 -27.96
C LYS A 346 -49.75 -13.32 -26.81
N LEU A 347 -51.05 -13.55 -26.75
CA LEU A 347 -51.93 -13.07 -25.68
C LEU A 347 -52.97 -14.15 -25.41
N THR A 348 -52.92 -14.76 -24.22
CA THR A 348 -53.80 -15.87 -23.85
C THR A 348 -54.74 -15.42 -22.75
N LYS A 349 -56.06 -15.58 -22.92
CA LYS A 349 -57.03 -15.33 -21.84
C LYS A 349 -56.88 -16.42 -20.78
N VAL A 350 -56.59 -16.02 -19.54
CA VAL A 350 -56.28 -16.95 -18.44
C VAL A 350 -57.30 -16.93 -17.31
N ILE A 351 -58.01 -15.81 -17.13
CA ILE A 351 -59.07 -15.68 -16.11
C ILE A 351 -60.25 -14.89 -16.69
N GLU A 352 -61.47 -15.33 -16.38
CA GLU A 352 -62.70 -14.57 -16.61
C GLU A 352 -63.52 -14.58 -15.31
N LYS A 353 -63.67 -13.41 -14.69
CA LYS A 353 -64.38 -13.23 -13.42
C LYS A 353 -65.53 -12.27 -13.61
N ASP A 354 -66.74 -12.81 -13.65
CA ASP A 354 -67.96 -12.02 -13.76
C ASP A 354 -68.35 -11.37 -12.41
N LYS A 355 -69.31 -10.44 -12.47
CA LYS A 355 -69.83 -9.78 -11.26
C LYS A 355 -70.39 -10.78 -10.24
N THR A 356 -71.05 -11.85 -10.70
CA THR A 356 -71.59 -12.92 -9.86
C THR A 356 -70.50 -13.59 -9.02
N SER A 357 -69.34 -13.88 -9.64
CA SER A 357 -68.17 -14.44 -8.97
C SER A 357 -67.60 -13.49 -7.93
N CYS A 358 -67.53 -12.19 -8.22
CA CYS A 358 -67.13 -11.18 -7.24
C CYS A 358 -68.11 -11.08 -6.05
N LEU A 359 -69.42 -11.12 -6.31
CA LEU A 359 -70.45 -11.09 -5.26
C LEU A 359 -70.42 -12.35 -4.39
N ARG A 360 -70.13 -13.51 -4.98
CA ARG A 360 -69.96 -14.75 -4.22
C ARG A 360 -68.77 -14.66 -3.28
N ASP A 361 -67.62 -14.20 -3.76
CA ASP A 361 -66.44 -13.99 -2.91
C ASP A 361 -66.76 -12.99 -1.79
N PHE A 362 -67.46 -11.89 -2.12
CA PHE A 362 -67.88 -10.87 -1.16
C PHE A 362 -68.82 -11.42 -0.08
N ALA A 363 -69.76 -12.29 -0.44
CA ALA A 363 -70.67 -12.94 0.49
C ALA A 363 -69.96 -13.92 1.45
N HIS A 364 -68.78 -14.44 1.07
CA HIS A 364 -67.93 -15.25 1.94
C HIS A 364 -67.07 -14.40 2.90
N MET A 365 -66.96 -13.09 2.68
CA MET A 365 -66.33 -12.18 3.63
C MET A 365 -67.27 -11.96 4.82
N ALA A 366 -66.71 -11.72 6.02
CA ALA A 366 -67.50 -11.49 7.23
C ALA A 366 -68.46 -10.29 7.11
N ASP A 367 -68.15 -9.36 6.22
CA ASP A 367 -68.82 -8.06 6.11
C ASP A 367 -69.53 -7.87 4.77
N SER A 368 -70.71 -8.49 4.65
CA SER A 368 -71.66 -8.14 3.58
C SER A 368 -72.14 -6.69 3.73
N SER A 369 -72.34 -6.01 2.59
CA SER A 369 -72.75 -4.60 2.50
C SER A 369 -73.83 -4.39 1.45
N PRO A 370 -74.79 -3.48 1.66
CA PRO A 370 -75.74 -3.07 0.63
C PRO A 370 -75.10 -2.24 -0.51
N LEU A 371 -73.82 -1.86 -0.38
CA LEU A 371 -73.11 -1.07 -1.39
C LEU A 371 -72.62 -1.91 -2.56
N PHE A 372 -72.47 -3.23 -2.40
CA PHE A 372 -72.05 -4.14 -3.47
C PHE A 372 -73.06 -5.26 -3.67
N THR A 373 -73.88 -5.12 -4.71
CA THR A 373 -75.00 -6.01 -5.06
C THR A 373 -74.97 -6.35 -6.55
N ASP A 374 -75.94 -7.15 -7.02
CA ASP A 374 -76.15 -7.44 -8.43
C ASP A 374 -76.48 -6.18 -9.26
N LYS A 375 -76.99 -5.12 -8.62
CA LYS A 375 -77.28 -3.82 -9.26
C LYS A 375 -76.06 -2.90 -9.37
N THR A 376 -75.03 -3.13 -8.55
CA THR A 376 -73.79 -2.34 -8.53
C THR A 376 -72.99 -2.59 -9.80
N ASN A 377 -72.33 -1.57 -10.33
CA ASN A 377 -71.43 -1.68 -11.48
C ASN A 377 -69.99 -1.41 -11.07
N ILE A 378 -69.05 -2.10 -11.70
CA ILE A 378 -67.62 -1.76 -11.64
C ILE A 378 -67.38 -0.67 -12.68
N VAL A 379 -66.86 0.47 -12.24
CA VAL A 379 -66.65 1.67 -13.07
C VAL A 379 -65.24 1.83 -13.58
N ALA A 380 -64.25 1.32 -12.86
CA ALA A 380 -62.85 1.38 -13.25
C ALA A 380 -62.06 0.21 -12.66
N LEU A 381 -60.98 -0.16 -13.32
CA LEU A 381 -59.94 -1.02 -12.78
C LEU A 381 -58.63 -0.24 -12.65
N SER A 382 -57.77 -0.66 -11.74
CA SER A 382 -56.40 -0.16 -11.61
C SER A 382 -55.48 -1.31 -11.23
N PRO A 383 -54.54 -1.70 -12.11
CA PRO A 383 -53.57 -2.75 -11.82
C PRO A 383 -52.66 -2.39 -10.64
N ILE A 384 -52.26 -3.42 -9.89
CA ILE A 384 -51.33 -3.32 -8.76
C ILE A 384 -50.05 -4.07 -9.16
N PRO A 385 -48.93 -3.35 -9.41
CA PRO A 385 -47.70 -3.96 -9.88
C PRO A 385 -47.11 -4.93 -8.84
N ALA A 386 -46.37 -5.92 -9.31
CA ALA A 386 -45.66 -6.90 -8.47
C ALA A 386 -44.63 -6.26 -7.53
N THR A 387 -44.15 -5.06 -7.87
CA THR A 387 -43.26 -4.27 -7.01
C THR A 387 -43.99 -3.67 -5.80
N GLU A 388 -45.31 -3.51 -5.86
CA GLU A 388 -46.13 -2.93 -4.79
C GLU A 388 -46.76 -4.00 -3.88
N ALA A 389 -47.24 -5.09 -4.48
CA ALA A 389 -47.87 -6.21 -3.78
C ALA A 389 -47.57 -7.53 -4.49
N SER A 390 -47.40 -8.62 -3.74
CA SER A 390 -47.17 -9.92 -4.36
C SER A 390 -48.49 -10.57 -4.78
N LYS A 391 -49.49 -10.55 -3.88
CA LYS A 391 -50.78 -11.24 -4.05
C LYS A 391 -51.82 -10.38 -4.71
N LEU A 392 -52.02 -9.14 -4.26
CA LEU A 392 -53.00 -8.22 -4.84
C LEU A 392 -52.55 -7.77 -6.23
N HIS A 393 -53.36 -8.06 -7.25
CA HIS A 393 -53.05 -7.77 -8.66
C HIS A 393 -53.86 -6.59 -9.21
N LEU A 394 -55.05 -6.36 -8.66
CA LEU A 394 -56.03 -5.46 -9.25
C LEU A 394 -56.90 -4.82 -8.18
N MET A 395 -57.16 -3.52 -8.32
CA MET A 395 -58.25 -2.83 -7.63
C MET A 395 -59.40 -2.59 -8.62
N ALA A 396 -60.62 -2.93 -8.23
CA ALA A 396 -61.85 -2.59 -8.96
C ALA A 396 -62.67 -1.58 -8.15
N LEU A 397 -63.05 -0.46 -8.76
CA LEU A 397 -63.92 0.54 -8.15
C LEU A 397 -65.38 0.31 -8.54
N THR A 398 -66.29 0.32 -7.58
CA THR A 398 -67.73 0.28 -7.85
C THR A 398 -68.33 1.68 -8.04
N ASP A 399 -69.49 1.77 -8.68
CA ASP A 399 -70.29 3.00 -8.76
C ASP A 399 -70.76 3.51 -7.38
N THR A 400 -70.70 2.68 -6.34
CA THR A 400 -70.96 3.06 -4.95
C THR A 400 -69.71 3.53 -4.19
N GLY A 401 -68.54 3.57 -4.84
CA GLY A 401 -67.27 4.00 -4.26
C GLY A 401 -66.52 2.96 -3.44
N CYS A 402 -66.92 1.68 -3.52
CA CYS A 402 -66.18 0.59 -2.87
C CYS A 402 -64.96 0.20 -3.70
N ARG A 403 -63.80 0.09 -3.07
CA ARG A 403 -62.57 -0.41 -3.69
C ARG A 403 -62.38 -1.88 -3.34
N LEU A 404 -62.55 -2.72 -4.35
CA LEU A 404 -62.43 -4.17 -4.27
C LEU A 404 -61.00 -4.57 -4.67
N PHE A 405 -60.25 -5.19 -3.77
CA PHE A 405 -58.87 -5.63 -4.01
C PHE A 405 -58.85 -7.13 -4.28
N LEU A 406 -58.42 -7.49 -5.50
CA LEU A 406 -58.43 -8.86 -5.99
C LEU A 406 -57.02 -9.43 -6.05
N SER A 407 -56.84 -10.61 -5.46
CA SER A 407 -55.61 -11.40 -5.60
C SER A 407 -55.70 -12.33 -6.80
N ALA A 408 -54.58 -12.58 -7.48
CA ALA A 408 -54.50 -13.64 -8.48
C ALA A 408 -53.36 -14.62 -8.16
N THR A 409 -53.59 -15.90 -8.43
CA THR A 409 -52.65 -16.98 -8.11
C THR A 409 -52.46 -17.89 -9.32
N SER A 410 -51.22 -18.33 -9.53
CA SER A 410 -50.91 -19.40 -10.50
C SER A 410 -51.13 -20.77 -9.86
N SER A 411 -51.55 -21.76 -10.66
CA SER A 411 -51.73 -23.15 -10.20
C SER A 411 -50.39 -23.87 -9.94
N ALA A 412 -49.29 -23.34 -10.47
CA ALA A 412 -47.95 -23.90 -10.34
C ALA A 412 -46.94 -22.80 -9.95
N SER A 413 -45.88 -23.19 -9.23
CA SER A 413 -44.79 -22.28 -8.84
C SER A 413 -43.64 -22.24 -9.84
N TYR A 414 -43.64 -23.08 -10.87
CA TYR A 414 -42.62 -23.15 -11.91
C TYR A 414 -43.21 -23.51 -13.27
N THR A 415 -42.64 -22.98 -14.35
CA THR A 415 -42.85 -23.51 -15.71
C THR A 415 -41.69 -24.45 -16.05
N MET A 416 -41.99 -25.65 -16.55
CA MET A 416 -41.00 -26.47 -17.26
C MET A 416 -40.71 -25.78 -18.60
N GLY A 417 -39.84 -24.77 -18.62
CA GLY A 417 -39.53 -24.01 -19.85
C GLY A 417 -38.79 -22.68 -19.71
N GLY A 418 -38.46 -22.21 -18.49
CA GLY A 418 -37.64 -21.00 -18.32
C GLY A 418 -38.35 -19.67 -18.63
N ALA A 419 -39.68 -19.67 -18.77
CA ALA A 419 -40.44 -18.43 -18.90
C ALA A 419 -40.44 -17.69 -17.55
N THR A 420 -40.00 -16.43 -17.54
CA THR A 420 -39.81 -15.60 -16.34
C THR A 420 -41.12 -15.15 -15.69
N SER A 421 -42.27 -15.29 -16.36
CA SER A 421 -43.58 -14.86 -15.85
C SER A 421 -44.60 -16.00 -15.90
N LEU A 422 -45.15 -16.37 -14.74
CA LEU A 422 -46.17 -17.41 -14.60
C LEU A 422 -47.58 -16.84 -14.79
N ALA A 423 -48.40 -17.49 -15.61
CA ALA A 423 -49.80 -17.12 -15.82
C ALA A 423 -50.63 -17.39 -14.55
N PRO A 424 -51.41 -16.42 -14.05
CA PRO A 424 -52.39 -16.66 -13.00
C PRO A 424 -53.60 -17.42 -13.57
N GLN A 425 -54.22 -18.28 -12.77
CA GLN A 425 -55.35 -19.15 -13.20
C GLN A 425 -56.61 -18.95 -12.36
N SER A 426 -56.52 -18.21 -11.26
CA SER A 426 -57.66 -17.85 -10.42
C SER A 426 -57.51 -16.42 -9.92
N MET A 427 -58.63 -15.73 -9.79
CA MET A 427 -58.74 -14.40 -9.18
C MET A 427 -59.83 -14.39 -8.13
N GLN A 428 -59.51 -13.88 -6.94
CA GLN A 428 -60.38 -13.86 -5.77
C GLN A 428 -60.43 -12.47 -5.16
N LEU A 429 -61.62 -11.99 -4.80
CA LEU A 429 -61.78 -10.78 -3.99
C LEU A 429 -61.32 -11.07 -2.55
N GLN A 430 -60.30 -10.37 -2.08
CA GLN A 430 -59.72 -10.58 -0.75
C GLN A 430 -60.08 -9.46 0.23
N PHE A 431 -60.02 -8.21 -0.24
CA PHE A 431 -60.15 -7.06 0.65
C PHE A 431 -61.06 -5.98 0.06
N VAL A 432 -61.83 -5.30 0.92
CA VAL A 432 -62.72 -4.20 0.52
C VAL A 432 -62.45 -2.96 1.36
N LYS A 433 -62.14 -1.83 0.70
CA LYS A 433 -62.12 -0.51 1.35
C LYS A 433 -63.42 0.22 1.03
N PHE A 434 -64.25 0.42 2.05
CA PHE A 434 -65.54 1.10 1.94
C PHE A 434 -65.38 2.63 1.87
N PRO A 435 -66.39 3.38 1.37
CA PRO A 435 -66.37 4.84 1.36
C PRO A 435 -66.24 5.50 2.75
N PRO A 436 -65.68 6.73 2.85
CA PRO A 436 -65.67 7.51 4.10
C PRO A 436 -67.08 7.98 4.48
N ARG A 437 -67.33 8.29 5.75
CA ARG A 437 -68.63 8.85 6.22
C ARG A 437 -68.88 10.29 5.80
N GLU A 438 -67.84 11.11 5.82
CA GLU A 438 -67.97 12.57 5.75
C GLU A 438 -68.13 13.04 4.29
N SER A 439 -69.20 13.81 4.06
CA SER A 439 -69.48 14.49 2.80
C SER A 439 -68.85 15.89 2.80
N PRO A 440 -68.57 16.50 1.64
CA PRO A 440 -67.99 17.83 1.58
C PRO A 440 -68.95 18.85 2.21
N THR A 441 -68.46 19.63 3.17
CA THR A 441 -69.23 20.69 3.84
C THR A 441 -68.51 22.03 3.71
N ARG A 442 -69.27 23.09 3.42
CA ARG A 442 -68.73 24.46 3.32
C ARG A 442 -68.32 25.03 4.69
N ILE A 443 -68.94 24.54 5.76
CA ILE A 443 -68.66 24.91 7.14
C ILE A 443 -67.99 23.70 7.79
N ARG A 444 -66.84 23.90 8.43
CA ARG A 444 -66.15 22.84 9.18
C ARG A 444 -67.10 22.24 10.20
N THR A 445 -67.45 20.99 9.99
CA THR A 445 -68.30 20.21 10.88
C THR A 445 -67.54 19.89 12.16
N LEU A 446 -68.05 20.37 13.29
CA LEU A 446 -67.59 19.98 14.63
C LEU A 446 -68.06 18.56 14.92
N ASN A 447 -67.33 17.54 14.44
CA ASN A 447 -67.50 16.16 14.91
C ASN A 447 -66.13 15.45 14.96
N GLY A 448 -65.23 16.01 15.78
CA GLY A 448 -64.06 15.30 16.30
C GLY A 448 -64.36 14.45 17.54
N GLN A 449 -65.62 14.07 17.77
CA GLN A 449 -65.95 13.10 18.81
C GLN A 449 -65.70 11.69 18.29
N ILE A 450 -64.94 10.94 19.09
CA ILE A 450 -64.61 9.52 18.96
C ILE A 450 -65.91 8.74 18.78
N ILE A 451 -66.27 8.39 17.54
CA ILE A 451 -67.51 7.66 17.22
C ILE A 451 -67.15 6.35 16.53
N ASP A 452 -67.13 5.31 17.36
CA ASP A 452 -67.14 3.86 17.10
C ASP A 452 -66.05 3.26 16.21
N SER A 453 -65.29 2.32 16.80
CA SER A 453 -64.27 1.46 16.16
C SER A 453 -64.86 0.42 15.19
N GLN A 454 -66.13 0.58 14.79
CA GLN A 454 -66.86 -0.35 13.95
C GLN A 454 -66.63 -0.03 12.48
N LEU A 455 -66.51 -1.07 11.66
CA LEU A 455 -66.41 -0.97 10.21
C LEU A 455 -67.68 -0.32 9.62
N ASP A 456 -67.54 0.84 8.98
CA ASP A 456 -68.62 1.42 8.19
C ASP A 456 -68.67 0.82 6.79
N LYS A 457 -69.72 0.06 6.56
CA LYS A 457 -70.00 -0.60 5.29
C LYS A 457 -71.26 -0.07 4.60
N THR A 458 -71.72 1.13 4.95
CA THR A 458 -73.01 1.70 4.51
C THR A 458 -72.93 3.13 3.99
N SER A 459 -71.79 3.80 4.13
CA SER A 459 -71.64 5.18 3.66
C SER A 459 -71.94 5.33 2.17
N ARG A 460 -72.67 6.40 1.84
CA ARG A 460 -73.03 6.82 0.49
C ARG A 460 -72.29 8.09 0.06
N ALA A 461 -71.23 8.47 0.74
CA ALA A 461 -70.50 9.73 0.46
C ALA A 461 -69.95 9.75 -0.97
N LEU A 462 -69.51 8.61 -1.49
CA LEU A 462 -68.94 8.48 -2.84
C LEU A 462 -69.97 8.07 -3.91
N ASP A 463 -71.22 7.82 -3.54
CA ASP A 463 -72.24 7.35 -4.50
C ASP A 463 -72.96 8.52 -5.21
N PRO A 464 -72.97 8.61 -6.56
CA PRO A 464 -72.34 7.69 -7.50
C PRO A 464 -70.90 8.08 -7.90
N SER A 465 -69.98 7.13 -7.84
CA SER A 465 -68.62 7.21 -8.37
C SER A 465 -68.67 7.00 -9.88
N ALA A 466 -68.28 8.02 -10.65
CA ALA A 466 -68.36 7.99 -12.11
C ALA A 466 -67.05 7.53 -12.76
N LEU A 467 -65.92 8.02 -12.25
CA LEU A 467 -64.57 7.70 -12.70
C LEU A 467 -63.68 7.50 -11.48
N GLY A 468 -62.72 6.59 -11.57
CA GLY A 468 -61.80 6.31 -10.48
C GLY A 468 -60.42 5.97 -10.96
N PHE A 469 -59.42 6.51 -10.28
CA PHE A 469 -58.02 6.30 -10.60
C PHE A 469 -57.26 5.98 -9.32
N ARG A 470 -56.40 4.97 -9.40
CA ARG A 470 -55.43 4.65 -8.35
C ARG A 470 -54.03 4.72 -8.95
N PHE A 471 -53.15 5.43 -8.26
CA PHE A 471 -51.72 5.50 -8.57
C PHE A 471 -50.93 4.94 -7.40
N SER A 472 -49.86 4.19 -7.66
CA SER A 472 -48.96 3.72 -6.59
C SER A 472 -48.46 4.91 -5.74
N PRO A 473 -48.37 4.78 -4.41
CA PRO A 473 -48.53 3.57 -3.60
C PRO A 473 -49.97 3.32 -3.08
N GLY A 474 -50.98 3.91 -3.73
CA GLY A 474 -52.38 3.85 -3.29
C GLY A 474 -53.12 5.19 -3.31
N TYR A 475 -52.57 6.23 -3.95
CA TYR A 475 -53.26 7.50 -4.13
C TYR A 475 -54.53 7.28 -4.96
N PHE A 476 -55.67 7.59 -4.35
CA PHE A 476 -56.98 7.29 -4.91
C PHE A 476 -57.73 8.59 -5.21
N PHE A 477 -58.17 8.72 -6.45
CA PHE A 477 -59.00 9.81 -6.95
C PHE A 477 -60.35 9.24 -7.38
N ASP A 478 -61.43 9.77 -6.83
CA ASP A 478 -62.80 9.37 -7.18
C ASP A 478 -63.61 10.60 -7.60
N VAL A 479 -64.20 10.51 -8.79
CA VAL A 479 -65.07 11.55 -9.35
C VAL A 479 -66.51 11.22 -8.98
N VAL A 480 -67.02 11.90 -7.96
CA VAL A 480 -68.34 11.67 -7.40
C VAL A 480 -69.34 12.63 -8.03
N ARG A 481 -70.35 12.08 -8.69
CA ARG A 481 -71.31 12.84 -9.50
C ARG A 481 -72.71 12.81 -8.90
N LYS A 482 -72.83 13.36 -7.69
CA LYS A 482 -74.13 13.53 -7.01
C LYS A 482 -75.03 14.52 -7.73
N HIS A 483 -74.45 15.54 -8.35
CA HIS A 483 -75.14 16.54 -9.14
C HIS A 483 -74.72 16.43 -10.61
N PRO A 484 -75.65 16.58 -11.56
CA PRO A 484 -75.32 16.44 -12.99
C PRO A 484 -74.41 17.55 -13.52
N ASN A 485 -74.39 18.72 -12.87
CA ASN A 485 -73.66 19.92 -13.29
C ASN A 485 -72.37 20.19 -12.49
N GLN A 486 -72.04 19.35 -11.50
CA GLN A 486 -70.87 19.55 -10.66
C GLN A 486 -70.31 18.20 -10.23
N ASP A 487 -69.07 17.94 -10.61
CA ASP A 487 -68.30 16.81 -10.12
C ASP A 487 -67.59 17.19 -8.81
N MET A 488 -67.65 16.30 -7.81
CA MET A 488 -66.90 16.43 -6.56
C MET A 488 -65.74 15.43 -6.59
N LEU A 489 -64.52 15.90 -6.35
CA LEU A 489 -63.35 15.05 -6.41
C LEU A 489 -62.92 14.63 -5.00
N PHE A 490 -63.14 13.37 -4.64
CA PHE A 490 -62.59 12.79 -3.42
C PHE A 490 -61.17 12.30 -3.70
N VAL A 491 -60.22 12.71 -2.88
CA VAL A 491 -58.82 12.26 -3.00
C VAL A 491 -58.35 11.72 -1.67
N SER A 492 -57.73 10.54 -1.69
CA SER A 492 -57.14 9.94 -0.49
C SER A 492 -55.77 9.34 -0.76
N ALA A 493 -54.96 9.26 0.29
CA ALA A 493 -53.66 8.59 0.29
C ALA A 493 -53.53 7.70 1.52
N PRO A 494 -52.72 6.61 1.45
CA PRO A 494 -52.33 5.87 2.64
C PRO A 494 -51.76 6.80 3.72
N ASP A 495 -52.11 6.57 4.99
CA ASP A 495 -51.50 7.26 6.12
C ASP A 495 -50.16 6.60 6.45
N THR A 496 -49.16 6.85 5.60
CA THR A 496 -47.83 6.21 5.67
C THR A 496 -47.19 6.34 7.05
N GLY A 497 -47.40 7.47 7.73
CA GLY A 497 -46.93 7.69 9.10
C GLY A 497 -47.49 6.66 10.07
N ARG A 498 -48.82 6.58 10.12
CA ARG A 498 -49.53 5.64 11.00
C ARG A 498 -49.22 4.20 10.64
N ILE A 499 -49.17 3.85 9.35
CA ILE A 499 -48.83 2.49 8.89
C ILE A 499 -47.42 2.11 9.33
N LYS A 500 -46.43 3.01 9.20
CA LYS A 500 -45.03 2.77 9.60
C LYS A 500 -44.87 2.54 11.10
N VAL A 501 -45.62 3.27 11.93
CA VAL A 501 -45.51 3.21 13.40
C VAL A 501 -46.35 2.08 14.01
N THR A 502 -47.34 1.55 13.28
CA THR A 502 -48.24 0.52 13.81
C THR A 502 -47.48 -0.76 14.13
N GLN A 503 -47.47 -1.13 15.41
CA GLN A 503 -46.97 -2.39 15.93
C GLN A 503 -47.99 -3.02 16.90
N PRO A 504 -48.09 -4.35 16.98
CA PRO A 504 -47.43 -5.35 16.12
C PRO A 504 -48.03 -5.38 14.70
N ALA A 505 -47.41 -6.12 13.77
CA ALA A 505 -47.89 -6.25 12.40
C ALA A 505 -49.35 -6.76 12.28
N SER A 506 -49.85 -7.52 13.26
CA SER A 506 -51.24 -7.97 13.30
C SER A 506 -52.26 -6.84 13.52
N ALA A 507 -51.83 -5.66 13.99
CA ALA A 507 -52.65 -4.48 14.15
C ALA A 507 -52.71 -3.59 12.89
N LEU A 508 -51.95 -3.94 11.84
CA LEU A 508 -51.96 -3.19 10.58
C LEU A 508 -53.34 -3.21 9.93
N LYS A 509 -53.79 -2.02 9.54
CA LYS A 509 -55.03 -1.76 8.78
C LYS A 509 -54.73 -0.76 7.67
N TYR A 510 -55.63 -0.66 6.70
CA TYR A 510 -55.49 0.30 5.62
C TYR A 510 -55.98 1.70 6.04
N PHE A 511 -55.16 2.40 6.83
CA PHE A 511 -55.40 3.79 7.23
C PHE A 511 -55.20 4.74 6.05
N GLU A 512 -56.12 5.69 5.85
CA GLU A 512 -55.99 6.71 4.80
C GLU A 512 -56.30 8.11 5.32
N GLN A 513 -55.60 9.10 4.77
CA GLN A 513 -55.97 10.52 4.88
C GLN A 513 -56.77 10.90 3.64
N GLY A 514 -57.97 11.44 3.82
CA GLY A 514 -58.88 11.82 2.74
C GLY A 514 -59.19 13.32 2.72
N THR A 515 -59.48 13.88 1.55
CA THR A 515 -59.96 15.26 1.40
C THR A 515 -60.91 15.36 0.22
N TRP A 516 -61.81 16.34 0.27
CA TRP A 516 -62.67 16.70 -0.85
C TRP A 516 -62.12 17.94 -1.57
N ILE A 517 -61.88 17.83 -2.87
CA ILE A 517 -61.55 18.96 -3.75
C ILE A 517 -62.82 19.32 -4.53
N GLU A 518 -63.33 20.52 -4.28
CA GLU A 518 -64.49 21.05 -5.01
C GLU A 518 -64.03 21.61 -6.35
N LEU A 519 -64.60 21.08 -7.44
CA LEU A 519 -64.46 21.66 -8.77
C LEU A 519 -65.60 22.67 -8.98
N GLU A 520 -65.32 23.77 -9.67
CA GLU A 520 -66.33 24.81 -9.92
C GLU A 520 -67.49 24.25 -10.75
N ASN A 521 -68.68 24.83 -10.59
CA ASN A 521 -69.86 24.44 -11.35
C ASN A 521 -69.58 24.44 -12.87
N GLY A 522 -70.03 23.39 -13.57
CA GLY A 522 -69.78 23.21 -15.00
C GLY A 522 -68.52 22.41 -15.33
N ASN A 523 -67.62 22.20 -14.35
CA ASN A 523 -66.49 21.29 -14.52
C ASN A 523 -66.95 19.83 -14.47
N ARG A 524 -66.74 19.14 -15.58
CA ARG A 524 -66.90 17.70 -15.71
C ARG A 524 -65.53 17.07 -15.90
N THR A 525 -65.14 16.20 -14.98
CA THR A 525 -63.85 15.51 -15.06
C THR A 525 -63.90 14.47 -16.18
N ILE A 526 -62.86 14.45 -17.01
CA ILE A 526 -62.72 13.58 -18.18
C ILE A 526 -61.68 12.51 -17.89
N GLU A 527 -60.50 12.92 -17.41
CA GLU A 527 -59.37 12.03 -17.18
C GLU A 527 -58.47 12.58 -16.07
N ILE A 528 -57.78 11.68 -15.35
CA ILE A 528 -56.76 12.04 -14.37
C ILE A 528 -55.49 11.26 -14.72
N GLY A 529 -54.38 11.97 -14.92
CA GLY A 529 -53.09 11.39 -15.28
C GLY A 529 -51.95 11.84 -14.38
N LEU A 530 -50.99 10.96 -14.13
CA LEU A 530 -49.77 11.28 -13.39
C LEU A 530 -48.81 12.06 -14.29
N THR A 531 -48.31 13.20 -13.81
CA THR A 531 -47.37 14.07 -14.54
C THR A 531 -45.90 13.84 -14.14
N THR A 532 -45.69 13.31 -12.93
CA THR A 532 -44.37 12.96 -12.40
C THR A 532 -44.03 11.50 -12.70
N ALA A 533 -42.79 11.10 -12.41
CA ALA A 533 -42.42 9.68 -12.46
C ALA A 533 -43.31 8.84 -11.51
N PRO A 534 -43.60 7.57 -11.87
CA PRO A 534 -44.28 6.64 -10.98
C PRO A 534 -43.56 6.52 -9.64
N PHE A 535 -44.32 6.57 -8.56
CA PHE A 535 -43.78 6.45 -7.21
C PHE A 535 -43.23 5.05 -6.95
N ALA A 536 -42.00 4.96 -6.44
CA ALA A 536 -41.45 3.73 -5.88
C ALA A 536 -40.37 4.06 -4.84
N ALA A 537 -40.61 3.75 -3.56
CA ALA A 537 -39.57 3.87 -2.55
C ALA A 537 -38.61 2.66 -2.55
N ALA A 538 -39.09 1.49 -2.94
CA ALA A 538 -38.31 0.26 -3.07
C ALA A 538 -38.63 -0.49 -4.37
N LYS A 539 -37.85 -1.53 -4.69
CA LYS A 539 -38.05 -2.37 -5.89
C LYS A 539 -38.86 -3.66 -5.61
N GLN A 540 -39.33 -3.81 -4.38
CA GLN A 540 -40.05 -4.98 -3.88
C GLN A 540 -41.18 -4.50 -2.96
N PRO A 541 -42.21 -5.33 -2.67
CA PRO A 541 -43.38 -4.90 -1.90
C PRO A 541 -43.06 -4.28 -0.54
N LEU A 542 -42.15 -4.90 0.23
CA LEU A 542 -41.64 -4.32 1.48
C LEU A 542 -40.80 -3.08 1.19
N GLY A 543 -41.12 -1.98 1.87
CA GLY A 543 -40.50 -0.68 1.62
C GLY A 543 -41.16 0.13 0.51
N PHE A 544 -41.92 -0.50 -0.41
CA PHE A 544 -42.41 0.16 -1.62
C PHE A 544 -43.22 1.43 -1.33
N GLY A 545 -44.17 1.33 -0.39
CA GLY A 545 -45.09 2.40 -0.02
C GLY A 545 -44.56 3.45 0.96
N ASN A 546 -43.26 3.42 1.29
CA ASN A 546 -42.68 4.32 2.30
C ASN A 546 -42.44 5.73 1.73
N GLU A 547 -43.52 6.53 1.63
CA GLU A 547 -43.46 7.94 1.21
C GLU A 547 -42.45 8.76 2.03
N LEU A 548 -42.27 8.44 3.31
CA LEU A 548 -41.40 9.18 4.23
C LEU A 548 -39.92 9.07 3.84
N ALA A 549 -39.50 7.91 3.33
CA ALA A 549 -38.12 7.62 2.92
C ALA A 549 -37.64 8.43 1.72
N VAL A 550 -38.56 8.88 0.88
CA VAL A 550 -38.29 9.42 -0.46
C VAL A 550 -38.68 10.88 -0.63
N GLN A 551 -39.07 11.55 0.46
CA GLN A 551 -39.51 12.95 0.46
C GLN A 551 -38.50 13.94 -0.12
N PHE A 552 -37.21 13.60 -0.10
CA PHE A 552 -36.09 14.44 -0.53
C PHE A 552 -35.42 13.92 -1.82
N ASP A 553 -35.83 12.74 -2.29
CA ASP A 553 -35.21 12.07 -3.42
C ASP A 553 -35.94 12.30 -4.73
N GLN A 554 -37.28 12.23 -4.66
CA GLN A 554 -38.20 12.44 -5.76
C GLN A 554 -39.13 13.61 -5.43
N VAL A 555 -39.59 14.29 -6.47
CA VAL A 555 -40.60 15.35 -6.34
C VAL A 555 -41.93 14.75 -5.84
N PRO A 556 -42.77 15.52 -5.13
CA PRO A 556 -44.10 15.06 -4.76
C PRO A 556 -44.92 14.71 -6.00
N GLY A 557 -45.75 13.67 -5.91
CA GLY A 557 -46.61 13.27 -7.03
C GLY A 557 -47.55 14.41 -7.45
N GLU A 558 -47.55 14.72 -8.74
CA GLU A 558 -48.46 15.70 -9.36
C GLU A 558 -49.38 15.04 -10.38
N PHE A 559 -50.66 15.36 -10.31
CA PHE A 559 -51.73 14.74 -11.08
C PHE A 559 -52.46 15.82 -11.87
N ALA A 560 -52.54 15.65 -13.18
CA ALA A 560 -53.32 16.49 -14.07
C ALA A 560 -54.76 15.97 -14.10
N VAL A 561 -55.70 16.79 -13.64
CA VAL A 561 -57.15 16.53 -13.68
C VAL A 561 -57.73 17.33 -14.84
N LEU A 562 -57.99 16.66 -15.95
CA LEU A 562 -58.60 17.28 -17.13
C LEU A 562 -60.11 17.37 -16.94
N THR A 563 -60.63 18.58 -17.13
CA THR A 563 -62.05 18.86 -17.23
C THR A 563 -62.38 19.37 -18.64
N ASN A 564 -63.66 19.58 -18.91
CA ASN A 564 -64.14 20.27 -20.10
C ASN A 564 -63.79 21.78 -20.13
N THR A 565 -63.19 22.35 -19.08
CA THR A 565 -62.80 23.77 -19.03
C THR A 565 -61.29 23.99 -18.99
N GLY A 566 -60.54 23.03 -18.44
CA GLY A 566 -59.11 23.17 -18.21
C GLY A 566 -58.46 21.94 -17.61
N VAL A 567 -57.18 22.09 -17.25
CA VAL A 567 -56.37 21.09 -16.56
C VAL A 567 -56.01 21.64 -15.18
N HIS A 568 -56.51 21.01 -14.12
CA HIS A 568 -56.16 21.32 -12.75
C HIS A 568 -54.99 20.44 -12.31
N ILE A 569 -53.93 21.04 -11.76
CA ILE A 569 -52.81 20.27 -11.23
C ILE A 569 -53.02 20.08 -9.72
N VAL A 570 -53.13 18.82 -9.31
CA VAL A 570 -53.25 18.41 -7.91
C VAL A 570 -51.92 17.84 -7.45
N ARG A 571 -51.40 18.31 -6.31
CA ARG A 571 -50.11 17.86 -5.77
C ARG A 571 -50.27 17.14 -4.43
N ARG A 572 -49.62 15.98 -4.28
CA ARG A 572 -49.44 15.26 -3.02
C ARG A 572 -48.60 16.11 -2.05
N ARG A 573 -49.06 16.30 -0.82
CA ARG A 573 -48.27 16.98 0.21
C ARG A 573 -47.47 15.96 1.02
N ARG A 574 -46.17 16.17 1.14
CA ARG A 574 -45.27 15.37 1.98
C ARG A 574 -45.46 15.75 3.45
N LEU A 575 -44.94 14.92 4.37
CA LEU A 575 -44.95 15.24 5.81
C LEU A 575 -44.28 16.60 6.07
N VAL A 576 -43.15 16.89 5.44
CA VAL A 576 -42.47 18.20 5.59
C VAL A 576 -43.31 19.37 5.10
N ASP A 577 -44.13 19.20 4.06
CA ASP A 577 -45.01 20.25 3.53
C ASP A 577 -46.23 20.49 4.45
N ILE A 578 -46.71 19.43 5.11
CA ILE A 578 -47.76 19.50 6.13
C ILE A 578 -47.21 20.16 7.39
N PHE A 579 -46.03 19.74 7.86
CA PHE A 579 -45.36 20.28 9.05
C PHE A 579 -45.01 21.76 8.88
N ALA A 580 -44.37 22.14 7.76
CA ALA A 580 -44.02 23.54 7.49
C ALA A 580 -45.26 24.44 7.44
N LYS A 581 -46.36 23.99 6.82
CA LYS A 581 -47.60 24.78 6.76
C LYS A 581 -48.26 24.90 8.14
N ALA A 582 -48.26 23.83 8.93
CA ALA A 582 -48.81 23.84 10.30
C ALA A 582 -48.01 24.78 11.22
N LEU A 583 -46.68 24.77 11.13
CA LEU A 583 -45.81 25.72 11.83
C LEU A 583 -46.01 27.16 11.33
N GLY A 584 -46.21 27.35 10.02
CA GLY A 584 -46.56 28.64 9.45
C GLY A 584 -47.81 29.26 10.09
N ASN A 585 -48.79 28.44 10.47
CA ASN A 585 -49.98 28.87 11.20
C ASN A 585 -49.71 29.16 12.69
N CYS A 586 -48.59 28.68 13.23
CA CYS A 586 -48.16 28.91 14.61
C CYS A 586 -47.24 30.13 14.77
N VAL A 587 -46.77 30.76 13.69
CA VAL A 587 -45.84 31.91 13.73
C VAL A 587 -46.34 33.07 14.60
N SER A 588 -47.65 33.27 14.67
CA SER A 588 -48.28 34.32 15.49
C SER A 588 -48.94 33.79 16.77
N ALA A 589 -48.69 32.51 17.12
CA ALA A 589 -49.33 31.84 18.24
C ALA A 589 -48.36 31.68 19.42
N SER A 590 -48.89 31.31 20.59
CA SER A 590 -48.09 31.02 21.79
C SER A 590 -47.27 29.74 21.66
N ASP A 591 -46.28 29.55 22.53
CA ASP A 591 -45.50 28.31 22.61
C ASP A 591 -46.39 27.07 22.83
N ASP A 592 -47.45 27.19 23.64
CA ASP A 592 -48.47 26.14 23.82
C ASP A 592 -49.17 25.73 22.50
N ALA A 593 -49.27 26.66 21.54
CA ALA A 593 -49.84 26.35 20.23
C ALA A 593 -48.88 25.51 19.39
N LEU A 594 -47.58 25.82 19.43
CA LEU A 594 -46.54 24.99 18.81
C LEU A 594 -46.53 23.59 19.45
N GLU A 595 -46.55 23.50 20.78
CA GLU A 595 -46.57 22.21 21.49
C GLU A 595 -47.76 21.36 21.05
N ARG A 596 -48.95 21.95 21.06
CA ARG A 596 -50.18 21.26 20.68
C ARG A 596 -50.12 20.77 19.24
N GLU A 597 -49.58 21.56 18.32
CA GLU A 597 -49.46 21.18 16.92
C GLU A 597 -48.42 20.07 16.73
N VAL A 598 -47.24 20.19 17.34
CA VAL A 598 -46.18 19.16 17.33
C VAL A 598 -46.70 17.85 17.92
N ARG A 599 -47.49 17.89 18.99
CA ARG A 599 -48.06 16.69 19.64
C ARG A 599 -48.99 15.92 18.69
N LYS A 600 -49.72 16.59 17.79
CA LYS A 600 -50.53 15.91 16.76
C LYS A 600 -49.64 15.07 15.84
N PHE A 601 -48.54 15.64 15.36
CA PHE A 601 -47.57 14.91 14.52
C PHE A 601 -46.94 13.74 15.28
N ILE A 602 -46.54 13.93 16.53
CA ILE A 602 -45.96 12.87 17.35
C ILE A 602 -46.93 11.69 17.50
N ASN A 603 -48.22 11.96 17.70
CA ASN A 603 -49.23 10.91 17.87
C ASN A 603 -49.48 10.10 16.60
N GLN A 604 -49.29 10.69 15.42
CA GLN A 604 -49.59 10.05 14.14
C GLN A 604 -48.34 9.43 13.46
N TYR A 605 -47.24 10.18 13.42
CA TYR A 605 -46.00 9.78 12.74
C TYR A 605 -44.93 9.23 13.70
N GLY A 606 -45.16 9.33 15.00
CA GLY A 606 -44.16 9.03 16.01
C GLY A 606 -43.18 10.19 16.21
N ARG A 607 -42.47 10.15 17.35
CA ARG A 607 -41.56 11.23 17.75
C ARG A 607 -40.40 11.40 16.77
N VAL A 608 -39.77 10.31 16.34
CA VAL A 608 -38.59 10.36 15.46
C VAL A 608 -38.91 11.01 14.11
N GLU A 609 -39.99 10.61 13.43
CA GLU A 609 -40.39 11.20 12.14
C GLU A 609 -40.77 12.68 12.28
N THR A 610 -41.42 13.06 13.38
CA THR A 610 -41.79 14.46 13.64
C THR A 610 -40.55 15.33 13.81
N ILE A 611 -39.56 14.87 14.58
CA ILE A 611 -38.31 15.61 14.80
C ILE A 611 -37.45 15.61 13.54
N ALA A 612 -37.49 14.54 12.73
CA ALA A 612 -36.82 14.52 11.43
C ALA A 612 -37.45 15.51 10.44
N ALA A 613 -38.79 15.66 10.45
CA ALA A 613 -39.48 16.68 9.67
C ALA A 613 -39.13 18.09 10.15
N ALA A 614 -39.06 18.32 11.46
CA ALA A 614 -38.61 19.59 12.03
C ALA A 614 -37.18 19.94 11.60
N LEU A 615 -36.26 18.97 11.61
CA LEU A 615 -34.90 19.15 11.12
C LEU A 615 -34.86 19.48 9.63
N ALA A 616 -35.61 18.75 8.81
CA ALA A 616 -35.68 18.98 7.37
C ALA A 616 -36.20 20.38 7.04
N VAL A 617 -37.29 20.81 7.70
CA VAL A 617 -37.86 22.15 7.53
C VAL A 617 -36.88 23.22 8.02
N ALA A 618 -36.18 23.01 9.14
CA ALA A 618 -35.13 23.93 9.60
C ALA A 618 -33.93 24.04 8.63
N CYS A 619 -33.72 23.04 7.76
CA CYS A 619 -32.73 23.05 6.67
C CYS A 619 -33.30 23.60 5.34
N GLY A 620 -34.53 24.14 5.35
CA GLY A 620 -35.18 24.77 4.19
C GLY A 620 -36.07 23.83 3.35
N GLN A 621 -36.23 22.55 3.74
CA GLN A 621 -37.13 21.64 3.02
C GLN A 621 -38.59 22.07 3.19
N GLY A 622 -39.36 22.00 2.11
CA GLY A 622 -40.76 22.46 2.07
C GLY A 622 -40.92 23.95 1.74
N SER A 623 -39.85 24.75 1.77
CA SER A 623 -39.86 26.12 1.25
C SER A 623 -39.92 26.16 -0.28
N ASP A 624 -39.49 25.09 -0.96
CA ASP A 624 -39.45 24.99 -2.43
C ASP A 624 -40.83 25.16 -3.09
N LEU A 625 -41.90 24.97 -2.31
CA LEU A 625 -43.28 25.12 -2.77
C LEU A 625 -43.72 26.59 -2.95
N ARG A 626 -42.93 27.57 -2.51
CA ARG A 626 -43.31 28.99 -2.56
C ARG A 626 -42.50 29.75 -3.59
N THR A 627 -43.04 29.86 -4.81
CA THR A 627 -42.55 30.79 -5.82
C THR A 627 -43.05 32.22 -5.51
N GLY A 628 -42.15 33.13 -5.16
CA GLY A 628 -42.43 34.58 -5.03
C GLY A 628 -42.57 35.11 -3.59
N THR A 629 -42.02 36.31 -3.35
CA THR A 629 -42.11 37.28 -2.21
C THR A 629 -42.22 36.81 -0.74
N GLY A 630 -42.36 35.52 -0.44
CA GLY A 630 -42.65 34.97 0.89
C GLY A 630 -41.44 34.68 1.79
N ARG A 631 -40.21 34.96 1.32
CA ARG A 631 -38.95 34.56 2.01
C ARG A 631 -38.89 34.94 3.49
N GLY A 632 -39.55 36.02 3.91
CA GLY A 632 -39.61 36.44 5.32
C GLY A 632 -40.41 35.48 6.22
N MET A 633 -41.54 34.97 5.73
CA MET A 633 -42.39 34.02 6.48
C MET A 633 -41.72 32.64 6.56
N ASP A 634 -40.94 32.28 5.54
CA ASP A 634 -40.21 31.02 5.49
C ASP A 634 -39.16 30.96 6.60
N ARG A 635 -38.43 32.06 6.84
CA ARG A 635 -37.45 32.15 7.95
C ARG A 635 -38.08 31.93 9.34
N ASN A 636 -39.28 32.46 9.59
CA ASN A 636 -39.97 32.24 10.87
C ASN A 636 -40.41 30.78 11.02
N THR A 637 -40.86 30.17 9.92
CA THR A 637 -41.24 28.76 9.88
C THR A 637 -40.03 27.85 10.17
N GLU A 638 -38.88 28.14 9.56
CA GLU A 638 -37.60 27.46 9.81
C GLU A 638 -37.14 27.61 11.27
N ASN A 639 -37.28 28.81 11.85
CA ASN A 639 -36.95 29.06 13.26
C ASN A 639 -37.84 28.29 14.22
N LEU A 640 -39.15 28.19 13.95
CA LEU A 640 -40.07 27.36 14.73
C LEU A 640 -39.73 25.87 14.58
N ALA A 641 -39.34 25.44 13.38
CA ALA A 641 -38.92 24.06 13.15
C ALA A 641 -37.65 23.73 13.94
N ARG A 642 -36.69 24.67 13.99
CA ARG A 642 -35.52 24.59 14.88
C ARG A 642 -35.93 24.50 16.35
N ALA A 643 -36.85 25.34 16.82
CA ALA A 643 -37.32 25.30 18.20
C ALA A 643 -37.95 23.93 18.53
N ALA A 644 -38.80 23.40 17.65
CA ALA A 644 -39.41 22.09 17.82
C ALA A 644 -38.37 20.94 17.85
N PHE A 645 -37.32 21.03 17.04
CA PHE A 645 -36.21 20.07 17.04
C PHE A 645 -35.42 20.06 18.37
N ILE A 646 -35.25 21.23 18.98
CA ILE A 646 -34.53 21.40 20.25
C ILE A 646 -35.41 20.95 21.43
N GLU A 647 -36.62 21.51 21.57
CA GLU A 647 -37.47 21.31 22.74
C GLU A 647 -38.06 19.89 22.83
N TYR A 648 -38.48 19.30 21.70
CA TYR A 648 -39.20 18.02 21.69
C TYR A 648 -38.38 16.81 21.24
N GLY A 649 -37.08 17.01 20.96
CA GLY A 649 -36.14 15.97 20.52
C GLY A 649 -35.84 14.87 21.55
N GLY A 650 -36.24 15.06 22.80
CA GLY A 650 -36.00 14.10 23.88
C GLY A 650 -34.54 14.07 24.37
N GLN A 651 -34.22 13.08 25.20
CA GLN A 651 -32.92 12.92 25.87
C GLN A 651 -32.49 11.44 25.90
N PRO A 652 -31.19 11.14 25.88
CA PRO A 652 -30.69 9.77 25.97
C PRO A 652 -30.99 9.17 27.36
N ARG A 653 -31.24 7.86 27.42
CA ARG A 653 -31.50 7.11 28.67
C ARG A 653 -30.88 5.73 28.61
N LEU A 654 -30.50 5.18 29.76
CA LEU A 654 -30.05 3.78 29.83
C LEU A 654 -31.24 2.83 29.70
N ALA A 655 -31.07 1.72 28.98
CA ALA A 655 -32.13 0.75 28.77
C ALA A 655 -32.47 0.05 30.09
N GLU A 656 -33.72 0.14 30.53
CA GLU A 656 -34.24 -0.68 31.62
C GLU A 656 -34.27 -2.14 31.14
N SER A 657 -33.38 -2.97 31.71
CA SER A 657 -33.44 -4.42 31.53
C SER A 657 -34.58 -4.95 32.39
N ASP A 658 -35.56 -5.59 31.75
CA ASP A 658 -36.60 -6.37 32.43
C ASP A 658 -35.97 -7.50 33.24
N GLY A 659 -35.63 -7.23 34.51
CA GLY A 659 -35.51 -8.17 35.62
C GLY A 659 -34.58 -9.39 35.49
N LYS A 660 -33.84 -9.57 34.39
CA LYS A 660 -32.94 -10.72 34.17
C LYS A 660 -31.59 -10.25 33.65
N GLN A 661 -30.62 -10.32 34.56
CA GLN A 661 -29.17 -10.23 34.36
C GLN A 661 -28.69 -10.31 32.90
N SER A 662 -28.32 -9.16 32.32
CA SER A 662 -27.07 -9.05 31.55
C SER A 662 -26.56 -7.61 31.66
N VAL A 663 -25.33 -7.45 32.17
CA VAL A 663 -24.64 -6.16 32.30
C VAL A 663 -24.07 -5.77 30.94
N SER A 664 -24.95 -5.45 29.99
CA SER A 664 -24.58 -4.70 28.80
C SER A 664 -25.16 -3.29 28.94
N GLU A 665 -24.27 -2.30 29.12
CA GLU A 665 -24.60 -0.88 29.12
C GLU A 665 -25.14 -0.45 27.75
N SER A 666 -26.39 -0.80 27.48
CA SER A 666 -27.11 -0.39 26.28
C SER A 666 -27.81 0.94 26.57
N VAL A 667 -27.33 2.01 25.93
CA VAL A 667 -27.98 3.33 25.96
C VAL A 667 -28.99 3.40 24.83
N ARG A 668 -30.21 3.83 25.14
CA ARG A 668 -31.17 4.31 24.14
C ARG A 668 -30.89 5.80 23.90
N LEU A 669 -30.47 6.12 22.69
CA LEU A 669 -30.16 7.49 22.28
C LEU A 669 -31.44 8.33 22.19
N SER A 670 -31.29 9.66 22.10
CA SER A 670 -32.46 10.54 22.00
C SER A 670 -33.17 10.41 20.65
N SER A 671 -34.46 10.75 20.58
CA SER A 671 -35.17 10.82 19.31
C SER A 671 -34.60 11.89 18.37
N ARG A 672 -33.83 12.86 18.89
CA ARG A 672 -33.09 13.87 18.11
C ARG A 672 -31.93 13.23 17.35
N HIS A 673 -31.18 12.35 17.99
CA HIS A 673 -30.16 11.55 17.32
C HIS A 673 -30.78 10.71 16.21
N ASP A 674 -31.84 9.97 16.51
CA ASP A 674 -32.49 9.08 15.55
C ASP A 674 -33.08 9.87 14.37
N ALA A 675 -33.63 11.06 14.63
CA ALA A 675 -34.11 11.97 13.60
C ALA A 675 -32.99 12.49 12.69
N LEU A 676 -31.83 12.82 13.28
CA LEU A 676 -30.65 13.24 12.52
C LEU A 676 -30.12 12.11 11.63
N ALA A 677 -30.02 10.90 12.18
CA ALA A 677 -29.61 9.71 11.44
C ALA A 677 -30.60 9.37 10.32
N LEU A 678 -31.90 9.45 10.59
CA LEU A 678 -32.97 9.22 9.62
C LEU A 678 -32.94 10.22 8.47
N TYR A 679 -32.82 11.51 8.78
CA TYR A 679 -32.74 12.55 7.75
C TYR A 679 -31.49 12.37 6.88
N LEU A 680 -30.31 12.19 7.51
CA LEU A 680 -29.07 11.94 6.76
C LEU A 680 -29.18 10.71 5.87
N THR A 681 -29.70 9.60 6.40
CA THR A 681 -29.87 8.34 5.67
C THR A 681 -30.75 8.52 4.43
N ARG A 682 -31.89 9.22 4.58
CA ARG A 682 -32.82 9.48 3.47
C ARG A 682 -32.26 10.42 2.41
N LEU A 683 -31.33 11.33 2.76
CA LEU A 683 -30.64 12.16 1.76
C LEU A 683 -29.67 11.35 0.89
N VAL A 684 -29.07 10.28 1.42
CA VAL A 684 -28.02 9.51 0.73
C VAL A 684 -28.47 8.12 0.26
N ARG A 685 -29.71 7.72 0.50
CA ARG A 685 -30.21 6.37 0.22
C ARG A 685 -30.04 5.92 -1.24
N THR A 686 -30.17 6.84 -2.20
CA THR A 686 -30.00 6.51 -3.64
C THR A 686 -28.56 6.18 -4.02
N LEU A 687 -27.58 6.68 -3.25
CA LEU A 687 -26.16 6.48 -3.55
C LEU A 687 -25.49 5.46 -2.62
N TRP A 688 -25.96 5.29 -1.37
CA TRP A 688 -25.22 4.60 -0.31
C TRP A 688 -24.70 3.21 -0.70
N LYS A 689 -25.58 2.36 -1.23
CA LYS A 689 -25.24 1.00 -1.70
C LYS A 689 -24.94 0.92 -3.20
N ALA A 690 -25.12 2.02 -3.94
CA ALA A 690 -24.83 2.05 -5.36
C ALA A 690 -23.31 1.98 -5.59
N LYS A 691 -22.90 1.35 -6.70
CA LYS A 691 -21.51 1.44 -7.17
C LYS A 691 -21.20 2.88 -7.55
N VAL A 692 -19.98 3.35 -7.33
CA VAL A 692 -19.57 4.71 -7.72
C VAL A 692 -19.56 4.85 -9.24
N VAL A 693 -19.06 3.82 -9.94
CA VAL A 693 -18.87 3.82 -11.39
C VAL A 693 -19.60 2.66 -12.08
N GLN A 694 -19.95 2.85 -13.35
CA GLN A 694 -20.34 1.80 -14.30
C GLN A 694 -19.28 1.70 -15.39
N VAL A 695 -18.73 0.50 -15.58
CA VAL A 695 -17.72 0.22 -16.60
C VAL A 695 -18.35 -0.68 -17.68
N GLY A 696 -18.49 -0.14 -18.88
CA GLY A 696 -19.05 -0.84 -20.04
C GLY A 696 -18.04 -1.75 -20.75
N SER A 697 -18.54 -2.55 -21.69
CA SER A 697 -17.70 -3.32 -22.62
C SER A 697 -16.92 -2.33 -23.49
N GLY A 698 -15.59 -2.27 -23.34
CA GLY A 698 -14.71 -1.35 -24.09
C GLY A 698 -13.94 -0.33 -23.24
N SER A 699 -13.92 -0.47 -21.91
CA SER A 699 -13.26 0.45 -20.96
C SER A 699 -13.90 1.85 -20.88
N ASP A 700 -15.12 2.02 -21.39
CA ASP A 700 -15.93 3.21 -21.15
C ASP A 700 -16.40 3.22 -19.70
N ILE A 701 -16.01 4.24 -18.95
CA ILE A 701 -16.33 4.43 -17.54
C ILE A 701 -17.21 5.66 -17.35
N SER A 702 -18.29 5.51 -16.59
CA SER A 702 -19.25 6.57 -16.28
C SER A 702 -19.68 6.52 -14.82
N SER A 703 -20.23 7.63 -14.30
CA SER A 703 -20.76 7.68 -12.94
C SER A 703 -22.11 6.98 -12.87
N THR A 704 -22.32 6.08 -11.91
CA THR A 704 -23.64 5.43 -11.71
C THR A 704 -24.74 6.44 -11.38
N ILE A 705 -24.41 7.46 -10.59
CA ILE A 705 -25.31 8.53 -10.19
C ILE A 705 -24.99 9.77 -11.04
N PRO A 706 -25.97 10.41 -11.68
CA PRO A 706 -25.74 11.64 -12.44
C PRO A 706 -25.13 12.74 -11.57
N THR A 707 -24.20 13.52 -12.13
CA THR A 707 -23.52 14.63 -11.44
C THR A 707 -24.50 15.64 -10.85
N SER A 708 -25.60 15.95 -11.55
CA SER A 708 -26.66 16.83 -11.06
C SER A 708 -27.29 16.31 -9.75
N LYS A 709 -27.55 15.00 -9.64
CA LYS A 709 -28.08 14.39 -8.41
C LYS A 709 -27.03 14.43 -7.30
N LEU A 710 -25.75 14.16 -7.61
CA LEU A 710 -24.66 14.27 -6.63
C LEU A 710 -24.56 15.68 -6.04
N VAL A 711 -24.63 16.72 -6.88
CA VAL A 711 -24.61 18.13 -6.43
C VAL A 711 -25.77 18.41 -5.48
N THR A 712 -27.01 18.03 -5.83
CA THR A 712 -28.17 18.27 -4.94
C THR A 712 -28.03 17.55 -3.59
N ILE A 713 -27.50 16.32 -3.57
CA ILE A 713 -27.26 15.59 -2.32
C ILE A 713 -26.19 16.29 -1.49
N GLN A 714 -25.09 16.72 -2.12
CA GLN A 714 -24.02 17.44 -1.42
C GLN A 714 -24.53 18.75 -0.80
N GLU A 715 -25.30 19.55 -1.56
CA GLU A 715 -25.89 20.80 -1.06
C GLU A 715 -26.81 20.54 0.14
N ASN A 716 -27.62 19.48 0.11
CA ASN A 716 -28.48 19.11 1.23
C ASN A 716 -27.68 18.68 2.47
N VAL A 717 -26.59 17.92 2.30
CA VAL A 717 -25.71 17.51 3.39
C VAL A 717 -24.96 18.71 3.98
N GLU A 718 -24.50 19.65 3.16
CA GLU A 718 -23.85 20.89 3.64
C GLU A 718 -24.83 21.82 4.35
N ARG A 719 -26.09 21.94 3.88
CA ARG A 719 -27.13 22.66 4.62
C ARG A 719 -27.36 22.07 6.01
N LEU A 720 -27.40 20.73 6.11
CA LEU A 720 -27.52 20.03 7.39
C LEU A 720 -26.31 20.30 8.30
N ARG A 721 -25.09 20.20 7.79
CA ARG A 721 -23.86 20.51 8.53
C ARG A 721 -23.85 21.95 9.04
N ASN A 722 -24.18 22.89 8.16
CA ASN A 722 -24.27 24.31 8.51
C ASN A 722 -25.33 24.59 9.57
N PHE A 723 -26.47 23.89 9.52
CA PHE A 723 -27.49 23.98 10.56
C PHE A 723 -26.97 23.51 11.93
N LEU A 724 -26.26 22.37 11.98
CA LEU A 724 -25.69 21.86 13.23
C LEU A 724 -24.62 22.80 13.78
N GLU A 725 -23.71 23.31 12.94
CA GLU A 725 -22.65 24.21 13.37
C GLU A 725 -23.20 25.55 13.89
N ALA A 726 -24.19 26.13 13.19
CA ALA A 726 -24.84 27.37 13.60
C ALA A 726 -25.61 27.25 14.93
N ASN A 727 -25.98 26.03 15.34
CA ASN A 727 -26.77 25.77 16.55
C ASN A 727 -26.04 24.85 17.54
N LYS A 728 -24.71 24.69 17.42
CA LYS A 728 -23.88 23.78 18.24
C LYS A 728 -23.96 24.06 19.75
N SER A 729 -24.23 25.29 20.13
CA SER A 729 -24.37 25.70 21.54
C SER A 729 -25.77 25.45 22.10
N THR A 730 -26.79 25.29 21.25
CA THR A 730 -28.20 25.19 21.67
C THR A 730 -28.72 23.76 21.59
N ILE A 731 -28.25 22.97 20.62
CA ILE A 731 -28.65 21.57 20.47
C ILE A 731 -27.92 20.69 21.50
N GLN A 732 -28.68 19.99 22.33
CA GLN A 732 -28.14 19.09 23.34
C GLN A 732 -27.34 17.95 22.69
N GLY A 733 -26.17 17.64 23.26
CA GLY A 733 -25.28 16.58 22.79
C GLY A 733 -24.28 17.01 21.71
N LEU A 734 -24.43 18.17 21.05
CA LEU A 734 -23.38 18.70 20.16
C LEU A 734 -22.21 19.28 20.97
N ALA A 735 -22.51 20.06 22.01
CA ALA A 735 -21.52 20.50 22.97
C ALA A 735 -21.10 19.32 23.88
N PRO A 736 -19.82 19.22 24.27
CA PRO A 736 -19.36 18.17 25.18
C PRO A 736 -20.05 18.29 26.54
N PRO A 737 -20.49 17.17 27.16
CA PRO A 737 -21.14 17.21 28.46
C PRO A 737 -20.16 17.73 29.52
N SER A 738 -20.65 18.59 30.42
CA SER A 738 -19.85 19.08 31.56
C SER A 738 -19.89 18.06 32.69
N GLU A 739 -18.72 17.60 33.16
CA GLU A 739 -18.55 16.54 34.18
C GLU A 739 -19.16 16.82 35.57
N ARG A 740 -19.84 17.96 35.78
CA ARG A 740 -20.22 18.44 37.13
C ARG A 740 -21.71 18.52 37.41
N LEU A 741 -22.58 18.12 36.49
CA LEU A 741 -24.02 18.40 36.62
C LEU A 741 -24.95 17.18 36.64
N PHE A 742 -24.51 15.99 36.23
CA PHE A 742 -25.42 14.85 36.07
C PHE A 742 -25.07 13.70 37.03
N GLY A 743 -26.05 12.83 37.29
CA GLY A 743 -25.76 11.56 37.96
C GLY A 743 -24.97 10.63 37.05
N ARG A 744 -24.16 9.70 37.59
CA ARG A 744 -23.31 8.77 36.81
C ARG A 744 -24.04 8.08 35.65
N GLN A 745 -25.31 7.73 35.86
CA GLN A 745 -26.17 7.10 34.86
C GLN A 745 -26.51 8.05 33.69
N GLU A 746 -26.81 9.30 34.00
CA GLU A 746 -27.09 10.35 33.02
C GLU A 746 -25.82 10.80 32.29
N ASP A 747 -24.68 10.84 32.97
CA ASP A 747 -23.37 11.11 32.36
C ASP A 747 -23.06 10.12 31.24
N ILE A 748 -23.22 8.81 31.49
CA ILE A 748 -22.99 7.77 30.48
C ILE A 748 -23.93 7.96 29.28
N ALA A 749 -25.21 8.23 29.53
CA ALA A 749 -26.20 8.44 28.47
C ALA A 749 -25.85 9.67 27.61
N ASN A 750 -25.54 10.80 28.24
CA ASN A 750 -25.16 12.05 27.57
C ASN A 750 -23.82 11.92 26.83
N GLN A 751 -22.87 11.15 27.37
CA GLN A 751 -21.59 10.92 26.71
C GLN A 751 -21.74 10.03 25.46
N LYS A 752 -22.57 8.98 25.52
CA LYS A 752 -22.88 8.15 24.34
C LYS A 752 -23.65 8.93 23.28
N GLU A 753 -24.57 9.80 23.68
CA GLU A 753 -25.26 10.73 22.78
C GLU A 753 -24.28 11.66 22.06
N HIS A 754 -23.37 12.29 22.81
CA HIS A 754 -22.34 13.15 22.23
C HIS A 754 -21.44 12.40 21.23
N GLN A 755 -20.99 11.18 21.58
CA GLN A 755 -20.19 10.34 20.68
C GLN A 755 -20.95 9.96 19.41
N ALA A 756 -22.24 9.64 19.51
CA ALA A 756 -23.07 9.26 18.37
C ALA A 756 -23.34 10.46 17.44
N LEU A 757 -23.66 11.63 17.99
CA LEU A 757 -23.83 12.87 17.23
C LEU A 757 -22.51 13.32 16.57
N HIS A 758 -21.38 13.20 17.26
CA HIS A 758 -20.06 13.46 16.68
C HIS A 758 -19.75 12.49 15.52
N ALA A 759 -20.07 11.20 15.67
CA ALA A 759 -19.92 10.21 14.61
C ALA A 759 -20.74 10.56 13.36
N LEU A 760 -22.00 10.99 13.53
CA LEU A 760 -22.85 11.44 12.42
C LEU A 760 -22.28 12.70 11.74
N GLN A 761 -21.78 13.68 12.49
CA GLN A 761 -21.15 14.88 11.90
C GLN A 761 -19.89 14.54 11.10
N LYS A 762 -19.05 13.62 11.60
CA LYS A 762 -17.89 13.12 10.86
C LYS A 762 -18.29 12.34 9.60
N LEU A 763 -19.38 11.60 9.66
CA LEU A 763 -19.91 10.94 8.46
C LEU A 763 -20.41 11.97 7.43
N MET A 764 -21.10 13.04 7.85
CA MET A 764 -21.55 14.10 6.93
C MET A 764 -20.37 14.80 6.24
N GLU A 765 -19.28 15.06 6.97
CA GLU A 765 -18.02 15.58 6.41
C GLU A 765 -17.49 14.62 5.33
N SER A 766 -17.36 13.34 5.68
CA SER A 766 -16.84 12.32 4.77
C SER A 766 -17.74 12.08 3.55
N ILE A 767 -19.06 12.23 3.68
CA ILE A 767 -20.01 12.17 2.55
C ILE A 767 -19.76 13.34 1.60
N SER A 768 -19.63 14.56 2.13
CA SER A 768 -19.39 15.75 1.30
C SER A 768 -18.06 15.67 0.57
N GLU A 769 -16.99 15.31 1.28
CA GLU A 769 -15.65 15.11 0.69
C GLU A 769 -15.66 13.97 -0.35
N GLY A 770 -16.35 12.87 -0.07
CA GLY A 770 -16.49 11.75 -0.99
C GLY A 770 -17.25 12.13 -2.27
N ILE A 771 -18.34 12.89 -2.16
CA ILE A 771 -19.07 13.39 -3.34
C ILE A 771 -18.20 14.36 -4.13
N SER A 772 -17.49 15.28 -3.46
CA SER A 772 -16.56 16.20 -4.12
C SER A 772 -15.42 15.49 -4.84
N PHE A 773 -14.90 14.40 -4.25
CA PHE A 773 -13.92 13.54 -4.92
C PHE A 773 -14.48 12.93 -6.20
N VAL A 774 -15.71 12.39 -6.16
CA VAL A 774 -16.34 11.78 -7.36
C VAL A 774 -16.63 12.82 -8.44
N LEU A 775 -17.12 14.01 -8.06
CA LEU A 775 -17.32 15.10 -9.02
C LEU A 775 -16.00 15.49 -9.69
N MET A 776 -14.93 15.66 -8.92
CA MET A 776 -13.60 15.98 -9.45
C MET A 776 -13.04 14.86 -10.32
N LEU A 777 -13.27 13.59 -9.96
CA LEU A 777 -12.88 12.45 -10.78
C LEU A 777 -13.49 12.56 -12.19
N PHE A 778 -14.79 12.84 -12.30
CA PHE A 778 -15.50 12.93 -13.58
C PHE A 778 -15.37 14.29 -14.29
N ASP A 779 -14.81 15.32 -13.65
CA ASP A 779 -14.31 16.51 -14.34
C ASP A 779 -13.04 16.20 -15.17
N GLU A 780 -12.32 15.14 -14.81
CA GLU A 780 -11.13 14.64 -15.50
C GLU A 780 -11.43 13.47 -16.46
N ARG A 781 -10.46 13.12 -17.32
CA ARG A 781 -10.58 11.97 -18.24
C ARG A 781 -10.41 10.64 -17.50
N VAL A 782 -11.45 10.18 -16.81
CA VAL A 782 -11.43 8.95 -15.99
C VAL A 782 -11.00 7.72 -16.78
N SER A 783 -11.39 7.59 -18.04
CA SER A 783 -11.00 6.46 -18.89
C SER A 783 -9.47 6.33 -19.03
N ASP A 784 -8.76 7.46 -19.14
CA ASP A 784 -7.28 7.49 -19.24
C ASP A 784 -6.63 7.04 -17.92
N ILE A 785 -7.22 7.45 -16.79
CA ILE A 785 -6.75 7.10 -15.45
C ILE A 785 -6.99 5.62 -15.19
N TYR A 786 -8.19 5.12 -15.50
CA TYR A 786 -8.56 3.71 -15.35
C TYR A 786 -7.65 2.80 -16.16
N ALA A 787 -7.30 3.18 -17.40
CA ALA A 787 -6.41 2.41 -18.27
C ALA A 787 -4.97 2.30 -17.74
N ARG A 788 -4.49 3.25 -16.93
CA ARG A 788 -3.15 3.26 -16.33
C ARG A 788 -3.09 2.63 -14.94
N LEU A 789 -4.25 2.26 -14.40
CA LEU A 789 -4.40 1.70 -13.07
C LEU A 789 -4.11 0.19 -13.10
N ASP A 790 -3.54 -0.36 -12.04
CA ASP A 790 -3.29 -1.80 -11.93
C ASP A 790 -4.62 -2.59 -11.80
N ALA A 791 -4.60 -3.88 -12.17
CA ALA A 791 -5.80 -4.71 -12.22
C ALA A 791 -6.52 -4.85 -10.86
N VAL A 792 -5.78 -4.79 -9.74
CA VAL A 792 -6.37 -4.87 -8.39
C VAL A 792 -7.15 -3.59 -8.10
N SER A 793 -6.53 -2.44 -8.32
CA SER A 793 -7.17 -1.13 -8.16
C SER A 793 -8.33 -0.92 -9.14
N GLN A 794 -8.27 -1.45 -10.37
CA GLN A 794 -9.39 -1.46 -11.32
C GLN A 794 -10.58 -2.28 -10.81
N GLN A 795 -10.32 -3.48 -10.29
CA GLN A 795 -11.37 -4.32 -9.72
C GLN A 795 -12.01 -3.63 -8.51
N GLN A 796 -11.18 -3.13 -7.58
CA GLN A 796 -11.63 -2.38 -6.40
C GLN A 796 -12.47 -1.15 -6.76
N LEU A 797 -12.13 -0.45 -7.85
CA LEU A 797 -12.93 0.68 -8.33
C LEU A 797 -14.27 0.23 -8.94
N LYS A 798 -14.30 -0.90 -9.66
CA LYS A 798 -15.53 -1.44 -10.26
C LYS A 798 -16.56 -1.85 -9.20
N ASP A 799 -16.11 -2.40 -8.08
CA ASP A 799 -16.97 -2.82 -6.98
C ASP A 799 -17.05 -1.81 -5.80
N LEU A 800 -16.38 -0.66 -5.89
CA LEU A 800 -16.49 0.43 -4.92
C LEU A 800 -17.94 0.94 -4.81
N THR A 801 -18.49 0.90 -3.59
CA THR A 801 -19.75 1.59 -3.25
C THR A 801 -19.49 2.95 -2.60
N TYR A 802 -20.49 3.84 -2.62
CA TYR A 802 -20.37 5.11 -1.91
C TYR A 802 -20.22 4.92 -0.39
N GLU A 803 -20.89 3.93 0.20
CA GLU A 803 -20.69 3.55 1.61
C GLU A 803 -19.21 3.27 1.94
N GLN A 804 -18.54 2.47 1.09
CA GLN A 804 -17.13 2.15 1.27
C GLN A 804 -16.27 3.42 1.19
N LEU A 805 -16.55 4.28 0.22
CA LEU A 805 -15.88 5.58 0.06
C LEU A 805 -16.06 6.49 1.30
N PHE A 806 -17.24 6.48 1.92
CA PHE A 806 -17.57 7.39 3.02
C PHE A 806 -17.18 6.88 4.42
N SER A 807 -17.02 5.58 4.60
CA SER A 807 -16.96 5.01 5.95
C SER A 807 -15.92 3.91 6.16
N GLN A 808 -15.27 3.44 5.10
CA GLN A 808 -14.35 2.30 5.19
C GLN A 808 -12.95 2.67 4.67
N THR A 809 -11.92 2.13 5.33
CA THR A 809 -10.52 2.35 4.96
C THR A 809 -10.19 1.98 3.52
N PRO A 810 -10.67 0.84 2.94
CA PRO A 810 -10.38 0.50 1.55
C PRO A 810 -10.86 1.55 0.54
N GLY A 811 -12.03 2.16 0.77
CA GLY A 811 -12.54 3.23 -0.09
C GLY A 811 -11.68 4.49 0.02
N LYS A 812 -11.19 4.82 1.22
CA LYS A 812 -10.27 5.94 1.45
C LYS A 812 -8.90 5.73 0.82
N GLU A 813 -8.31 4.55 0.96
CA GLU A 813 -7.01 4.23 0.35
C GLU A 813 -7.10 4.18 -1.17
N LEU A 814 -8.17 3.62 -1.74
CA LEU A 814 -8.40 3.65 -3.18
C LEU A 814 -8.56 5.08 -3.69
N ALA A 815 -9.31 5.94 -2.99
CA ALA A 815 -9.42 7.34 -3.34
C ALA A 815 -8.05 8.07 -3.31
N LYS A 816 -7.16 7.78 -2.34
CA LYS A 816 -5.77 8.29 -2.36
C LYS A 816 -4.99 7.84 -3.59
N VAL A 817 -5.10 6.57 -3.97
CA VAL A 817 -4.47 6.03 -5.20
C VAL A 817 -4.98 6.77 -6.43
N LEU A 818 -6.30 6.96 -6.53
CA LEU A 818 -6.93 7.66 -7.66
C LEU A 818 -6.56 9.15 -7.70
N VAL A 819 -6.50 9.84 -6.55
CA VAL A 819 -5.99 11.23 -6.47
C VAL A 819 -4.54 11.29 -6.98
N LYS A 820 -3.67 10.39 -6.53
CA LYS A 820 -2.28 10.32 -7.00
C LYS A 820 -2.21 10.07 -8.50
N ALA A 821 -3.08 9.22 -9.05
CA ALA A 821 -3.15 8.94 -10.49
C ALA A 821 -3.67 10.14 -11.30
N ILE A 822 -4.70 10.85 -10.82
CA ILE A 822 -5.21 12.09 -11.42
C ILE A 822 -4.11 13.15 -11.48
N VAL A 823 -3.43 13.39 -10.35
CA VAL A 823 -2.37 14.39 -10.27
C VAL A 823 -1.20 14.03 -11.19
N ASN A 824 -0.77 12.76 -11.21
CA ASN A 824 0.27 12.30 -12.14
C ASN A 824 -0.12 12.49 -13.61
N ARG A 825 -1.39 12.26 -13.96
CA ARG A 825 -1.90 12.51 -15.32
C ARG A 825 -1.92 14.00 -15.65
N ASN A 826 -2.29 14.86 -14.70
CA ASN A 826 -2.29 16.30 -14.89
C ASN A 826 -0.88 16.86 -15.03
N ILE A 827 0.07 16.40 -14.21
CA ILE A 827 1.50 16.63 -14.36
C ILE A 827 1.96 16.24 -15.77
N ALA A 828 1.62 15.02 -16.23
CA ALA A 828 2.01 14.53 -17.56
C ALA A 828 1.38 15.28 -18.74
N SER A 829 0.32 16.06 -18.51
CA SER A 829 -0.34 16.86 -19.54
C SER A 829 0.03 18.33 -19.55
N GLY A 830 0.90 18.77 -18.64
CA GLY A 830 1.25 20.17 -18.47
C GLY A 830 0.09 21.05 -17.98
N ALA A 831 -0.95 20.44 -17.38
CA ALA A 831 -2.03 21.19 -16.75
C ALA A 831 -1.54 21.79 -15.42
N ASN A 832 -2.15 22.90 -14.97
CA ASN A 832 -1.71 23.58 -13.77
C ASN A 832 -2.01 22.74 -12.51
N VAL A 833 -0.98 22.12 -11.92
CA VAL A 833 -1.15 21.18 -10.80
C VAL A 833 -1.57 21.92 -9.54
N GLU A 834 -1.19 23.19 -9.41
CA GLU A 834 -1.62 24.03 -8.28
C GLU A 834 -3.14 24.11 -8.19
N THR A 835 -3.86 24.27 -9.30
CA THR A 835 -5.32 24.37 -9.28
C THR A 835 -5.98 23.07 -8.85
N VAL A 836 -5.43 21.94 -9.30
CA VAL A 836 -5.95 20.59 -8.99
C VAL A 836 -5.62 20.24 -7.55
N ALA A 837 -4.39 20.47 -7.10
CA ALA A 837 -3.95 20.16 -5.75
C ALA A 837 -4.61 21.07 -4.70
N ASP A 838 -4.81 22.36 -4.99
CA ASP A 838 -5.59 23.25 -4.12
C ASP A 838 -7.07 22.86 -4.09
N ALA A 839 -7.65 22.42 -5.22
CA ALA A 839 -9.01 21.89 -5.27
C ALA A 839 -9.14 20.62 -4.42
N LEU A 840 -8.20 19.67 -4.55
CA LEU A 840 -8.14 18.44 -3.76
C LEU A 840 -8.01 18.73 -2.27
N ARG A 841 -7.08 19.62 -1.89
CA ARG A 841 -6.85 20.00 -0.49
C ARG A 841 -8.06 20.69 0.15
N ARG A 842 -8.74 21.56 -0.61
CA ARG A 842 -9.89 22.33 -0.09
C ARG A 842 -11.18 21.51 -0.06
N ARG A 843 -11.40 20.63 -1.05
CA ARG A 843 -12.68 19.92 -1.22
C ARG A 843 -12.69 18.51 -0.66
N CYS A 844 -11.54 17.83 -0.62
CA CYS A 844 -11.44 16.44 -0.16
C CYS A 844 -10.17 16.24 0.69
N GLY A 845 -9.95 17.12 1.67
CA GLY A 845 -8.76 17.18 2.52
C GLY A 845 -8.49 15.92 3.34
N SER A 846 -9.52 15.10 3.64
CA SER A 846 -9.29 13.80 4.28
C SER A 846 -8.62 12.77 3.36
N PHE A 847 -8.72 12.92 2.05
CA PHE A 847 -8.14 12.03 1.03
C PHE A 847 -6.80 12.51 0.50
N CYS A 848 -6.46 13.79 0.65
CA CYS A 848 -5.20 14.38 0.18
C CYS A 848 -4.48 15.04 1.35
N SER A 849 -3.34 14.47 1.77
CA SER A 849 -2.57 15.07 2.86
C SER A 849 -1.87 16.34 2.39
N PRO A 850 -1.64 17.33 3.28
CA PRO A 850 -0.87 18.53 2.91
C PRO A 850 0.54 18.17 2.39
N ASP A 851 1.12 17.09 2.90
CA ASP A 851 2.44 16.59 2.50
C ASP A 851 2.41 15.99 1.08
N ASP A 852 1.32 15.30 0.71
CA ASP A 852 1.12 14.82 -0.66
C ASP A 852 1.04 16.00 -1.64
N VAL A 853 0.33 17.08 -1.30
CA VAL A 853 0.24 18.28 -2.14
C VAL A 853 1.62 18.90 -2.39
N VAL A 854 2.43 19.03 -1.35
CA VAL A 854 3.79 19.57 -1.48
C VAL A 854 4.66 18.62 -2.31
N THR A 855 4.51 17.30 -2.14
CA THR A 855 5.16 16.28 -2.98
C THR A 855 4.74 16.43 -4.45
N PHE A 856 3.46 16.65 -4.73
CA PHE A 856 2.95 16.85 -6.09
C PHE A 856 3.46 18.14 -6.72
N LYS A 857 3.54 19.24 -5.96
CA LYS A 857 4.18 20.47 -6.42
C LYS A 857 5.65 20.23 -6.73
N ALA A 858 6.38 19.48 -5.90
CA ALA A 858 7.76 19.12 -6.15
C ALA A 858 7.92 18.29 -7.44
N GLN A 859 7.04 17.31 -7.65
CA GLN A 859 6.99 16.50 -8.88
C GLN A 859 6.60 17.32 -10.12
N GLU A 860 5.69 18.29 -10.01
CA GLU A 860 5.34 19.23 -11.07
C GLU A 860 6.56 20.06 -11.49
N GLN A 861 7.25 20.67 -10.52
CA GLN A 861 8.47 21.44 -10.82
C GLN A 861 9.53 20.56 -11.48
N LEU A 862 9.66 19.30 -11.05
CA LEU A 862 10.59 18.33 -11.63
C LEU A 862 10.20 17.89 -13.05
N GLN A 863 8.91 17.70 -13.31
CA GLN A 863 8.40 17.40 -14.65
C GLN A 863 8.59 18.60 -15.58
N ARG A 864 8.24 19.81 -15.14
CA ARG A 864 8.48 21.05 -15.88
C ARG A 864 9.97 21.27 -16.14
N ALA A 865 10.83 20.90 -15.19
CA ALA A 865 12.28 20.90 -15.37
C ALA A 865 12.70 19.94 -16.49
N SER A 866 12.09 18.74 -16.56
CA SER A 866 12.34 17.79 -17.65
C SER A 866 11.88 18.31 -19.03
N GLU A 867 10.76 19.02 -19.09
CA GLU A 867 10.25 19.64 -20.33
C GLU A 867 11.10 20.86 -20.77
N GLN A 868 11.62 21.61 -19.79
CA GLN A 868 12.49 22.77 -19.99
C GLN A 868 13.99 22.41 -19.91
N ALA A 869 14.36 21.14 -20.13
CA ALA A 869 15.73 20.65 -19.95
C ALA A 869 16.77 21.41 -20.79
N HIS A 870 16.35 22.02 -21.90
CA HIS A 870 17.23 22.81 -22.79
C HIS A 870 17.45 24.27 -22.32
N ASN A 871 16.69 24.75 -21.33
CA ASN A 871 16.71 26.14 -20.87
C ASN A 871 17.42 26.28 -19.51
N SER A 872 18.75 26.43 -19.53
CA SER A 872 19.62 26.41 -18.34
C SER A 872 19.19 27.30 -17.15
N PRO A 873 18.85 28.60 -17.30
CA PRO A 873 18.48 29.42 -16.14
C PRO A 873 17.13 29.00 -15.54
N VAL A 874 16.16 28.61 -16.38
CA VAL A 874 14.84 28.16 -15.94
C VAL A 874 14.95 26.81 -15.24
N LEU A 875 15.75 25.90 -15.80
CA LEU A 875 16.03 24.59 -15.23
C LEU A 875 16.58 24.71 -13.81
N ARG A 876 17.56 25.59 -13.57
CA ARG A 876 18.14 25.79 -12.23
C ARG A 876 17.12 26.28 -11.21
N ALA A 877 16.23 27.20 -11.60
CA ALA A 877 15.17 27.70 -10.71
C ALA A 877 14.13 26.62 -10.38
N LEU A 878 13.69 25.85 -11.38
CA LEU A 878 12.72 24.76 -11.19
C LEU A 878 13.28 23.64 -10.31
N LEU A 879 14.55 23.26 -10.50
CA LEU A 879 15.22 22.22 -9.71
C LEU A 879 15.50 22.66 -8.27
N ALA A 880 15.89 23.92 -8.06
CA ALA A 880 16.09 24.46 -6.72
C ALA A 880 14.76 24.52 -5.94
N GLU A 881 13.68 24.92 -6.60
CA GLU A 881 12.35 24.95 -5.98
C GLU A 881 11.80 23.54 -5.73
N SER A 882 11.99 22.59 -6.65
CA SER A 882 11.59 21.19 -6.41
C SER A 882 12.33 20.60 -5.21
N LEU A 883 13.64 20.88 -5.07
CA LEU A 883 14.43 20.43 -3.93
C LEU A 883 13.89 21.01 -2.61
N ARG A 884 13.64 22.32 -2.57
CA ARG A 884 13.07 23.01 -1.41
C ARG A 884 11.73 22.39 -0.99
N LEU A 885 10.89 22.03 -1.95
CA LEU A 885 9.59 21.39 -1.70
C LEU A 885 9.76 19.96 -1.18
N PHE A 886 10.64 19.14 -1.76
CA PHE A 886 10.90 17.79 -1.26
C PHE A 886 11.52 17.78 0.15
N GLU A 887 12.43 18.70 0.45
CA GLU A 887 13.02 18.83 1.80
C GLU A 887 11.96 19.20 2.85
N GLN A 888 10.98 20.02 2.49
CA GLN A 888 9.87 20.39 3.38
C GLN A 888 9.04 19.18 3.83
N VAL A 889 8.95 18.13 3.00
CA VAL A 889 8.22 16.87 3.28
C VAL A 889 9.14 15.68 3.50
N ALA A 890 10.42 15.90 3.77
CA ALA A 890 11.41 14.82 3.85
C ALA A 890 11.04 13.74 4.90
N GLY A 891 10.38 14.12 6.01
CA GLY A 891 9.94 13.17 7.04
C GLY A 891 8.78 12.25 6.62
N SER A 892 7.94 12.66 5.67
CA SER A 892 6.78 11.90 5.17
C SER A 892 6.97 11.39 3.74
N LEU A 893 8.06 11.78 3.07
CA LEU A 893 8.37 11.35 1.70
C LEU A 893 8.53 9.82 1.63
N THR A 894 7.78 9.21 0.70
CA THR A 894 7.83 7.77 0.48
C THR A 894 9.10 7.37 -0.29
N PRO A 895 9.66 6.16 -0.06
CA PRO A 895 10.81 5.67 -0.82
C PRO A 895 10.58 5.71 -2.34
N ALA A 896 9.38 5.32 -2.80
CA ALA A 896 9.06 5.33 -4.23
C ALA A 896 9.09 6.74 -4.83
N ASN A 897 8.51 7.73 -4.15
CA ASN A 897 8.54 9.11 -4.63
C ASN A 897 9.96 9.68 -4.61
N LEU A 898 10.76 9.35 -3.59
CA LEU A 898 12.18 9.74 -3.52
C LEU A 898 12.98 9.12 -4.67
N THR A 899 12.83 7.83 -4.95
CA THR A 899 13.51 7.14 -6.06
C THR A 899 13.20 7.82 -7.39
N THR A 900 11.92 8.05 -7.71
CA THR A 900 11.55 8.74 -8.96
C THR A 900 12.12 10.17 -9.03
N ALA A 901 12.14 10.89 -7.91
CA ALA A 901 12.72 12.23 -7.86
C ALA A 901 14.24 12.19 -8.13
N VAL A 902 14.95 11.25 -7.50
CA VAL A 902 16.40 11.05 -7.69
C VAL A 902 16.72 10.64 -9.13
N GLU A 903 15.97 9.72 -9.73
CA GLU A 903 16.15 9.31 -11.13
C GLU A 903 16.00 10.48 -12.11
N GLN A 904 15.01 11.35 -11.90
CA GLN A 904 14.82 12.57 -12.67
C GLN A 904 15.94 13.59 -12.41
N TYR A 905 16.38 13.76 -11.16
CA TYR A 905 17.52 14.61 -10.84
C TYR A 905 18.82 14.14 -11.49
N ILE A 906 19.10 12.84 -11.51
CA ILE A 906 20.26 12.25 -12.23
C ILE A 906 20.13 12.55 -13.73
N SER A 907 18.93 12.34 -14.30
CA SER A 907 18.67 12.61 -15.72
C SER A 907 18.92 14.08 -16.09
N LEU A 908 18.58 15.01 -15.20
CA LEU A 908 18.78 16.45 -15.33
C LEU A 908 20.13 16.95 -14.78
N LYS A 909 21.06 16.04 -14.49
CA LYS A 909 22.43 16.34 -14.01
C LYS A 909 22.45 17.15 -12.70
N TYR A 910 21.46 17.00 -11.83
CA TYR A 910 21.30 17.70 -10.56
C TYR A 910 21.76 16.86 -9.35
N TYR A 911 22.98 16.34 -9.43
CA TYR A 911 23.53 15.35 -8.49
C TYR A 911 23.62 15.87 -7.06
N ALA A 912 24.24 17.04 -6.83
CA ALA A 912 24.42 17.60 -5.49
C ALA A 912 23.09 17.79 -4.74
N GLY A 913 22.05 18.26 -5.44
CA GLY A 913 20.72 18.40 -4.86
C GLY A 913 20.04 17.06 -4.54
N ALA A 914 20.24 16.03 -5.38
CA ALA A 914 19.73 14.69 -5.09
C ALA A 914 20.38 14.09 -3.82
N ILE A 915 21.70 14.27 -3.65
CA ILE A 915 22.43 13.81 -2.45
C ILE A 915 21.91 14.54 -1.21
N GLN A 916 21.80 15.87 -1.28
CA GLN A 916 21.28 16.70 -0.20
C GLN A 916 19.86 16.28 0.22
N LEU A 917 18.99 15.99 -0.74
CA LEU A 917 17.65 15.50 -0.47
C LEU A 917 17.68 14.15 0.27
N CYS A 918 18.46 13.18 -0.21
CA CYS A 918 18.58 11.87 0.42
C CYS A 918 19.08 11.97 1.87
N LEU A 919 20.12 12.79 2.12
CA LEU A 919 20.63 13.04 3.48
C LEU A 919 19.57 13.69 4.38
N THR A 920 18.82 14.64 3.83
CA THR A 920 17.73 15.31 4.57
C THR A 920 16.61 14.32 4.93
N VAL A 921 16.22 13.44 4.02
CA VAL A 921 15.22 12.37 4.26
C VAL A 921 15.72 11.38 5.31
N ALA A 922 16.96 10.91 5.18
CA ALA A 922 17.58 10.00 6.14
C ALA A 922 17.57 10.59 7.57
N GLN A 923 17.96 11.87 7.70
CA GLN A 923 17.97 12.58 8.97
C GLN A 923 16.57 12.84 9.53
N GLN A 924 15.57 13.12 8.68
CA GLN A 924 14.20 13.39 9.13
C GLN A 924 13.45 12.13 9.57
N LYS A 925 13.75 10.96 8.99
CA LYS A 925 13.14 9.67 9.39
C LYS A 925 13.63 9.21 10.77
N ASP A 926 14.86 9.53 11.13
CA ASP A 926 15.46 9.19 12.42
C ASP A 926 16.09 10.43 13.07
N ARG A 927 15.24 11.37 13.52
CA ARG A 927 15.66 12.61 14.20
C ARG A 927 16.47 12.37 15.48
N GLY A 928 16.30 11.20 16.11
CA GLY A 928 17.04 10.82 17.31
C GLY A 928 18.44 10.27 17.02
N ASN A 929 18.81 10.10 15.74
CA ASN A 929 20.02 9.40 15.30
C ASN A 929 20.18 8.06 16.03
N THR A 930 19.07 7.34 16.21
CA THR A 930 19.05 6.04 16.92
C THR A 930 19.90 5.00 16.19
N ALA A 931 20.02 5.12 14.86
CA ALA A 931 20.93 4.32 14.05
C ALA A 931 22.41 4.47 14.49
N LEU A 932 22.85 5.66 14.92
CA LEU A 932 24.21 5.87 15.41
C LEU A 932 24.47 5.07 16.69
N SER A 933 23.54 5.12 17.66
CA SER A 933 23.65 4.30 18.87
C SER A 933 23.66 2.81 18.56
N TRP A 934 22.81 2.36 17.62
CA TRP A 934 22.72 0.96 17.23
C TRP A 934 23.99 0.46 16.53
N VAL A 935 24.61 1.28 15.68
CA VAL A 935 25.91 0.96 15.06
C VAL A 935 27.04 0.98 16.10
N ASN A 936 27.03 1.93 17.03
CA ASN A 936 28.01 2.02 18.12
C ASN A 936 27.91 0.84 19.11
N ASP A 937 26.71 0.30 19.33
CA ASP A 937 26.45 -0.89 20.16
C ASP A 937 26.80 -2.22 19.46
N GLY A 938 27.34 -2.18 18.24
CA GLY A 938 27.73 -3.39 17.50
C GLY A 938 26.60 -4.08 16.74
N LYS A 939 25.58 -3.33 16.27
CA LYS A 939 24.48 -3.81 15.41
C LYS A 939 23.69 -4.99 16.04
N PRO A 940 23.13 -4.86 17.26
CA PRO A 940 22.41 -5.95 17.93
C PRO A 940 21.22 -6.45 17.09
N ALA A 941 21.13 -7.78 16.94
CA ALA A 941 20.06 -8.44 16.20
C ALA A 941 18.71 -8.35 16.96
N ASN A 942 17.59 -8.34 16.22
CA ASN A 942 16.22 -8.20 16.74
C ASN A 942 15.93 -6.90 17.52
N ASP A 943 16.69 -5.84 17.28
CA ASP A 943 16.48 -4.52 17.88
C ASP A 943 15.55 -3.66 17.00
N SER A 944 14.60 -2.96 17.62
CA SER A 944 13.69 -2.02 16.96
C SER A 944 14.41 -0.89 16.19
N ARG A 945 15.61 -0.50 16.64
CA ARG A 945 16.47 0.52 16.01
C ARG A 945 16.98 0.10 14.63
N LYS A 946 16.97 -1.21 14.30
CA LYS A 946 17.30 -1.70 12.96
C LYS A 946 16.44 -1.04 11.88
N LYS A 947 15.16 -0.77 12.17
CA LYS A 947 14.26 -0.09 11.22
C LYS A 947 14.77 1.30 10.83
N ALA A 948 15.30 2.07 11.79
CA ALA A 948 15.85 3.40 11.53
C ALA A 948 17.09 3.34 10.62
N PHE A 949 17.98 2.36 10.86
CA PHE A 949 19.13 2.10 10.00
C PHE A 949 18.71 1.67 8.59
N ASP A 950 17.75 0.75 8.46
CA ASP A 950 17.25 0.27 7.16
C ASP A 950 16.61 1.41 6.34
N GLU A 951 15.79 2.27 6.96
CA GLU A 951 15.17 3.43 6.28
C GLU A 951 16.20 4.46 5.82
N ARG A 952 17.24 4.72 6.63
CA ARG A 952 18.38 5.56 6.24
C ARG A 952 19.16 4.94 5.07
N LYS A 953 19.42 3.63 5.11
CA LYS A 953 20.17 2.90 4.07
C LYS A 953 19.48 2.95 2.70
N ILE A 954 18.14 3.01 2.64
CA ILE A 954 17.42 3.24 1.37
C ILE A 954 17.89 4.55 0.72
N CYS A 955 18.06 5.61 1.51
CA CYS A 955 18.53 6.90 1.02
C CYS A 955 20.01 6.84 0.62
N TYR A 956 20.84 6.14 1.38
CA TYR A 956 22.28 6.00 1.09
C TYR A 956 22.52 5.22 -0.21
N ASN A 957 21.76 4.16 -0.45
CA ASN A 957 21.80 3.43 -1.72
C ASN A 957 21.44 4.32 -2.92
N LEU A 958 20.51 5.27 -2.76
CA LEU A 958 20.23 6.26 -3.80
C LEU A 958 21.41 7.24 -3.98
N ILE A 959 22.07 7.65 -2.91
CA ILE A 959 23.31 8.46 -3.00
C ILE A 959 24.40 7.69 -3.74
N HIS A 960 24.58 6.40 -3.46
CA HIS A 960 25.52 5.53 -4.18
C HIS A 960 25.23 5.49 -5.68
N GLN A 961 23.96 5.38 -6.07
CA GLN A 961 23.55 5.45 -7.48
C GLN A 961 23.84 6.82 -8.11
N VAL A 962 23.62 7.92 -7.36
CA VAL A 962 23.94 9.28 -7.80
C VAL A 962 25.45 9.42 -8.04
N LEU A 963 26.30 8.90 -7.14
CA LEU A 963 27.76 8.94 -7.27
C LEU A 963 28.28 8.05 -8.40
N ASP A 964 27.72 6.84 -8.56
CA ASP A 964 28.02 5.96 -9.70
C ASP A 964 27.71 6.66 -11.03
N LYS A 965 26.54 7.31 -11.12
CA LYS A 965 26.15 8.06 -12.33
C LYS A 965 26.95 9.33 -12.54
N LEU A 966 27.32 10.03 -11.48
CA LEU A 966 28.19 11.21 -11.54
C LEU A 966 29.55 10.86 -12.15
N GLU A 967 30.21 9.81 -11.64
CA GLU A 967 31.50 9.38 -12.15
C GLU A 967 31.38 8.74 -13.55
N SER A 968 30.30 7.99 -13.82
CA SER A 968 30.05 7.41 -15.14
C SER A 968 29.77 8.46 -16.22
N ASP A 969 29.02 9.52 -15.91
CA ASP A 969 28.64 10.55 -16.87
C ASP A 969 29.80 11.51 -17.17
N PHE A 970 30.73 11.70 -16.22
CA PHE A 970 31.88 12.60 -16.36
C PHE A 970 33.21 11.89 -16.62
N ALA A 971 33.20 10.55 -16.76
CA ALA A 971 34.37 9.77 -17.12
C ALA A 971 34.94 10.24 -18.47
N GLY A 972 36.09 10.93 -18.43
CA GLY A 972 36.81 11.41 -19.61
C GLY A 972 36.61 12.90 -19.95
N GLU A 973 35.77 13.64 -19.22
CA GLU A 973 35.70 15.10 -19.39
C GLU A 973 36.88 15.81 -18.69
N PRO A 974 37.54 16.78 -19.32
CA PRO A 974 38.63 17.52 -18.70
C PRO A 974 38.12 18.34 -17.50
N GLU A 975 38.89 18.38 -16.41
CA GLU A 975 38.52 19.16 -15.21
C GLU A 975 38.59 20.68 -15.45
N LEU A 976 39.51 21.11 -16.32
CA LEU A 976 39.80 22.51 -16.64
C LEU A 976 39.78 22.70 -18.16
N VAL A 977 39.06 23.73 -18.63
CA VAL A 977 39.11 24.23 -20.01
C VAL A 977 39.33 25.74 -19.93
N ASP A 978 40.37 26.25 -20.60
CA ASP A 978 40.78 27.66 -20.56
C ASP A 978 40.98 28.25 -19.15
N GLY A 979 41.50 27.42 -18.23
CA GLY A 979 41.76 27.81 -16.83
C GLY A 979 40.51 27.97 -15.96
N ARG A 980 39.32 27.62 -16.47
CA ARG A 980 38.07 27.61 -15.72
C ARG A 980 37.60 26.16 -15.51
N PRO A 981 37.06 25.82 -14.33
CA PRO A 981 36.51 24.50 -14.10
C PRO A 981 35.37 24.24 -15.07
N THR A 982 35.33 23.04 -15.66
CA THR A 982 34.22 22.64 -16.52
C THR A 982 32.92 22.54 -15.71
N LEU A 983 31.78 22.54 -16.39
CA LEU A 983 30.50 22.34 -15.71
C LEU A 983 30.46 20.97 -15.00
N ALA A 984 31.07 19.94 -15.60
CA ALA A 984 31.26 18.64 -14.96
C ALA A 984 32.13 18.73 -13.70
N ALA A 985 33.29 19.40 -13.76
CA ALA A 985 34.14 19.61 -12.60
C ALA A 985 33.41 20.36 -11.47
N THR A 986 32.61 21.37 -11.82
CA THR A 986 31.80 22.14 -10.88
C THR A 986 30.75 21.26 -10.21
N LYS A 987 29.97 20.51 -10.99
CA LYS A 987 28.93 19.59 -10.47
C LYS A 987 29.53 18.48 -9.62
N ARG A 988 30.70 17.96 -10.01
CA ARG A 988 31.42 16.93 -9.26
C ARG A 988 31.90 17.47 -7.90
N MET A 989 32.49 18.67 -7.89
CA MET A 989 32.92 19.33 -6.66
C MET A 989 31.73 19.64 -5.74
N GLU A 990 30.64 20.19 -6.28
CA GLU A 990 29.40 20.46 -5.52
C GLU A 990 28.84 19.18 -4.90
N ALA A 991 28.80 18.06 -5.63
CA ALA A 991 28.33 16.78 -5.11
C ALA A 991 29.22 16.25 -3.98
N TYR A 992 30.54 16.25 -4.15
CA TYR A 992 31.46 15.77 -3.11
C TYR A 992 31.52 16.70 -1.89
N ASN A 993 31.30 18.00 -2.05
CA ASN A 993 31.17 18.90 -0.90
C ASN A 993 29.99 18.49 -0.02
N VAL A 994 28.82 18.23 -0.60
CA VAL A 994 27.64 17.77 0.16
C VAL A 994 27.90 16.43 0.85
N VAL A 995 28.63 15.51 0.20
CA VAL A 995 29.00 14.21 0.77
C VAL A 995 29.95 14.36 1.96
N ASN A 996 31.04 15.10 1.76
CA ASN A 996 32.12 15.23 2.76
C ASN A 996 31.70 16.10 3.95
N ASP A 997 30.90 17.15 3.71
CA ASP A 997 30.42 18.08 4.74
C ASP A 997 29.17 17.56 5.47
N SER A 998 28.67 16.37 5.13
CA SER A 998 27.54 15.74 5.81
C SER A 998 27.85 15.50 7.29
N SER A 999 26.93 15.89 8.16
CA SER A 999 27.02 15.65 9.61
C SER A 999 26.57 14.24 10.02
N ASP A 1000 26.07 13.44 9.09
CA ASP A 1000 25.54 12.10 9.35
C ASP A 1000 26.65 11.06 9.35
N GLU A 1001 27.16 10.75 10.54
CA GLU A 1001 28.20 9.74 10.75
C GLU A 1001 27.78 8.34 10.26
N VAL A 1002 26.49 7.99 10.33
CA VAL A 1002 25.99 6.71 9.86
C VAL A 1002 26.07 6.64 8.34
N PHE A 1003 25.78 7.75 7.65
CA PHE A 1003 25.99 7.87 6.21
C PHE A 1003 27.48 7.74 5.86
N HIS A 1004 28.38 8.41 6.58
CA HIS A 1004 29.82 8.29 6.33
C HIS A 1004 30.30 6.85 6.49
N PHE A 1005 29.84 6.12 7.50
CA PHE A 1005 30.17 4.70 7.66
C PHE A 1005 29.69 3.84 6.47
N ASP A 1006 28.43 4.00 6.05
CA ASP A 1006 27.88 3.27 4.89
C ASP A 1006 28.58 3.67 3.57
N LEU A 1007 28.96 4.94 3.43
CA LEU A 1007 29.70 5.45 2.29
C LEU A 1007 31.12 4.88 2.21
N TYR A 1008 31.83 4.80 3.34
CA TYR A 1008 33.17 4.23 3.38
C TYR A 1008 33.14 2.73 3.10
N GLU A 1009 32.14 2.01 3.64
CA GLU A 1009 31.83 0.62 3.27
C GLU A 1009 31.70 0.49 1.75
N TRP A 1010 30.86 1.33 1.14
CA TRP A 1010 30.62 1.33 -0.29
C TRP A 1010 31.85 1.70 -1.13
N TYR A 1011 32.67 2.66 -0.68
CA TYR A 1011 33.93 2.99 -1.34
C TYR A 1011 34.93 1.82 -1.29
N ILE A 1012 34.98 1.07 -0.20
CA ILE A 1012 35.82 -0.13 -0.09
C ILE A 1012 35.30 -1.20 -1.05
N GLU A 1013 33.98 -1.43 -1.10
CA GLU A 1013 33.34 -2.36 -2.05
C GLU A 1013 33.63 -2.00 -3.52
N LYS A 1014 33.68 -0.70 -3.84
CA LYS A 1014 34.03 -0.19 -5.18
C LYS A 1014 35.53 -0.17 -5.47
N GLY A 1015 36.38 -0.44 -4.48
CA GLY A 1015 37.83 -0.34 -4.59
C GLY A 1015 38.37 1.10 -4.63
N TRP A 1016 37.56 2.10 -4.27
CA TRP A 1016 37.91 3.53 -4.26
C TRP A 1016 38.72 3.92 -3.01
N THR A 1017 39.71 3.11 -2.66
CA THR A 1017 40.54 3.29 -1.46
C THR A 1017 41.31 4.61 -1.49
N ASP A 1018 41.77 5.06 -2.66
CA ASP A 1018 42.45 6.36 -2.83
C ASP A 1018 41.57 7.55 -2.41
N ARG A 1019 40.24 7.43 -2.56
CA ARG A 1019 39.29 8.45 -2.13
C ARG A 1019 39.13 8.46 -0.61
N ILE A 1020 39.10 7.29 0.03
CA ILE A 1020 39.13 7.20 1.50
C ILE A 1020 40.41 7.84 2.03
N LEU A 1021 41.53 7.60 1.35
CA LEU A 1021 42.81 8.23 1.67
C LEU A 1021 42.85 9.74 1.37
N SER A 1022 41.91 10.33 0.64
CA SER A 1022 41.87 11.80 0.43
C SER A 1022 40.84 12.51 1.30
N ILE A 1023 39.94 11.78 1.95
CA ILE A 1023 38.92 12.34 2.83
C ILE A 1023 39.51 12.74 4.19
N ASP A 1024 39.29 13.98 4.58
CA ASP A 1024 39.65 14.52 5.89
C ASP A 1024 38.40 14.62 6.78
N SER A 1025 37.95 13.48 7.32
CA SER A 1025 36.80 13.41 8.24
C SER A 1025 37.19 12.67 9.53
N PRO A 1026 36.86 13.18 10.73
CA PRO A 1026 37.07 12.44 11.99
C PRO A 1026 36.38 11.06 12.01
N HIS A 1027 35.29 10.92 11.26
CA HIS A 1027 34.53 9.68 11.15
C HIS A 1027 35.31 8.58 10.42
N VAL A 1028 36.21 8.93 9.47
CA VAL A 1028 37.00 7.94 8.73
C VAL A 1028 37.96 7.20 9.66
N ILE A 1029 38.58 7.90 10.61
CA ILE A 1029 39.49 7.29 11.58
C ILE A 1029 38.71 6.34 12.48
N THR A 1030 37.58 6.79 13.02
CA THR A 1030 36.71 5.99 13.89
C THR A 1030 36.21 4.73 13.17
N TYR A 1031 35.81 4.87 11.91
CA TYR A 1031 35.34 3.76 11.08
C TYR A 1031 36.45 2.75 10.78
N LEU A 1032 37.60 3.23 10.31
CA LEU A 1032 38.73 2.39 9.97
C LEU A 1032 39.31 1.68 11.19
N GLN A 1033 39.34 2.32 12.36
CA GLN A 1033 39.76 1.67 13.62
C GLN A 1033 38.84 0.49 13.99
N ARG A 1034 37.52 0.67 13.91
CA ARG A 1034 36.55 -0.41 14.21
C ARG A 1034 36.68 -1.58 13.23
N LEU A 1035 36.87 -1.29 11.94
CA LEU A 1035 37.03 -2.34 10.95
C LEU A 1035 38.41 -3.02 11.03
N ALA A 1036 39.47 -2.25 11.34
CA ALA A 1036 40.83 -2.76 11.47
C ALA A 1036 40.97 -3.81 12.58
N GLU A 1037 40.13 -3.75 13.63
CA GLU A 1037 40.10 -4.79 14.68
C GLU A 1037 39.52 -6.12 14.21
N THR A 1038 38.76 -6.12 13.11
CA THR A 1038 38.02 -7.31 12.64
C THR A 1038 38.50 -7.85 11.30
N ASP A 1039 39.18 -7.04 10.50
CA ASP A 1039 39.59 -7.41 9.14
C ASP A 1039 40.95 -6.82 8.75
N PHE A 1040 41.79 -7.70 8.19
CA PHE A 1040 43.17 -7.41 7.78
C PHE A 1040 43.27 -6.33 6.69
N ARG A 1041 42.36 -6.33 5.70
CA ARG A 1041 42.41 -5.38 4.57
C ARG A 1041 42.13 -3.96 5.05
N HIS A 1042 41.20 -3.81 5.99
CA HIS A 1042 40.87 -2.53 6.60
C HIS A 1042 41.99 -2.02 7.51
N ALA A 1043 42.65 -2.92 8.24
CA ALA A 1043 43.81 -2.57 9.03
C ALA A 1043 44.98 -2.08 8.15
N GLU A 1044 45.21 -2.69 6.98
CA GLU A 1044 46.19 -2.19 6.02
C GLU A 1044 45.80 -0.80 5.48
N LEU A 1045 44.51 -0.58 5.18
CA LEU A 1045 43.99 0.71 4.73
C LEU A 1045 44.19 1.80 5.81
N LEU A 1046 43.95 1.48 7.08
CA LEU A 1046 44.23 2.36 8.21
C LEU A 1046 45.72 2.72 8.29
N CYS A 1047 46.60 1.76 8.08
CA CYS A 1047 48.05 2.02 8.06
C CYS A 1047 48.42 2.97 6.92
N ARG A 1048 47.88 2.79 5.71
CA ARG A 1048 48.07 3.72 4.57
C ARG A 1048 47.50 5.11 4.87
N PHE A 1049 46.38 5.18 5.58
CA PHE A 1049 45.81 6.43 6.03
C PHE A 1049 46.73 7.15 7.02
N TYR A 1050 47.31 6.44 7.99
CA TYR A 1050 48.26 7.04 8.94
C TYR A 1050 49.59 7.46 8.29
N THR A 1051 50.14 6.68 7.36
CA THR A 1051 51.38 7.07 6.66
C THR A 1051 51.19 8.31 5.78
N THR A 1052 50.05 8.42 5.07
CA THR A 1052 49.73 9.62 4.27
C THR A 1052 49.56 10.88 5.13
N ARG A 1053 49.19 10.76 6.40
CA ARG A 1053 49.11 11.89 7.37
C ARG A 1053 50.37 12.06 8.23
N SER A 1054 51.48 11.43 7.85
CA SER A 1054 52.76 11.49 8.59
C SER A 1054 52.68 10.98 10.04
N ARG A 1055 51.72 10.10 10.36
CA ARG A 1055 51.56 9.45 11.67
C ARG A 1055 52.24 8.08 11.69
N PHE A 1056 53.54 8.07 11.46
CA PHE A 1056 54.32 6.83 11.32
C PHE A 1056 54.31 5.96 12.58
N PHE A 1057 54.33 6.57 13.77
CA PHE A 1057 54.23 5.84 15.04
C PHE A 1057 52.90 5.05 15.17
N GLU A 1058 51.76 5.68 14.87
CA GLU A 1058 50.45 5.02 14.93
C GLU A 1058 50.35 3.91 13.88
N ALA A 1059 50.90 4.12 12.67
CA ALA A 1059 50.98 3.09 11.64
C ALA A 1059 51.80 1.88 12.10
N ALA A 1060 52.97 2.11 12.72
CA ALA A 1060 53.78 1.04 13.28
C ALA A 1060 53.05 0.29 14.40
N GLN A 1061 52.36 0.99 15.29
CA GLN A 1061 51.62 0.38 16.38
C GLN A 1061 50.48 -0.51 15.88
N VAL A 1062 49.70 -0.04 14.89
CA VAL A 1062 48.63 -0.84 14.27
C VAL A 1062 49.22 -2.08 13.58
N GLN A 1063 50.32 -1.93 12.85
CA GLN A 1063 50.98 -3.06 12.17
C GLN A 1063 51.53 -4.11 13.15
N THR A 1064 52.17 -3.67 14.25
CA THR A 1064 52.64 -4.57 15.32
C THR A 1064 51.47 -5.27 16.00
N ASN A 1065 50.40 -4.55 16.35
CA ASN A 1065 49.22 -5.14 16.97
C ASN A 1065 48.50 -6.12 16.03
N LEU A 1066 48.42 -5.80 14.73
CA LEU A 1066 47.82 -6.66 13.73
C LEU A 1066 48.63 -7.95 13.55
N ALA A 1067 49.96 -7.84 13.52
CA ALA A 1067 50.86 -9.01 13.48
C ALA A 1067 50.82 -9.87 14.76
N LYS A 1068 50.31 -9.33 15.87
CA LYS A 1068 50.09 -10.05 17.14
C LYS A 1068 48.64 -10.52 17.34
N SER A 1069 47.72 -10.10 16.48
CA SER A 1069 46.28 -10.37 16.63
C SER A 1069 45.95 -11.83 16.33
N ASP A 1070 44.75 -12.26 16.75
CA ASP A 1070 44.19 -13.59 16.41
C ASP A 1070 43.48 -13.60 15.05
N LEU A 1071 43.62 -12.55 14.22
CA LEU A 1071 43.03 -12.52 12.88
C LEU A 1071 43.67 -13.60 11.99
N ASN A 1072 42.88 -14.10 11.04
CA ASN A 1072 43.33 -15.06 10.05
C ASN A 1072 44.27 -14.38 9.03
N ILE A 1073 45.55 -14.30 9.40
CA ILE A 1073 46.63 -13.65 8.67
C ILE A 1073 47.76 -14.68 8.58
N SER A 1074 48.19 -14.99 7.35
CA SER A 1074 49.31 -15.88 7.09
C SER A 1074 50.59 -15.40 7.77
N LEU A 1075 51.50 -16.32 8.06
CA LEU A 1075 52.77 -15.96 8.68
C LEU A 1075 53.55 -14.97 7.80
N LYS A 1076 53.53 -15.17 6.48
CA LYS A 1076 54.20 -14.28 5.51
C LYS A 1076 53.61 -12.86 5.52
N ASP A 1077 52.30 -12.71 5.66
CA ASP A 1077 51.67 -11.40 5.79
C ASP A 1077 52.04 -10.74 7.13
N ARG A 1078 52.16 -11.51 8.23
CA ARG A 1078 52.65 -10.99 9.52
C ARG A 1078 54.11 -10.50 9.43
N ILE A 1079 54.96 -11.20 8.69
CA ILE A 1079 56.34 -10.75 8.39
C ILE A 1079 56.30 -9.41 7.64
N ILE A 1080 55.43 -9.25 6.64
CA ILE A 1080 55.25 -7.98 5.91
C ILE A 1080 54.80 -6.87 6.85
N LEU A 1081 53.85 -7.14 7.74
CA LEU A 1081 53.38 -6.17 8.73
C LEU A 1081 54.49 -5.72 9.68
N LEU A 1082 55.26 -6.66 10.24
CA LEU A 1082 56.35 -6.35 11.17
C LEU A 1082 57.52 -5.64 10.48
N SER A 1083 57.84 -6.02 9.24
CA SER A 1083 58.83 -5.32 8.42
C SER A 1083 58.42 -3.85 8.18
N ARG A 1084 57.14 -3.62 7.84
CA ARG A 1084 56.58 -2.26 7.71
C ARG A 1084 56.53 -1.54 9.06
N ALA A 1085 56.20 -2.22 10.15
CA ALA A 1085 56.14 -1.66 11.49
C ALA A 1085 57.52 -1.18 11.94
N LYS A 1086 58.55 -2.01 11.74
CA LYS A 1086 59.96 -1.68 11.99
C LYS A 1086 60.40 -0.47 11.15
N GLY A 1087 60.04 -0.44 9.86
CA GLY A 1087 60.29 0.69 8.98
C GLY A 1087 59.63 1.99 9.47
N ASN A 1088 58.34 1.93 9.78
CA ASN A 1088 57.56 3.07 10.26
C ASN A 1088 58.00 3.57 11.64
N ALA A 1089 58.30 2.66 12.57
CA ALA A 1089 58.84 2.99 13.89
C ALA A 1089 60.26 3.57 13.82
N SER A 1090 60.99 3.40 12.70
CA SER A 1090 62.30 4.02 12.51
C SER A 1090 62.22 5.48 12.04
N VAL A 1091 61.05 5.94 11.58
CA VAL A 1091 60.84 7.32 11.11
C VAL A 1091 60.58 8.24 12.31
N ASN A 1092 61.37 9.29 12.46
CA ASN A 1092 61.23 10.24 13.56
C ASN A 1092 59.84 10.91 13.53
N THR A 1093 59.00 10.66 14.55
CA THR A 1093 57.62 11.16 14.62
C THR A 1093 57.49 12.26 15.68
N ILE A 1094 56.94 13.41 15.29
CA ILE A 1094 56.81 14.59 16.17
C ILE A 1094 55.75 14.32 17.24
N GLY A 1095 56.08 14.56 18.52
CA GLY A 1095 55.15 14.43 19.65
C GLY A 1095 55.18 13.08 20.37
N ILE A 1096 55.98 12.11 19.90
CA ILE A 1096 56.18 10.81 20.57
C ILE A 1096 57.53 10.74 21.28
N SER A 1097 57.59 10.01 22.40
CA SER A 1097 58.83 9.78 23.12
C SER A 1097 59.79 8.90 22.31
N ARG A 1098 61.04 9.32 22.16
CA ARG A 1098 62.09 8.48 21.54
C ARG A 1098 62.23 7.12 22.23
N GLN A 1099 62.01 7.06 23.55
CA GLN A 1099 62.04 5.80 24.29
C GLN A 1099 60.90 4.87 23.85
N GLN A 1100 59.68 5.38 23.68
CA GLN A 1100 58.54 4.60 23.18
C GLN A 1100 58.78 4.13 21.74
N GLN A 1101 59.35 5.00 20.91
CA GLN A 1101 59.69 4.67 19.52
C GLN A 1101 60.73 3.54 19.44
N GLN A 1102 61.77 3.59 20.27
CA GLN A 1102 62.77 2.53 20.39
C GLN A 1102 62.16 1.22 20.92
N GLN A 1103 61.26 1.29 21.88
CA GLN A 1103 60.57 0.12 22.43
C GLN A 1103 59.74 -0.59 21.37
N LEU A 1104 58.94 0.14 20.58
CA LEU A 1104 58.13 -0.42 19.50
C LEU A 1104 59.01 -1.00 18.37
N ASN A 1105 60.13 -0.34 18.06
CA ASN A 1105 61.08 -0.84 17.05
C ASN A 1105 61.76 -2.14 17.49
N HIS A 1106 62.10 -2.23 18.78
CA HIS A 1106 62.68 -3.43 19.37
C HIS A 1106 61.67 -4.58 19.37
N GLU A 1107 60.44 -4.35 19.85
CA GLU A 1107 59.36 -5.34 19.82
C GLU A 1107 59.08 -5.85 18.39
N ALA A 1108 58.99 -4.94 17.41
CA ALA A 1108 58.80 -5.34 16.02
C ALA A 1108 59.99 -6.12 15.45
N SER A 1109 61.22 -5.85 15.91
CA SER A 1109 62.43 -6.56 15.46
C SER A 1109 62.51 -7.96 16.04
N GLU A 1110 62.21 -8.14 17.34
CA GLU A 1110 62.14 -9.45 17.99
C GLU A 1110 61.08 -10.34 17.33
N LEU A 1111 59.86 -9.83 17.15
CA LEU A 1111 58.79 -10.57 16.50
C LEU A 1111 59.14 -10.93 15.06
N LEU A 1112 59.82 -10.04 14.32
CA LEU A 1112 60.23 -10.31 12.95
C LEU A 1112 61.30 -11.42 12.89
N GLU A 1113 62.23 -11.45 13.84
CA GLU A 1113 63.23 -12.51 13.96
C GLU A 1113 62.58 -13.87 14.24
N ILE A 1114 61.67 -13.93 15.22
CA ILE A 1114 60.91 -15.15 15.54
C ILE A 1114 60.07 -15.60 14.35
N ALA A 1115 59.38 -14.68 13.68
CA ALA A 1115 58.57 -14.98 12.51
C ALA A 1115 59.40 -15.55 11.35
N HIS A 1116 60.61 -15.03 11.12
CA HIS A 1116 61.51 -15.60 10.11
C HIS A 1116 61.98 -17.02 10.47
N ILE A 1117 62.30 -17.28 11.74
CA ILE A 1117 62.63 -18.63 12.21
C ILE A 1117 61.44 -19.58 11.98
N GLN A 1118 60.23 -19.14 12.31
CA GLN A 1118 59.00 -19.90 12.09
C GLN A 1118 58.71 -20.16 10.61
N ASP A 1119 58.96 -19.18 9.73
CA ASP A 1119 58.74 -19.31 8.28
C ASP A 1119 59.72 -20.31 7.66
N ASP A 1120 61.00 -20.25 8.05
CA ASP A 1120 62.00 -21.22 7.61
C ASP A 1120 61.72 -22.64 8.15
N LEU A 1121 61.22 -22.73 9.39
CA LEU A 1121 60.80 -23.99 10.01
C LEU A 1121 59.61 -24.60 9.27
N LEU A 1122 58.58 -23.80 8.98
CA LEU A 1122 57.40 -24.21 8.23
C LEU A 1122 57.79 -24.67 6.82
N GLU A 1123 58.53 -23.86 6.08
CA GLU A 1123 58.98 -24.17 4.71
C GLU A 1123 59.71 -25.51 4.69
N ARG A 1124 60.59 -25.74 5.67
CA ARG A 1124 61.37 -26.97 5.75
C ARG A 1124 60.53 -28.18 6.15
N LEU A 1125 59.66 -28.07 7.15
CA LEU A 1125 58.80 -29.18 7.60
C LEU A 1125 57.84 -29.65 6.50
N VAL A 1126 57.25 -28.73 5.75
CA VAL A 1126 56.33 -29.05 4.63
C VAL A 1126 57.09 -29.72 3.49
N ALA A 1127 58.33 -29.28 3.23
CA ALA A 1127 59.19 -29.88 2.20
C ALA A 1127 59.89 -31.18 2.64
N ASP A 1128 59.96 -31.49 3.94
CA ASP A 1128 60.73 -32.63 4.47
C ASP A 1128 60.06 -33.97 4.11
N PRO A 1129 60.72 -34.85 3.32
CA PRO A 1129 60.17 -36.15 2.96
C PRO A 1129 60.03 -37.13 4.15
N ARG A 1130 60.71 -36.87 5.27
CA ARG A 1130 60.68 -37.73 6.47
C ARG A 1130 59.41 -37.52 7.30
N ILE A 1131 58.71 -36.41 7.10
CA ILE A 1131 57.48 -36.08 7.82
C ILE A 1131 56.28 -36.64 7.04
N PRO A 1132 55.38 -37.41 7.67
CA PRO A 1132 54.21 -37.95 6.99
C PRO A 1132 53.25 -36.82 6.60
N GLU A 1133 52.61 -36.94 5.44
CA GLU A 1133 51.70 -35.92 4.88
C GLU A 1133 50.57 -35.50 5.83
N GLU A 1134 50.08 -36.43 6.67
CA GLU A 1134 49.07 -36.14 7.70
C GLU A 1134 49.55 -35.13 8.75
N ARG A 1135 50.84 -35.14 9.10
CA ARG A 1135 51.45 -34.18 10.03
C ARG A 1135 51.76 -32.85 9.35
N LYS A 1136 52.05 -32.84 8.05
CA LYS A 1136 52.34 -31.60 7.32
C LYS A 1136 51.17 -30.62 7.33
N ALA A 1137 49.94 -31.13 7.19
CA ALA A 1137 48.74 -30.31 7.31
C ALA A 1137 48.57 -29.70 8.71
N GLU A 1138 48.81 -30.48 9.77
CA GLU A 1138 48.78 -29.99 11.17
C GLU A 1138 49.88 -28.95 11.43
N ILE A 1139 51.07 -29.17 10.88
CA ILE A 1139 52.19 -28.23 10.96
C ILE A 1139 51.86 -26.92 10.26
N GLU A 1140 51.32 -26.98 9.04
CA GLU A 1140 50.92 -25.78 8.28
C GLU A 1140 49.80 -25.02 9.00
N GLU A 1141 48.80 -25.71 9.55
CA GLU A 1141 47.74 -25.11 10.36
C GLU A 1141 48.28 -24.42 11.62
N PHE A 1142 49.30 -25.01 12.27
CA PHE A 1142 49.85 -24.45 13.50
C PHE A 1142 50.86 -23.33 13.25
N LEU A 1143 51.69 -23.42 12.20
CA LEU A 1143 52.78 -22.49 11.91
C LEU A 1143 52.43 -21.41 10.87
N ASP A 1144 51.56 -21.64 9.88
CA ASP A 1144 51.14 -20.59 8.94
C ASP A 1144 50.04 -19.70 9.54
N GLY A 1145 50.38 -18.99 10.60
CA GLY A 1145 49.44 -18.15 11.34
C GLY A 1145 50.14 -17.29 12.38
N PRO A 1146 49.67 -17.26 13.65
CA PRO A 1146 50.27 -16.42 14.68
C PRO A 1146 51.71 -16.84 14.98
N ILE A 1147 52.53 -15.85 15.35
CA ILE A 1147 53.92 -16.06 15.73
C ILE A 1147 53.94 -16.84 17.05
N ARG A 1148 54.60 -18.00 17.04
CA ARG A 1148 54.74 -18.91 18.18
C ARG A 1148 55.91 -18.50 19.05
N THR A 1149 55.95 -18.98 20.28
CA THR A 1149 57.08 -18.69 21.15
C THR A 1149 58.31 -19.49 20.70
N LEU A 1150 59.51 -18.97 20.94
CA LEU A 1150 60.76 -19.68 20.67
C LEU A 1150 60.80 -21.07 21.34
N THR A 1151 60.15 -21.21 22.49
CA THR A 1151 60.01 -22.48 23.21
C THR A 1151 59.16 -23.50 22.45
N ASP A 1152 58.02 -23.07 21.89
CA ASP A 1152 57.15 -23.93 21.09
C ASP A 1152 57.85 -24.33 19.79
N LEU A 1153 58.44 -23.36 19.08
CA LEU A 1153 59.20 -23.61 17.85
C LEU A 1153 60.33 -24.63 18.07
N PHE A 1154 61.04 -24.52 19.20
CA PHE A 1154 62.11 -25.43 19.56
C PHE A 1154 61.62 -26.84 19.92
N ASN A 1155 60.72 -26.94 20.90
CA ASN A 1155 60.32 -28.23 21.48
C ASN A 1155 59.38 -29.03 20.59
N ASP A 1156 58.46 -28.36 19.91
CA ASP A 1156 57.40 -29.04 19.16
C ASP A 1156 57.94 -29.60 17.84
N TYR A 1157 58.87 -28.87 17.20
CA TYR A 1157 59.33 -29.21 15.86
C TYR A 1157 60.84 -29.13 15.65
N ALA A 1158 61.53 -28.04 15.97
CA ALA A 1158 62.92 -27.86 15.52
C ALA A 1158 63.88 -28.93 16.08
N ASP A 1159 63.77 -29.27 17.37
CA ASP A 1159 64.55 -30.33 18.01
C ASP A 1159 64.17 -31.71 17.46
N GLN A 1160 62.86 -32.00 17.37
CA GLN A 1160 62.35 -33.28 16.87
C GLN A 1160 62.69 -33.55 15.40
N ALA A 1161 62.74 -32.49 14.58
CA ALA A 1161 63.07 -32.56 13.17
C ALA A 1161 64.59 -32.59 12.92
N ASN A 1162 65.40 -32.41 13.98
CA ASN A 1162 66.86 -32.30 13.91
C ASN A 1162 67.31 -31.13 13.01
N TYR A 1163 66.61 -30.01 13.06
CA TYR A 1163 67.00 -28.79 12.33
C TYR A 1163 67.96 -27.96 13.17
N TYR A 1164 69.16 -28.50 13.38
CA TYR A 1164 70.17 -27.93 14.28
C TYR A 1164 70.58 -26.50 13.94
N ASP A 1165 70.56 -26.13 12.67
CA ASP A 1165 70.74 -24.75 12.21
C ASP A 1165 69.64 -23.82 12.73
N LEU A 1166 68.36 -24.23 12.66
CA LEU A 1166 67.24 -23.47 13.23
C LEU A 1166 67.30 -23.45 14.76
N CYS A 1167 67.72 -24.54 15.41
CA CYS A 1167 67.95 -24.56 16.86
C CYS A 1167 69.00 -23.52 17.27
N LEU A 1168 70.09 -23.37 16.52
CA LEU A 1168 71.10 -22.33 16.77
C LEU A 1168 70.55 -20.91 16.59
N LEU A 1169 69.67 -20.69 15.61
CA LEU A 1169 68.97 -19.41 15.46
C LEU A 1169 67.99 -19.14 16.60
N ILE A 1170 67.29 -20.17 17.08
CA ILE A 1170 66.41 -20.06 18.25
C ILE A 1170 67.22 -19.73 19.51
N PHE A 1171 68.37 -20.38 19.70
CA PHE A 1171 69.25 -20.08 20.84
C PHE A 1171 69.81 -18.66 20.78
N HIS A 1172 70.09 -18.12 19.58
CA HIS A 1172 70.47 -16.73 19.39
C HIS A 1172 69.32 -15.79 19.77
N ALA A 1173 68.14 -15.98 19.20
CA ALA A 1173 66.97 -15.14 19.45
C ALA A 1173 66.48 -15.20 20.92
N ALA A 1174 66.74 -16.30 21.62
CA ALA A 1174 66.36 -16.51 23.02
C ALA A 1174 67.42 -16.05 24.03
N ASP A 1175 68.59 -15.56 23.58
CA ASP A 1175 69.77 -15.35 24.43
C ASP A 1175 70.04 -16.58 25.32
N PHE A 1176 70.04 -17.78 24.73
CA PHE A 1176 70.13 -19.02 25.50
C PHE A 1176 71.56 -19.29 25.99
N HIS A 1177 71.77 -19.22 27.30
CA HIS A 1177 73.10 -19.35 27.93
C HIS A 1177 73.41 -20.80 28.33
N ASN A 1178 73.68 -21.68 27.36
CA ASN A 1178 74.23 -23.01 27.62
C ASN A 1178 75.27 -23.40 26.55
N PRO A 1179 76.57 -23.07 26.77
CA PRO A 1179 77.61 -23.28 25.75
C PRO A 1179 77.80 -24.76 25.40
N ARG A 1180 77.47 -25.68 26.32
CA ARG A 1180 77.56 -27.12 26.06
C ARG A 1180 76.50 -27.56 25.05
N THR A 1181 75.25 -27.18 25.26
CA THR A 1181 74.16 -27.49 24.32
C THR A 1181 74.42 -26.85 22.97
N ILE A 1182 74.82 -25.57 22.94
CA ILE A 1182 75.18 -24.87 21.70
C ILE A 1182 76.26 -25.63 20.93
N LEU A 1183 77.36 -26.03 21.59
CA LEU A 1183 78.45 -26.76 20.95
C LEU A 1183 78.04 -28.16 20.48
N ASP A 1184 77.18 -28.85 21.22
CA ASP A 1184 76.64 -30.16 20.83
C ASP A 1184 75.76 -30.03 19.58
N THR A 1185 74.88 -29.03 19.53
CA THR A 1185 74.08 -28.69 18.35
C THR A 1185 74.95 -28.36 17.14
N TRP A 1186 76.04 -27.59 17.32
CA TRP A 1186 77.02 -27.34 16.26
C TRP A 1186 77.66 -28.63 15.73
N ASN A 1187 78.08 -29.53 16.62
CA ASN A 1187 78.66 -30.81 16.24
C ASN A 1187 77.64 -31.69 15.48
N ASN A 1188 76.39 -31.73 15.94
CA ASN A 1188 75.32 -32.47 15.28
C ASN A 1188 75.00 -31.89 13.90
N LEU A 1189 74.97 -30.56 13.75
CA LEU A 1189 74.83 -29.90 12.46
C LEU A 1189 75.95 -30.29 11.49
N ILE A 1190 77.21 -30.25 11.95
CA ILE A 1190 78.38 -30.60 11.13
C ILE A 1190 78.29 -32.05 10.65
N ASN A 1191 77.96 -32.98 11.56
CA ASN A 1191 77.89 -34.40 11.24
C ASN A 1191 76.70 -34.72 10.32
N GLN A 1192 75.53 -34.12 10.55
CA GLN A 1192 74.37 -34.29 9.66
C GLN A 1192 74.66 -33.74 8.27
N SER A 1193 75.22 -32.53 8.19
CA SER A 1193 75.57 -31.89 6.91
C SER A 1193 76.59 -32.73 6.14
N HIS A 1194 77.58 -33.31 6.84
CA HIS A 1194 78.53 -34.24 6.24
C HIS A 1194 77.84 -35.47 5.66
N PHE A 1195 77.01 -36.14 6.46
CA PHE A 1195 76.30 -37.36 6.06
C PHE A 1195 75.40 -37.14 4.83
N GLU A 1196 74.61 -36.06 4.83
CA GLU A 1196 73.75 -35.71 3.69
C GLU A 1196 74.56 -35.40 2.43
N ALA A 1197 75.68 -34.67 2.56
CA ALA A 1197 76.54 -34.38 1.44
C ALA A 1197 77.24 -35.63 0.89
N GLU A 1198 77.72 -36.52 1.76
CA GLU A 1198 78.34 -37.80 1.38
C GLU A 1198 77.34 -38.70 0.64
N GLN A 1199 76.11 -38.83 1.14
CA GLN A 1199 75.05 -39.59 0.49
C GLN A 1199 74.66 -39.01 -0.88
N ARG A 1200 74.59 -37.68 -1.01
CA ARG A 1200 74.32 -37.03 -2.31
C ARG A 1200 75.47 -37.24 -3.30
N ARG A 1201 76.72 -37.23 -2.84
CA ARG A 1201 77.90 -37.57 -3.65
C ARG A 1201 77.84 -39.02 -4.11
N GLU A 1202 77.54 -39.96 -3.22
CA GLU A 1202 77.38 -41.37 -3.53
C GLU A 1202 76.29 -41.60 -4.60
N TYR A 1203 75.12 -40.98 -4.45
CA TYR A 1203 74.06 -41.07 -5.47
C TYR A 1203 74.46 -40.47 -6.81
N TRP A 1204 75.21 -39.36 -6.81
CA TRP A 1204 75.74 -38.79 -8.04
C TRP A 1204 76.75 -39.74 -8.70
N GLU A 1205 77.64 -40.37 -7.93
CA GLU A 1205 78.61 -41.34 -8.42
C GLU A 1205 77.93 -42.60 -8.97
N ILE A 1206 76.87 -43.11 -8.33
CA ILE A 1206 76.05 -44.22 -8.83
C ILE A 1206 75.43 -43.88 -10.19
N VAL A 1207 74.83 -42.68 -10.32
CA VAL A 1207 74.22 -42.23 -11.58
C VAL A 1207 75.28 -42.06 -12.67
N GLN A 1208 76.45 -41.49 -12.36
CA GLN A 1208 77.56 -41.36 -13.31
C GLN A 1208 78.13 -42.73 -13.74
N ALA A 1209 78.10 -43.73 -12.86
CA ALA A 1209 78.50 -45.09 -13.16
C ALA A 1209 77.44 -45.92 -13.90
N GLY A 1210 76.24 -45.36 -14.15
CA GLY A 1210 75.12 -46.05 -14.80
C GLY A 1210 74.39 -47.06 -13.91
N GLY A 1211 74.49 -46.93 -12.59
CA GLY A 1211 73.78 -47.76 -11.62
C GLY A 1211 72.36 -47.26 -11.34
N ASP A 1212 71.49 -48.18 -10.91
CA ASP A 1212 70.13 -47.85 -10.48
C ASP A 1212 70.14 -47.22 -9.08
N LEU A 1213 69.42 -46.11 -8.92
CA LEU A 1213 69.23 -45.45 -7.63
C LEU A 1213 68.21 -46.21 -6.75
N PRO A 1214 68.30 -46.10 -5.41
CA PRO A 1214 67.27 -46.61 -4.51
C PRO A 1214 65.88 -46.04 -4.85
N ALA A 1215 64.84 -46.85 -4.69
CA ALA A 1215 63.45 -46.43 -4.97
C ALA A 1215 63.08 -45.18 -4.17
N GLY A 1216 62.61 -44.13 -4.86
CA GLY A 1216 62.20 -42.85 -4.25
C GLY A 1216 63.27 -41.76 -4.25
N VAL A 1217 64.51 -42.05 -4.66
CA VAL A 1217 65.59 -41.05 -4.74
C VAL A 1217 65.56 -40.37 -6.13
N ILE A 1218 65.53 -39.04 -6.13
CA ILE A 1218 65.59 -38.24 -7.37
C ILE A 1218 67.05 -38.13 -7.82
N ALA A 1219 67.30 -38.42 -9.10
CA ALA A 1219 68.64 -38.32 -9.67
C ALA A 1219 69.19 -36.87 -9.58
N PRO A 1220 70.37 -36.64 -9.01
CA PRO A 1220 70.96 -35.30 -8.93
C PRO A 1220 71.25 -34.74 -10.33
N ILE A 1221 70.75 -33.53 -10.61
CA ILE A 1221 70.84 -32.86 -11.92
C ILE A 1221 72.26 -32.28 -12.16
N ALA A 1222 72.98 -31.99 -11.08
CA ALA A 1222 74.33 -31.43 -11.10
C ALA A 1222 75.20 -32.12 -10.06
N GLU A 1223 76.52 -32.02 -10.22
CA GLU A 1223 77.49 -32.52 -9.25
C GLU A 1223 77.30 -31.81 -7.89
N PRO A 1224 76.98 -32.55 -6.81
CA PRO A 1224 76.83 -31.95 -5.50
C PRO A 1224 78.19 -31.57 -4.90
N PRO A 1225 78.24 -30.55 -4.01
CA PRO A 1225 79.46 -30.12 -3.34
C PRO A 1225 80.06 -31.26 -2.51
N LEU A 1226 81.39 -31.21 -2.31
CA LEU A 1226 82.08 -32.08 -1.36
C LEU A 1226 81.59 -31.80 0.08
N PRO A 1227 81.67 -32.77 1.01
CA PRO A 1227 81.10 -32.62 2.34
C PRO A 1227 81.59 -31.40 3.12
N TYR A 1228 82.88 -31.07 3.05
CA TYR A 1228 83.41 -29.86 3.70
C TYR A 1228 82.88 -28.55 3.12
N VAL A 1229 82.59 -28.51 1.82
CA VAL A 1229 82.02 -27.33 1.17
C VAL A 1229 80.59 -27.12 1.67
N TYR A 1230 79.81 -28.20 1.78
CA TYR A 1230 78.45 -28.14 2.31
C TYR A 1230 78.43 -27.75 3.79
N VAL A 1231 79.30 -28.34 4.62
CA VAL A 1231 79.48 -27.93 6.03
C VAL A 1231 79.88 -26.46 6.14
N SER A 1232 80.80 -26.00 5.29
CA SER A 1232 81.22 -24.58 5.27
C SER A 1232 80.06 -23.65 4.94
N GLN A 1233 79.22 -24.03 3.97
CA GLN A 1233 78.03 -23.28 3.60
C GLN A 1233 77.04 -23.17 4.77
N GLN A 1234 76.79 -24.26 5.51
CA GLN A 1234 75.90 -24.24 6.67
C GLN A 1234 76.42 -23.33 7.78
N ILE A 1235 77.73 -23.40 8.09
CA ILE A 1235 78.37 -22.50 9.06
C ILE A 1235 78.27 -21.04 8.59
N GLN A 1236 78.48 -20.77 7.30
CA GLN A 1236 78.37 -19.43 6.74
C GLN A 1236 76.97 -18.85 6.86
N LEU A 1237 75.95 -19.64 6.55
CA LEU A 1237 74.54 -19.21 6.63
C LEU A 1237 74.18 -18.77 8.06
N ILE A 1238 74.58 -19.54 9.07
CA ILE A 1238 74.30 -19.21 10.47
C ILE A 1238 75.11 -17.99 10.90
N ALA A 1239 76.41 -17.96 10.61
CA ALA A 1239 77.29 -16.86 10.99
C ALA A 1239 76.86 -15.51 10.40
N HIS A 1240 76.38 -15.49 9.15
CA HIS A 1240 75.84 -14.29 8.52
C HIS A 1240 74.51 -13.84 9.12
N ARG A 1241 73.72 -14.76 9.68
CA ARG A 1241 72.41 -14.45 10.27
C ARG A 1241 72.50 -14.01 11.73
N THR A 1242 73.45 -14.55 12.50
CA THR A 1242 73.63 -14.25 13.93
C THR A 1242 74.71 -13.20 14.21
N SER A 1243 75.25 -12.56 13.17
CA SER A 1243 76.24 -11.47 13.29
C SER A 1243 77.52 -11.84 14.07
N LEU A 1244 77.94 -13.11 14.04
CA LEU A 1244 79.08 -13.63 14.81
C LEU A 1244 78.99 -13.33 16.32
N ASP A 1245 77.79 -13.35 16.88
CA ASP A 1245 77.61 -13.17 18.32
C ASP A 1245 78.45 -14.19 19.13
N SER A 1246 79.13 -13.70 20.16
CA SER A 1246 80.10 -14.48 20.93
C SER A 1246 79.48 -15.60 21.79
N LEU A 1247 78.19 -15.51 22.11
CA LEU A 1247 77.48 -16.55 22.85
C LEU A 1247 77.13 -17.72 21.93
N ILE A 1248 76.63 -17.43 20.72
CA ILE A 1248 76.18 -18.47 19.78
C ILE A 1248 77.28 -19.00 18.86
N PHE A 1249 78.30 -18.18 18.54
CA PHE A 1249 79.45 -18.53 17.72
C PHE A 1249 80.75 -18.52 18.57
N PRO A 1250 80.91 -19.47 19.52
CA PRO A 1250 82.04 -19.48 20.44
C PRO A 1250 83.32 -19.94 19.73
N VAL A 1251 84.03 -19.01 19.08
CA VAL A 1251 85.23 -19.30 18.25
C VAL A 1251 86.24 -20.21 18.97
N ASN A 1252 86.46 -20.00 20.27
CA ASN A 1252 87.40 -20.79 21.08
C ASN A 1252 87.04 -22.28 21.19
N SER A 1253 85.76 -22.63 21.05
CA SER A 1253 85.25 -24.00 21.16
C SER A 1253 84.81 -24.57 19.82
N LEU A 1254 84.25 -23.74 18.93
CA LEU A 1254 83.74 -24.16 17.63
C LEU A 1254 84.86 -24.38 16.60
N LEU A 1255 85.90 -23.53 16.56
CA LEU A 1255 87.01 -23.72 15.63
C LEU A 1255 87.72 -25.07 15.84
N PRO A 1256 88.02 -25.51 17.08
CA PRO A 1256 88.51 -26.87 17.34
C PRO A 1256 87.56 -27.97 16.82
N VAL A 1257 86.23 -27.81 16.93
CA VAL A 1257 85.28 -28.81 16.41
C VAL A 1257 85.36 -28.91 14.89
N VAL A 1258 85.38 -27.78 14.17
CA VAL A 1258 85.48 -27.76 12.71
C VAL A 1258 86.84 -28.30 12.24
N CYS A 1259 87.92 -27.95 12.94
CA CYS A 1259 89.25 -28.51 12.71
C CYS A 1259 89.30 -30.03 12.98
N ALA A 1260 88.60 -30.51 14.02
CA ALA A 1260 88.52 -31.94 14.32
C ALA A 1260 87.74 -32.70 13.24
N TYR A 1261 86.60 -32.14 12.80
CA TYR A 1261 85.83 -32.64 11.66
C TYR A 1261 86.70 -32.74 10.39
N ALA A 1262 87.45 -31.69 10.06
CA ALA A 1262 88.31 -31.68 8.88
C ALA A 1262 89.30 -32.86 8.87
N ILE A 1263 89.86 -33.19 10.03
CA ILE A 1263 90.79 -34.31 10.20
C ILE A 1263 90.08 -35.66 10.24
N ASN A 1264 89.02 -35.78 11.04
CA ASN A 1264 88.32 -37.04 11.29
C ASN A 1264 87.66 -37.60 10.03
N ASN A 1265 87.17 -36.71 9.16
CA ASN A 1265 86.45 -37.07 7.94
C ASN A 1265 87.33 -36.93 6.67
N GLY A 1266 88.65 -36.77 6.81
CA GLY A 1266 89.57 -36.65 5.68
C GLY A 1266 89.24 -35.51 4.72
N GLN A 1267 88.69 -34.42 5.23
CA GLN A 1267 88.27 -33.27 4.42
C GLN A 1267 89.46 -32.35 4.17
N ASP A 1268 90.44 -32.84 3.43
CA ASP A 1268 91.69 -32.15 3.12
C ASP A 1268 92.13 -32.46 1.68
N ALA A 1269 93.43 -32.30 1.38
CA ALA A 1269 93.97 -32.58 0.06
C ALA A 1269 93.69 -34.02 -0.44
N SER A 1270 93.38 -34.97 0.45
CA SER A 1270 93.00 -36.35 0.07
C SER A 1270 91.71 -36.44 -0.75
N ILE A 1271 90.82 -35.44 -0.64
CA ILE A 1271 89.61 -35.31 -1.47
C ILE A 1271 89.67 -34.11 -2.43
N GLY A 1272 90.85 -33.52 -2.60
CA GLY A 1272 91.05 -32.31 -3.41
C GLY A 1272 90.64 -31.00 -2.72
N ALA A 1273 90.38 -31.01 -1.41
CA ALA A 1273 90.12 -29.81 -0.63
C ALA A 1273 91.42 -29.06 -0.27
N ASP A 1274 91.34 -27.75 -0.06
CA ASP A 1274 92.44 -27.01 0.56
C ASP A 1274 92.57 -27.47 2.03
N PRO A 1275 93.73 -27.99 2.48
CA PRO A 1275 93.90 -28.41 3.87
C PRO A 1275 93.60 -27.30 4.88
N CYS A 1276 93.70 -26.03 4.50
CA CYS A 1276 93.44 -24.86 5.33
C CYS A 1276 92.01 -24.31 5.24
N TRP A 1277 91.07 -25.02 4.60
CA TRP A 1277 89.69 -24.57 4.48
C TRP A 1277 89.01 -24.18 5.81
N PRO A 1278 89.25 -24.83 6.98
CA PRO A 1278 88.60 -24.42 8.23
C PRO A 1278 89.04 -23.01 8.65
N ILE A 1279 90.29 -22.68 8.39
CA ILE A 1279 90.89 -21.40 8.78
C ILE A 1279 90.42 -20.31 7.82
N GLN A 1280 90.42 -20.61 6.52
CA GLN A 1280 89.89 -19.72 5.50
C GLN A 1280 88.42 -19.39 5.75
N LEU A 1281 87.61 -20.38 6.16
CA LEU A 1281 86.21 -20.20 6.52
C LEU A 1281 86.05 -19.16 7.65
N PHE A 1282 86.74 -19.34 8.78
CA PHE A 1282 86.61 -18.43 9.92
C PHE A 1282 87.15 -17.02 9.61
N LEU A 1283 88.27 -16.92 8.90
CA LEU A 1283 88.82 -15.61 8.50
C LEU A 1283 87.89 -14.89 7.51
N ASN A 1284 87.32 -15.60 6.54
CA ASN A 1284 86.39 -15.03 5.55
C ASN A 1284 85.06 -14.62 6.18
N LEU A 1285 84.68 -15.22 7.32
CA LEU A 1285 83.50 -14.80 8.09
C LEU A 1285 83.70 -13.49 8.85
N GLY A 1286 84.95 -13.04 9.04
CA GLY A 1286 85.28 -11.82 9.78
C GLY A 1286 85.86 -12.08 11.17
N VAL A 1287 86.18 -13.33 11.51
CA VAL A 1287 86.83 -13.64 12.79
C VAL A 1287 88.24 -13.03 12.81
N PRO A 1288 88.61 -12.29 13.87
CA PRO A 1288 89.93 -11.66 13.94
C PRO A 1288 91.07 -12.67 13.85
N HIS A 1289 92.07 -12.39 13.01
CA HIS A 1289 93.26 -13.22 12.85
C HIS A 1289 93.94 -13.54 14.19
N ALA A 1290 94.01 -12.58 15.11
CA ALA A 1290 94.58 -12.77 16.44
C ALA A 1290 93.87 -13.87 17.23
N LEU A 1291 92.52 -13.90 17.20
CA LEU A 1291 91.71 -14.89 17.88
C LEU A 1291 91.89 -16.28 17.24
N VAL A 1292 91.89 -16.36 15.91
CA VAL A 1292 92.15 -17.62 15.19
C VAL A 1292 93.52 -18.19 15.59
N VAL A 1293 94.57 -17.36 15.57
CA VAL A 1293 95.93 -17.80 15.92
C VAL A 1293 96.03 -18.21 17.39
N GLN A 1294 95.35 -17.52 18.31
CA GLN A 1294 95.30 -17.87 19.73
C GLN A 1294 94.60 -19.21 19.98
N VAL A 1295 93.52 -19.49 19.25
CA VAL A 1295 92.83 -20.79 19.34
C VAL A 1295 93.70 -21.90 18.76
N LEU A 1296 94.37 -21.66 17.63
CA LEU A 1296 95.30 -22.63 17.04
C LEU A 1296 96.55 -22.87 17.89
N GLU A 1297 97.04 -21.86 18.61
CA GLU A 1297 98.05 -22.00 19.65
C GLU A 1297 97.59 -22.99 20.70
N ASN A 1298 96.40 -22.79 21.25
CA ASN A 1298 95.82 -23.71 22.23
C ASN A 1298 95.69 -25.13 21.66
N VAL A 1299 95.18 -25.30 20.43
CA VAL A 1299 95.07 -26.61 19.75
C VAL A 1299 96.44 -27.29 19.57
N LEU A 1300 97.49 -26.53 19.25
CA LEU A 1300 98.84 -27.06 19.06
C LEU A 1300 99.48 -27.53 20.38
N ASP A 1301 99.16 -26.81 21.46
CA ASP A 1301 99.77 -26.98 22.78
C ASP A 1301 99.03 -28.03 23.63
N THR A 1302 97.69 -28.07 23.62
CA THR A 1302 96.88 -29.04 24.39
C THR A 1302 96.99 -30.47 23.85
N GLN A 1303 97.17 -30.63 22.54
CA GLN A 1303 97.29 -31.93 21.88
C GLN A 1303 96.11 -32.86 22.19
N GLU A 1304 94.89 -32.33 22.18
CA GLU A 1304 93.67 -33.15 22.28
C GLU A 1304 93.42 -33.88 20.95
N ALA A 1305 92.91 -35.11 20.97
CA ALA A 1305 92.60 -35.83 19.73
C ALA A 1305 91.52 -35.06 18.93
N PRO A 1306 91.66 -34.93 17.59
CA PRO A 1306 92.60 -35.62 16.71
C PRO A 1306 93.95 -34.90 16.49
N PHE A 1307 94.22 -33.78 17.17
CA PHE A 1307 95.39 -32.90 17.05
C PHE A 1307 96.69 -33.46 17.67
N THR A 1308 96.90 -34.76 17.52
CA THR A 1308 98.02 -35.50 18.13
C THR A 1308 98.94 -36.12 17.08
N GLY A 1309 100.18 -36.42 17.49
CA GLY A 1309 101.15 -37.14 16.67
C GLY A 1309 101.49 -36.41 15.35
N ARG A 1310 101.55 -37.15 14.24
CA ARG A 1310 101.92 -36.61 12.92
C ARG A 1310 100.89 -35.60 12.37
N ARG A 1311 99.63 -35.65 12.83
CA ARG A 1311 98.55 -34.74 12.41
C ARG A 1311 98.77 -33.30 12.87
N ARG A 1312 99.64 -33.08 13.85
CA ARG A 1312 100.10 -31.73 14.23
C ARG A 1312 100.78 -30.98 13.06
N LYS A 1313 101.21 -31.68 12.00
CA LYS A 1313 101.69 -31.07 10.74
C LYS A 1313 100.63 -30.12 10.17
N LEU A 1314 99.37 -30.56 10.17
CA LEU A 1314 98.24 -29.81 9.63
C LEU A 1314 97.92 -28.58 10.50
N VAL A 1315 97.99 -28.71 11.82
CA VAL A 1315 97.83 -27.56 12.74
C VAL A 1315 98.89 -26.49 12.47
N VAL A 1316 100.13 -26.88 12.17
CA VAL A 1316 101.18 -25.94 11.77
C VAL A 1316 100.89 -25.30 10.40
N GLN A 1317 100.32 -26.03 9.44
CA GLN A 1317 99.87 -25.47 8.16
C GLN A 1317 98.78 -24.41 8.37
N TRP A 1318 97.81 -24.68 9.25
CA TRP A 1318 96.76 -23.74 9.64
C TRP A 1318 97.31 -22.46 10.28
N ILE A 1319 98.24 -22.59 11.23
CA ILE A 1319 98.90 -21.43 11.87
C ILE A 1319 99.68 -20.63 10.83
N ALA A 1320 100.44 -21.30 9.96
CA ALA A 1320 101.21 -20.63 8.92
C ALA A 1320 100.29 -19.83 7.99
N MET A 1321 99.19 -20.42 7.53
CA MET A 1321 98.21 -19.73 6.70
C MET A 1321 97.53 -18.56 7.44
N ALA A 1322 97.09 -18.76 8.68
CA ALA A 1322 96.45 -17.71 9.48
C ALA A 1322 97.37 -16.49 9.67
N VAL A 1323 98.65 -16.72 9.98
CA VAL A 1323 99.64 -15.66 10.14
C VAL A 1323 100.01 -15.00 8.82
N ASP A 1324 100.11 -15.77 7.72
CA ASP A 1324 100.36 -15.23 6.38
C ASP A 1324 99.26 -14.24 5.96
N MET A 1325 98.00 -14.61 6.15
CA MET A 1325 96.86 -13.71 5.91
C MET A 1325 96.86 -12.51 6.85
N TRP A 1326 97.23 -12.71 8.12
CA TRP A 1326 97.32 -11.62 9.09
C TRP A 1326 98.38 -10.59 8.69
N VAL A 1327 99.57 -11.06 8.29
CA VAL A 1327 100.65 -10.19 7.79
C VAL A 1327 100.18 -9.41 6.57
N ARG A 1328 99.54 -10.07 5.58
CA ARG A 1328 98.98 -9.38 4.41
C ARG A 1328 97.93 -8.33 4.77
N GLU A 1329 97.07 -8.62 5.73
CA GLU A 1329 96.03 -7.69 6.18
C GLU A 1329 96.63 -6.48 6.91
N VAL A 1330 97.65 -6.69 7.75
CA VAL A 1330 98.39 -5.60 8.42
C VAL A 1330 99.11 -4.73 7.41
N GLU A 1331 99.79 -5.32 6.42
CA GLU A 1331 100.45 -4.58 5.33
C GLU A 1331 99.45 -3.78 4.50
N ARG A 1332 98.31 -4.37 4.15
CA ARG A 1332 97.23 -3.72 3.40
C ARG A 1332 96.62 -2.53 4.16
N ARG A 1333 96.34 -2.68 5.46
CA ARG A 1333 95.84 -1.59 6.32
C ARG A 1333 96.89 -0.50 6.53
N GLY A 1334 98.16 -0.87 6.68
CA GLY A 1334 99.28 0.08 6.77
C GLY A 1334 99.42 0.95 5.52
N ALA A 1335 99.20 0.37 4.33
CA ALA A 1335 99.16 1.12 3.07
C ALA A 1335 97.96 2.08 2.97
N MET A 1336 96.78 1.69 3.48
CA MET A 1336 95.60 2.56 3.48
C MET A 1336 95.63 3.67 4.53
N ALA A 1337 96.21 3.42 5.71
CA ALA A 1337 96.41 4.45 6.74
C ALA A 1337 97.40 5.55 6.29
N ALA A 1338 98.34 5.23 5.38
CA ALA A 1338 99.21 6.20 4.74
C ALA A 1338 98.49 7.06 3.66
N ALA A 1339 97.34 6.61 3.14
CA ALA A 1339 96.56 7.28 2.11
C ALA A 1339 95.40 8.15 2.65
N ALA A 1340 94.91 7.88 3.86
CA ALA A 1340 93.81 8.62 4.49
C ALA A 1340 94.28 9.35 5.76
N ALA A 1341 94.81 10.56 5.58
CA ALA A 1341 95.21 11.42 6.69
C ALA A 1341 94.00 12.05 7.39
N SER A 1342 94.02 11.98 8.73
CA SER A 1342 93.15 12.63 9.72
C SER A 1342 91.81 11.95 10.05
N GLY A 1343 91.78 11.30 11.22
CA GLY A 1343 90.58 11.30 12.06
C GLY A 1343 90.14 9.94 12.63
N ALA A 1344 90.49 9.74 13.90
CA ALA A 1344 89.83 8.90 14.90
C ALA A 1344 90.15 7.38 14.95
N SER A 1345 90.82 7.07 16.06
CA SER A 1345 91.20 5.80 16.66
C SER A 1345 90.02 4.92 17.09
N GLY A 1346 90.12 3.62 16.82
CA GLY A 1346 89.35 2.56 17.46
C GLY A 1346 90.18 1.27 17.43
N SER A 1347 90.61 0.82 18.62
CA SER A 1347 91.56 -0.26 18.87
C SER A 1347 91.03 -1.65 18.55
N GLU A 1348 91.79 -2.47 17.82
CA GLU A 1348 91.73 -3.92 18.00
C GLU A 1348 93.02 -4.64 17.54
N ALA A 1349 93.64 -5.29 18.54
CA ALA A 1349 94.69 -6.33 18.53
C ALA A 1349 95.95 -6.12 17.66
N VAL A 1350 96.91 -5.39 18.23
CA VAL A 1350 98.31 -5.30 17.75
C VAL A 1350 98.97 -6.68 17.79
N MET A 1351 99.52 -7.12 16.66
CA MET A 1351 100.38 -8.29 16.54
C MET A 1351 101.53 -8.18 17.57
N GLY A 1352 101.67 -9.16 18.47
CA GLY A 1352 102.63 -9.12 19.58
C GLY A 1352 103.77 -10.14 19.43
N SER A 1353 104.73 -10.10 20.36
CA SER A 1353 105.87 -11.03 20.39
C SER A 1353 105.47 -12.51 20.48
N TRP A 1354 104.33 -12.81 21.10
CA TRP A 1354 103.78 -14.17 21.23
C TRP A 1354 103.57 -14.87 19.88
N VAL A 1355 103.26 -14.13 18.80
CA VAL A 1355 103.11 -14.68 17.45
C VAL A 1355 104.45 -15.19 16.92
N SER A 1356 105.52 -14.44 17.19
CA SER A 1356 106.88 -14.84 16.82
C SER A 1356 107.35 -16.06 17.61
N GLU A 1357 106.98 -16.16 18.89
CA GLU A 1357 107.22 -17.33 19.73
C GLU A 1357 106.46 -18.56 19.24
N LEU A 1358 105.18 -18.42 18.88
CA LEU A 1358 104.35 -19.49 18.33
C LEU A 1358 104.94 -20.06 17.02
N LEU A 1359 105.38 -19.20 16.09
CA LEU A 1359 106.05 -19.64 14.86
C LEU A 1359 107.36 -20.38 15.15
N GLY A 1360 108.09 -19.96 16.20
CA GLY A 1360 109.26 -20.66 16.71
C GLY A 1360 108.93 -22.06 17.24
N ARG A 1361 107.88 -22.19 18.06
CA ARG A 1361 107.38 -23.50 18.55
C ARG A 1361 106.88 -24.38 17.41
N ALA A 1362 106.20 -23.81 16.41
CA ALA A 1362 105.75 -24.54 15.22
C ALA A 1362 106.91 -25.17 14.43
N ASP A 1363 108.06 -24.49 14.28
CA ASP A 1363 109.25 -25.09 13.66
C ASP A 1363 109.78 -26.29 14.47
N GLN A 1364 109.72 -26.23 15.81
CA GLN A 1364 110.10 -27.36 16.68
C GLN A 1364 109.15 -28.55 16.48
N VAL A 1365 107.85 -28.32 16.39
CA VAL A 1365 106.86 -29.37 16.12
C VAL A 1365 107.13 -30.03 14.76
N LEU A 1366 107.43 -29.27 13.71
CA LEU A 1366 107.78 -29.82 12.40
C LEU A 1366 109.07 -30.67 12.46
N THR A 1367 110.07 -30.28 13.26
CA THR A 1367 111.26 -31.13 13.46
C THR A 1367 110.96 -32.42 14.21
N GLN A 1368 110.08 -32.38 15.20
CA GLN A 1368 109.63 -33.57 15.93
C GLN A 1368 108.90 -34.54 15.00
N ILE A 1369 107.98 -34.03 14.17
CA ILE A 1369 107.21 -34.84 13.21
C ILE A 1369 108.13 -35.45 12.16
N ALA A 1370 109.09 -34.69 11.61
CA ALA A 1370 110.09 -35.20 10.67
C ALA A 1370 110.91 -36.35 11.27
N GLY A 1371 111.25 -36.26 12.56
CA GLY A 1371 111.93 -37.35 13.28
C GLY A 1371 111.09 -38.62 13.42
N THR A 1372 109.79 -38.49 13.69
CA THR A 1372 108.86 -39.64 13.80
C THR A 1372 108.47 -40.27 12.46
N GLY A 1373 108.58 -39.55 11.35
CA GLY A 1373 108.29 -40.06 10.00
C GLY A 1373 109.38 -40.98 9.44
N ALA A 1374 110.63 -40.78 9.87
CA ALA A 1374 111.79 -41.57 9.41
C ALA A 1374 111.73 -43.05 9.84
N THR A 1375 110.84 -43.42 10.76
CA THR A 1375 110.71 -44.80 11.28
C THR A 1375 109.66 -45.66 10.55
N LEU A 1376 108.86 -45.10 9.64
CA LEU A 1376 107.80 -45.83 8.92
C LEU A 1376 108.17 -46.03 7.44
N ARG A 1377 108.51 -47.27 7.06
CA ARG A 1377 108.83 -47.68 5.68
C ARG A 1377 107.58 -47.66 4.79
N GLY A 1378 107.41 -46.59 4.02
CA GLY A 1378 106.43 -46.49 2.93
C GLY A 1378 105.82 -45.09 2.82
N GLY A 1379 106.34 -44.25 1.91
CA GLY A 1379 105.83 -42.89 1.63
C GLY A 1379 106.76 -41.71 1.96
N ALA A 1380 107.93 -41.97 2.55
CA ALA A 1380 108.73 -40.96 3.26
C ALA A 1380 109.41 -39.85 2.43
N ALA A 1381 109.53 -39.96 1.09
CA ALA A 1381 110.24 -38.96 0.30
C ALA A 1381 109.43 -37.67 0.07
N SER A 1382 108.13 -37.80 -0.21
CA SER A 1382 107.23 -36.66 -0.46
C SER A 1382 106.99 -35.85 0.82
N ASP A 1383 106.71 -36.53 1.93
CA ASP A 1383 106.45 -35.92 3.24
C ASP A 1383 107.64 -35.08 3.76
N ALA A 1384 108.88 -35.52 3.51
CA ALA A 1384 110.08 -34.82 3.98
C ALA A 1384 110.30 -33.50 3.24
N GLU A 1385 110.01 -33.47 1.93
CA GLU A 1385 110.11 -32.27 1.10
C GLU A 1385 109.02 -31.25 1.45
N GLU A 1386 107.80 -31.71 1.70
CA GLU A 1386 106.67 -30.88 2.14
C GLU A 1386 106.96 -30.24 3.51
N ILE A 1387 107.44 -31.01 4.49
CA ILE A 1387 107.83 -30.48 5.81
C ILE A 1387 108.97 -29.46 5.67
N ALA A 1388 109.98 -29.73 4.84
CA ALA A 1388 111.06 -28.78 4.60
C ALA A 1388 110.55 -27.47 3.97
N SER A 1389 109.59 -27.55 3.05
CA SER A 1389 108.95 -26.39 2.43
C SER A 1389 108.12 -25.57 3.42
N LEU A 1390 107.34 -26.25 4.27
CA LEU A 1390 106.56 -25.61 5.32
C LEU A 1390 107.46 -24.91 6.35
N ARG A 1391 108.57 -25.53 6.75
CA ARG A 1391 109.57 -24.88 7.63
C ARG A 1391 110.17 -23.62 7.02
N ARG A 1392 110.44 -23.60 5.70
CA ARG A 1392 110.90 -22.39 5.00
C ARG A 1392 109.84 -21.29 5.06
N THR A 1393 108.57 -21.65 4.89
CA THR A 1393 107.42 -20.74 4.95
C THR A 1393 107.24 -20.15 6.36
N VAL A 1394 107.21 -20.99 7.40
CA VAL A 1394 107.13 -20.56 8.81
C VAL A 1394 108.28 -19.63 9.20
N LYS A 1395 109.52 -19.94 8.79
CA LYS A 1395 110.68 -19.06 8.99
C LYS A 1395 110.62 -17.77 8.16
N GLY A 1396 109.96 -17.80 7.01
CA GLY A 1396 109.67 -16.61 6.20
C GLY A 1396 108.68 -15.68 6.92
N LEU A 1397 107.55 -16.23 7.36
CA LEU A 1397 106.53 -15.50 8.12
C LEU A 1397 107.08 -14.94 9.42
N LYS A 1398 107.91 -15.70 10.15
CA LYS A 1398 108.54 -15.20 11.39
C LYS A 1398 109.38 -13.96 11.10
N ARG A 1399 110.15 -13.96 10.00
CA ARG A 1399 110.91 -12.77 9.57
C ARG A 1399 110.01 -11.59 9.25
N SER A 1400 108.89 -11.81 8.55
CA SER A 1400 107.92 -10.75 8.26
C SER A 1400 107.26 -10.18 9.53
N VAL A 1401 106.86 -11.05 10.46
CA VAL A 1401 106.31 -10.65 11.77
C VAL A 1401 107.34 -9.88 12.60
N ASP A 1402 108.58 -10.38 12.70
CA ASP A 1402 109.67 -9.70 13.41
C ASP A 1402 109.96 -8.31 12.80
N MET A 1403 109.84 -8.16 11.48
CA MET A 1403 109.98 -6.87 10.78
C MET A 1403 108.83 -5.91 11.10
N LEU A 1404 107.59 -6.39 11.17
CA LEU A 1404 106.44 -5.58 11.58
C LEU A 1404 106.55 -5.14 13.05
N LEU A 1405 107.03 -6.01 13.94
CA LEU A 1405 107.29 -5.71 15.37
C LEU A 1405 108.48 -4.74 15.55
N GLY A 1406 109.50 -4.83 14.70
CA GLY A 1406 110.70 -3.98 14.75
C GLY A 1406 110.50 -2.54 14.28
N GLY A 1407 109.39 -2.24 13.59
CA GLY A 1407 109.06 -0.91 13.06
C GLY A 1407 108.70 0.14 14.13
N GLU A 1408 108.34 -0.27 15.36
CA GLU A 1408 108.03 0.65 16.46
C GLU A 1408 109.27 1.17 17.19
N MET A 1409 110.42 0.48 17.12
CA MET A 1409 111.65 0.97 17.75
C MET A 1409 112.35 2.08 16.95
N ALA A 1410 112.02 2.28 15.67
CA ALA A 1410 112.66 3.30 14.82
C ALA A 1410 111.98 4.68 14.86
N ARG A 1411 110.80 4.81 15.48
CA ARG A 1411 110.07 6.10 15.61
C ARG A 1411 110.27 6.81 16.96
N MET A 1412 110.94 6.20 17.93
CA MET A 1412 111.26 6.83 19.22
C MET A 1412 112.68 7.44 19.32
N SER A 1413 113.47 7.44 18.25
CA SER A 1413 114.87 7.94 18.29
C SER A 1413 115.17 9.13 17.36
N PHE A 1414 114.18 9.71 16.66
CA PHE A 1414 114.37 10.84 15.73
C PHE A 1414 113.81 12.19 16.19
N PHE A 1415 113.37 12.30 17.45
CA PHE A 1415 113.26 13.57 18.18
C PHE A 1415 114.47 13.73 19.13
N ARG A 1416 115.66 13.78 18.54
CA ARG A 1416 116.85 14.51 19.02
C ARG A 1416 117.86 14.69 17.90
#